data_AF-A0A336N284-F1
#
_entry.id   AF-A0A336N284-F1
#
_cell.length_a   1.000
_cell.length_b   1.000
_cell.length_c   1.000
_cell.angle_alpha   90.00
_cell.angle_beta   90.00
_cell.angle_gamma   90.00
#
_symmetry.space_group_name_H-M   'P 1'
#
loop_
_entity.id
_entity.type
_entity.pdbx_description
1 polymer ?
#
loop_
_entity_poly.entity_id
_entity_poly.type
_entity_poly.pdbx_seq_one_letter_code
_entity_poly.pdbx_strand_id
1 'polypeptide(L)'
;MDHFDEELQEAKVLVLYTGGTIGMMRNEHNALVPVPNQLEKRIRRHPNLHDDEYSKKKFGKSSHSSPFVLPYCEGEKRRILYTMVEYEPLLDSSNMSIEHWVKIAEDIRQSYEFFDGFVVLHGTDTLAYTASALSFMFENLGKSVVITGSQIPIFETRSDGRENFTSSLIFAGNYVIPEVTVCFGSHLFRGNRTIKMKASAFDAFKSPNNPALAKVGINIDVDYRGIFRPCTVNKFNVHLKLDKNIGVLRIFPHICTSTIEAFLQPPMKGVVLETFGAGNVPIYRDDLLDAFRKASKRGVIIVNITQCIEGAVQQLYETGMVLYEAGVIPGYDMTAESALTKLAYVLSKDEWNHETKIKMMQSNLRGEITTEHEPVMQDFDFVDAVARSLKLTSPKELKQLGATLFPAMLNSAVVDGDIKKMDQLKGYGANLSALNQDLRTALHIAAAEGKIDVVKHLLLNGAAVHIRDRYERTPLSEAVLNDRHEIIKLLIQCGGHITVSPRALGDGLCAAAARGLITRLESYKIARADLSQPDSCGRTALHVAALCGNADVVEYLLNNSVETNVLDKLGLSPLDYARKSDNKEIIKLLEQIQANSESNEVFYERKKGLMMKPLENDDEDNKPRGVVSQDSLMEEVKSVKFCSSSVVSNEMSFLSVNDTSRSSFNASDRSTMRRNTSYGVLPDNQSEAKVLILYTGGTIGMMRNEHNALAPMPNQLTKRLRRYPHMHDEEYAKRRFGASSNMAPLVLPYCENGHRRILYTIDEYDPLLDSSNMSIQDWVHIAEDIRQSYEFFDGFVILHGTDTLSYTASALSFMFENLGKSVIITGSQIPIFETRTDGKDNFTSAVILAANYVIPEVCVLFASKLYRGNRTIKMSTSSLDAFNSPNIPPLATIGIHIDIDYRSIFRPCGVDKFNVHLKLDENVGILRIFPNIPTTTVKAFLQPPMKGVVLETFGAGNIPTNRVDLLDAFCEASKRGVIIVNITQCYVGCVSELYETGRLLIERGVIPGFDMTAEAALAKLAYVLSKDEWNHDTKLKMMQSNLRGELTCGSAPLMQEFDLVDAVARSLRLTSPKELNQLGATLFPAMVNSAVLDSDIKKIDQLKGYGANLSATNQDLRTALHIAAAEGKTDVVKHLLLNGAAVHIRDRYDRTPLYEAIHNDRHEIIKLLTKCGAHITGSARAVGEKLCGAASRGIVKRLESYKLAGADLSQPDPSGRTALHVAALHGHVDMVKFLLNQDVDKDATDLLGLTPHDYALKGGFKAVVQILEKDQPEPIIEEE
;
A
#
# COMPACT_ATOMS: atom_id res chain seq x y z
N MET A 1 -20.53 -54.02 3.42
CA MET A 1 -20.32 -53.60 2.02
C MET A 1 -18.89 -53.16 1.93
N ASP A 2 -18.00 -54.10 1.65
CA ASP A 2 -16.57 -53.85 1.60
C ASP A 2 -16.26 -53.21 0.25
N HIS A 3 -16.14 -51.88 0.24
CA HIS A 3 -15.43 -51.22 -0.85
C HIS A 3 -13.96 -51.56 -0.69
N PHE A 4 -13.39 -52.13 -1.74
CA PHE A 4 -11.97 -52.44 -1.82
C PHE A 4 -11.15 -51.19 -1.51
N ASP A 5 -10.13 -51.33 -0.66
CA ASP A 5 -8.99 -50.40 -0.59
C ASP A 5 -8.31 -50.40 -1.97
N GLU A 6 -8.78 -49.57 -2.92
CA GLU A 6 -7.87 -49.08 -3.96
C GLU A 6 -6.80 -48.26 -3.23
N GLU A 7 -5.53 -48.62 -3.42
CA GLU A 7 -4.41 -47.86 -2.82
C GLU A 7 -4.44 -46.43 -3.37
N LEU A 8 -5.00 -45.50 -2.59
CA LEU A 8 -5.05 -44.08 -2.90
C LEU A 8 -3.63 -43.58 -3.24
N GLN A 9 -3.49 -42.97 -4.42
CA GLN A 9 -2.22 -42.40 -4.88
C GLN A 9 -1.61 -41.45 -3.85
N GLU A 10 -0.29 -41.35 -3.83
CA GLU A 10 0.44 -40.58 -2.81
C GLU A 10 1.17 -39.35 -3.37
N ALA A 11 1.23 -38.30 -2.55
CA ALA A 11 2.03 -37.11 -2.77
C ALA A 11 3.00 -36.92 -1.58
N LYS A 12 4.30 -36.77 -1.88
CA LYS A 12 5.34 -36.54 -0.86
C LYS A 12 5.66 -35.05 -0.76
N VAL A 13 5.50 -34.44 0.41
CA VAL A 13 5.78 -33.01 0.63
C VAL A 13 6.89 -32.83 1.66
N LEU A 14 7.88 -31.98 1.37
CA LEU A 14 8.88 -31.58 2.37
C LEU A 14 8.42 -30.30 3.07
N VAL A 15 8.40 -30.31 4.40
CA VAL A 15 8.07 -29.14 5.22
C VAL A 15 9.35 -28.65 5.91
N LEU A 16 9.85 -27.49 5.50
CA LEU A 16 10.96 -26.81 6.18
C LEU A 16 10.39 -25.87 7.25
N TYR A 17 10.62 -26.19 8.52
CA TYR A 17 10.19 -25.36 9.65
C TYR A 17 11.34 -24.44 10.10
N THR A 18 11.29 -23.18 9.65
CA THR A 18 12.33 -22.18 9.93
C THR A 18 12.07 -21.41 11.23
N GLY A 19 10.82 -21.39 11.70
CA GLY A 19 10.39 -20.71 12.90
C GLY A 19 9.10 -19.91 12.70
N GLY A 20 9.01 -18.76 13.35
CA GLY A 20 7.84 -17.89 13.32
C GLY A 20 6.68 -18.34 14.22
N THR A 21 5.69 -17.45 14.35
CA THR A 21 4.56 -17.55 15.29
C THR A 21 3.81 -18.87 15.26
N ILE A 22 3.75 -19.54 14.10
CA ILE A 22 3.01 -20.80 13.91
C ILE A 22 3.43 -21.91 14.88
N GLY A 23 4.71 -21.97 15.27
CA GLY A 23 5.22 -22.92 16.26
C GLY A 23 5.76 -22.28 17.55
N MET A 24 5.57 -20.97 17.74
CA MET A 24 5.97 -20.29 18.98
C MET A 24 5.12 -20.75 20.17
N MET A 25 5.68 -20.62 21.38
CA MET A 25 4.97 -20.84 22.64
C MET A 25 5.20 -19.66 23.60
N ARG A 26 4.30 -19.48 24.57
CA ARG A 26 4.42 -18.43 25.59
C ARG A 26 5.46 -18.83 26.64
N ASN A 27 6.40 -17.93 26.94
CA ASN A 27 7.36 -18.09 28.03
C ASN A 27 6.78 -17.62 29.39
N GLU A 28 7.58 -17.68 30.45
CA GLU A 28 7.19 -17.25 31.82
C GLU A 28 6.78 -15.77 31.92
N HIS A 29 7.24 -14.93 30.98
CA HIS A 29 6.87 -13.52 30.86
C HIS A 29 5.69 -13.28 29.89
N ASN A 30 4.99 -14.35 29.49
CA ASN A 30 3.86 -14.34 28.56
C ASN A 30 4.18 -13.86 27.13
N ALA A 31 5.46 -13.74 26.77
CA ALA A 31 5.92 -13.40 25.42
C ALA A 31 6.02 -14.65 24.54
N LEU A 32 5.78 -14.50 23.23
CA LEU A 32 5.88 -15.59 22.26
C LEU A 32 7.33 -15.78 21.82
N VAL A 33 7.86 -17.00 21.99
CA VAL A 33 9.23 -17.38 21.61
C VAL A 33 9.25 -18.69 20.82
N PRO A 34 10.18 -18.90 19.88
CA PRO A 34 10.38 -20.19 19.24
C PRO A 34 10.90 -21.22 20.27
N VAL A 35 10.39 -22.45 20.23
CA VAL A 35 10.84 -23.51 21.15
C VAL A 35 11.12 -24.80 20.36
N PRO A 36 12.38 -25.30 20.37
CA PRO A 36 12.76 -26.41 19.52
C PRO A 36 12.21 -27.76 20.00
N ASN A 37 12.04 -28.68 19.07
CA ASN A 37 11.57 -30.05 19.22
C ASN A 37 10.16 -30.16 19.84
N GLN A 38 9.29 -29.17 19.63
CA GLN A 38 7.93 -29.14 20.19
C GLN A 38 6.82 -29.17 19.13
N LEU A 39 6.98 -28.47 17.99
CA LEU A 39 5.98 -28.46 16.93
C LEU A 39 5.73 -29.88 16.40
N GLU A 40 6.80 -30.60 16.03
CA GLU A 40 6.72 -31.99 15.55
C GLU A 40 5.93 -32.90 16.50
N LYS A 41 6.32 -32.90 17.80
CA LYS A 41 5.74 -33.78 18.82
C LYS A 41 4.25 -33.53 19.05
N ARG A 42 3.80 -32.28 18.89
CA ARG A 42 2.39 -31.90 19.01
C ARG A 42 1.60 -32.27 17.74
N ILE A 43 2.19 -32.10 16.55
CA ILE A 43 1.58 -32.52 15.27
C ILE A 43 1.32 -34.05 15.27
N ARG A 44 2.29 -34.87 15.70
CA ARG A 44 2.13 -36.35 15.83
C ARG A 44 0.90 -36.77 16.63
N ARG A 45 0.44 -35.93 17.56
CA ARG A 45 -0.68 -36.21 18.48
C ARG A 45 -2.00 -35.54 18.04
N HIS A 46 -2.00 -34.81 16.93
CA HIS A 46 -3.14 -34.00 16.51
C HIS A 46 -3.86 -34.64 15.30
N PRO A 47 -5.07 -35.22 15.48
CA PRO A 47 -5.70 -36.06 14.45
C PRO A 47 -5.93 -35.35 13.11
N ASN A 48 -6.26 -34.06 13.12
CA ASN A 48 -6.49 -33.30 11.88
C ASN A 48 -5.20 -33.01 11.08
N LEU A 49 -4.01 -33.27 11.65
CA LEU A 49 -2.71 -33.04 11.01
C LEU A 49 -1.90 -34.34 10.86
N HIS A 50 -2.23 -35.38 11.63
CA HIS A 50 -1.60 -36.70 11.56
C HIS A 50 -2.62 -37.84 11.72
N ASP A 51 -2.81 -38.64 10.67
CA ASP A 51 -3.51 -39.93 10.72
C ASP A 51 -2.52 -41.03 11.16
N ASP A 52 -2.54 -41.33 12.46
CA ASP A 52 -1.72 -42.36 13.09
C ASP A 52 -2.21 -43.79 12.75
N GLU A 53 -3.49 -43.99 12.38
CA GLU A 53 -3.99 -45.33 11.98
C GLU A 53 -3.43 -45.74 10.61
N TYR A 54 -3.52 -44.86 9.62
CA TYR A 54 -2.92 -45.08 8.31
C TYR A 54 -1.39 -45.15 8.40
N SER A 55 -0.77 -44.26 9.19
CA SER A 55 0.68 -44.30 9.43
C SER A 55 1.11 -45.65 10.03
N LYS A 56 0.34 -46.22 10.96
CA LYS A 56 0.64 -47.53 11.55
C LYS A 56 0.44 -48.69 10.57
N LYS A 57 -0.66 -48.67 9.80
CA LYS A 57 -0.96 -49.67 8.76
C LYS A 57 0.17 -49.74 7.71
N LYS A 58 0.74 -48.58 7.32
CA LYS A 58 1.73 -48.49 6.25
C LYS A 58 3.20 -48.60 6.69
N PHE A 59 3.57 -48.01 7.83
CA PHE A 59 4.97 -47.90 8.27
C PHE A 59 5.30 -48.68 9.55
N GLY A 60 4.33 -49.40 10.14
CA GLY A 60 4.54 -50.16 11.38
C GLY A 60 4.44 -49.28 12.63
N LYS A 61 5.41 -49.34 13.55
CA LYS A 61 5.39 -48.46 14.73
C LYS A 61 5.71 -47.02 14.31
N SER A 62 4.80 -46.07 14.58
CA SER A 62 5.08 -44.66 14.39
C SER A 62 6.29 -44.25 15.24
N SER A 63 7.27 -43.66 14.57
CA SER A 63 8.60 -43.32 15.08
C SER A 63 9.01 -41.96 14.53
N HIS A 64 10.00 -41.29 15.12
CA HIS A 64 10.44 -39.98 14.61
C HIS A 64 10.92 -40.03 13.13
N SER A 65 11.32 -41.20 12.64
CA SER A 65 11.73 -41.40 11.23
C SER A 65 10.58 -41.74 10.27
N SER A 66 9.35 -42.02 10.72
CA SER A 66 8.22 -42.26 9.80
C SER A 66 7.62 -40.94 9.31
N PRO A 67 7.20 -40.82 8.03
CA PRO A 67 6.57 -39.60 7.55
C PRO A 67 5.25 -39.32 8.27
N PHE A 68 4.82 -38.07 8.24
CA PHE A 68 3.48 -37.68 8.64
C PHE A 68 2.48 -38.01 7.53
N VAL A 69 1.27 -38.39 7.91
CA VAL A 69 0.17 -38.63 6.99
C VAL A 69 -0.93 -37.62 7.27
N LEU A 70 -1.31 -36.80 6.31
CA LEU A 70 -2.50 -35.96 6.43
C LEU A 70 -3.76 -36.86 6.35
N PRO A 71 -4.85 -36.58 7.10
CA PRO A 71 -6.16 -37.17 6.84
C PRO A 71 -6.56 -37.01 5.38
N TYR A 72 -7.30 -37.98 4.83
CA TYR A 72 -7.74 -37.91 3.43
C TYR A 72 -8.72 -36.76 3.24
N CYS A 73 -8.48 -35.92 2.24
CA CYS A 73 -9.34 -34.80 1.88
C CYS A 73 -10.29 -35.23 0.76
N GLU A 74 -11.59 -35.19 1.00
CA GLU A 74 -12.59 -35.53 -0.01
C GLU A 74 -12.50 -34.58 -1.22
N GLY A 75 -12.47 -35.15 -2.42
CA GLY A 75 -12.29 -34.41 -3.68
C GLY A 75 -10.83 -34.22 -4.14
N GLU A 76 -9.84 -34.49 -3.27
CA GLU A 76 -8.42 -34.45 -3.65
C GLU A 76 -7.96 -35.78 -4.26
N LYS A 77 -6.98 -35.72 -5.18
CA LYS A 77 -6.56 -36.88 -5.98
C LYS A 77 -5.58 -37.79 -5.28
N ARG A 78 -4.73 -37.22 -4.42
CA ARG A 78 -3.63 -37.89 -3.74
C ARG A 78 -3.67 -37.65 -2.25
N ARG A 79 -3.37 -38.70 -1.49
CA ARG A 79 -3.12 -38.61 -0.05
C ARG A 79 -1.75 -38.00 0.20
N ILE A 80 -1.66 -37.11 1.17
CA ILE A 80 -0.46 -36.30 1.41
C ILE A 80 0.35 -36.89 2.55
N LEU A 81 1.59 -37.26 2.23
CA LEU A 81 2.60 -37.69 3.17
C LEU A 81 3.65 -36.59 3.24
N TYR A 82 3.98 -36.12 4.44
CA TYR A 82 4.93 -35.04 4.60
C TYR A 82 6.04 -35.37 5.59
N THR A 83 7.23 -34.85 5.31
CA THR A 83 8.41 -34.95 6.19
C THR A 83 8.72 -33.55 6.70
N MET A 84 8.89 -33.39 8.02
CA MET A 84 9.21 -32.09 8.61
C MET A 84 10.71 -32.05 8.98
N VAL A 85 11.39 -31.00 8.53
CA VAL A 85 12.77 -30.69 8.91
C VAL A 85 12.74 -29.40 9.72
N GLU A 86 13.07 -29.50 11.01
CA GLU A 86 13.16 -28.36 11.91
C GLU A 86 14.54 -27.71 11.85
N TYR A 87 14.59 -26.38 11.77
CA TYR A 87 15.85 -25.64 11.75
C TYR A 87 16.34 -25.34 13.16
N GLU A 88 17.64 -25.56 13.38
CA GLU A 88 18.37 -25.10 14.54
C GLU A 88 19.30 -23.92 14.16
N PRO A 89 19.23 -22.77 14.84
CA PRO A 89 18.13 -22.35 15.73
C PRO A 89 16.85 -22.03 14.95
N LEU A 90 15.71 -22.11 15.62
CA LEU A 90 14.44 -21.57 15.13
C LEU A 90 14.44 -20.04 15.18
N LEU A 91 13.90 -19.39 14.15
CA LEU A 91 14.00 -17.94 13.97
C LEU A 91 12.66 -17.23 14.09
N ASP A 92 12.68 -16.04 14.69
CA ASP A 92 11.75 -14.98 14.31
C ASP A 92 12.10 -14.52 12.89
N SER A 93 11.13 -14.32 12.01
CA SER A 93 11.39 -13.89 10.63
C SER A 93 12.06 -12.51 10.54
N SER A 94 11.89 -11.66 11.56
CA SER A 94 12.60 -10.38 11.69
C SER A 94 14.13 -10.55 11.78
N ASN A 95 14.61 -11.73 12.21
CA ASN A 95 16.04 -12.07 12.28
C ASN A 95 16.59 -12.73 11.00
N MET A 96 15.76 -12.97 9.98
CA MET A 96 16.18 -13.66 8.76
C MET A 96 16.94 -12.77 7.80
N SER A 97 17.81 -13.42 7.01
CA SER A 97 18.81 -12.79 6.15
C SER A 97 19.05 -13.60 4.88
N ILE A 98 19.86 -13.06 3.95
CA ILE A 98 20.27 -13.76 2.71
C ILE A 98 20.82 -15.16 3.01
N GLU A 99 21.64 -15.31 4.04
CA GLU A 99 22.25 -16.57 4.44
C GLU A 99 21.20 -17.63 4.80
N HIS A 100 20.09 -17.22 5.39
CA HIS A 100 18.96 -18.10 5.71
C HIS A 100 18.15 -18.46 4.47
N TRP A 101 17.98 -17.52 3.52
CA TRP A 101 17.37 -17.82 2.21
C TRP A 101 18.20 -18.83 1.41
N VAL A 102 19.53 -18.68 1.44
CA VAL A 102 20.49 -19.63 0.83
C VAL A 102 20.36 -21.03 1.44
N LYS A 103 20.22 -21.16 2.76
CA LYS A 103 19.97 -22.45 3.42
C LYS A 103 18.67 -23.10 2.94
N ILE A 104 17.55 -22.35 2.91
CA ILE A 104 16.25 -22.85 2.45
C ILE A 104 16.32 -23.29 0.98
N ALA A 105 16.98 -22.49 0.14
CA ALA A 105 17.13 -22.76 -1.28
C ALA A 105 17.99 -24.01 -1.54
N GLU A 106 19.05 -24.21 -0.76
CA GLU A 106 19.95 -25.36 -0.83
C GLU A 106 19.28 -26.65 -0.33
N ASP A 107 18.52 -26.60 0.77
CA ASP A 107 17.78 -27.76 1.28
C ASP A 107 16.72 -28.24 0.27
N ILE A 108 16.01 -27.30 -0.38
CA ILE A 108 15.08 -27.59 -1.48
C ILE A 108 15.84 -28.16 -2.69
N ARG A 109 17.02 -27.61 -3.04
CA ARG A 109 17.87 -28.11 -4.14
C ARG A 109 18.27 -29.57 -3.93
N GLN A 110 18.75 -29.92 -2.73
CA GLN A 110 19.18 -31.28 -2.39
C GLN A 110 18.00 -32.25 -2.34
N SER A 111 16.83 -31.77 -1.92
CA SER A 111 15.62 -32.58 -1.77
C SER A 111 14.75 -32.67 -3.04
N TYR A 112 15.11 -31.96 -4.12
CA TYR A 112 14.19 -31.68 -5.22
C TYR A 112 13.66 -32.91 -5.97
N GLU A 113 14.46 -33.97 -6.08
CA GLU A 113 14.08 -35.21 -6.78
C GLU A 113 13.19 -36.14 -5.91
N PHE A 114 13.21 -36.01 -4.58
CA PHE A 114 12.56 -36.94 -3.65
C PHE A 114 11.12 -36.57 -3.27
N PHE A 115 10.73 -35.30 -3.44
CA PHE A 115 9.44 -34.74 -3.04
C PHE A 115 8.68 -34.12 -4.22
N ASP A 116 7.36 -34.12 -4.15
CA ASP A 116 6.44 -33.59 -5.17
C ASP A 116 6.23 -32.07 -5.05
N GLY A 117 6.36 -31.54 -3.84
CA GLY A 117 6.28 -30.12 -3.53
C GLY A 117 6.87 -29.81 -2.16
N PHE A 118 6.95 -28.51 -1.86
CA PHE A 118 7.66 -27.97 -0.70
C PHE A 118 6.75 -27.00 0.05
N VAL A 119 6.75 -27.06 1.37
CA VAL A 119 6.14 -26.08 2.26
C VAL A 119 7.23 -25.46 3.14
N VAL A 120 7.27 -24.15 3.23
CA VAL A 120 8.17 -23.44 4.17
C VAL A 120 7.32 -22.77 5.24
N LEU A 121 7.43 -23.25 6.48
CA LEU A 121 6.80 -22.64 7.65
C LEU A 121 7.69 -21.52 8.17
N HIS A 122 7.17 -20.30 8.14
CA HIS A 122 7.92 -19.06 8.26
C HIS A 122 7.17 -18.03 9.13
N GLY A 123 7.90 -17.12 9.79
CA GLY A 123 7.29 -15.99 10.50
C GLY A 123 6.69 -14.96 9.54
N THR A 124 5.62 -14.27 9.94
CA THR A 124 4.86 -13.43 8.99
C THR A 124 5.52 -12.09 8.67
N ASP A 125 6.53 -11.65 9.41
CA ASP A 125 7.06 -10.28 9.33
C ASP A 125 7.92 -10.01 8.09
N THR A 126 8.75 -10.96 7.67
CA THR A 126 9.59 -10.84 6.45
C THR A 126 9.22 -11.86 5.37
N LEU A 127 8.08 -12.54 5.51
CA LEU A 127 7.64 -13.62 4.62
C LEU A 127 7.62 -13.22 3.14
N ALA A 128 7.14 -12.01 2.82
CA ALA A 128 7.11 -11.47 1.46
C ALA A 128 8.52 -11.29 0.86
N TYR A 129 9.51 -10.86 1.65
CA TYR A 129 10.92 -10.80 1.21
C TYR A 129 11.47 -12.19 0.94
N THR A 130 11.25 -13.16 1.82
CA THR A 130 11.69 -14.56 1.60
C THR A 130 11.02 -15.17 0.37
N ALA A 131 9.73 -14.94 0.15
CA ALA A 131 9.00 -15.41 -1.02
C ALA A 131 9.53 -14.81 -2.33
N SER A 132 9.86 -13.51 -2.31
CA SER A 132 10.44 -12.82 -3.45
C SER A 132 11.86 -13.31 -3.73
N ALA A 133 12.72 -13.42 -2.71
CA ALA A 133 14.08 -13.92 -2.83
C ALA A 133 14.13 -15.34 -3.41
N LEU A 134 13.39 -16.27 -2.82
CA LEU A 134 13.33 -17.66 -3.30
C LEU A 134 12.77 -17.74 -4.73
N SER A 135 11.84 -16.87 -5.11
CA SER A 135 11.30 -16.82 -6.48
C SER A 135 12.38 -16.51 -7.52
N PHE A 136 13.33 -15.60 -7.23
CA PHE A 136 14.45 -15.31 -8.15
C PHE A 136 15.56 -16.36 -8.06
N MET A 137 15.87 -16.85 -6.85
CA MET A 137 16.89 -17.89 -6.63
C MET A 137 16.54 -19.22 -7.32
N PHE A 138 15.25 -19.54 -7.45
CA PHE A 138 14.76 -20.72 -8.15
C PHE A 138 14.62 -20.48 -9.65
N GLU A 139 15.60 -20.96 -10.41
CA GLU A 139 15.62 -20.93 -11.87
C GLU A 139 14.98 -22.20 -12.43
N ASN A 140 14.05 -22.04 -13.39
CA ASN A 140 13.33 -23.16 -14.03
C ASN A 140 12.61 -24.07 -13.02
N LEU A 141 11.98 -23.47 -12.01
CA LEU A 141 11.17 -24.20 -11.03
C LEU A 141 10.03 -24.96 -11.72
N GLY A 142 9.86 -26.24 -11.39
CA GLY A 142 8.84 -27.13 -11.99
C GLY A 142 7.85 -27.71 -10.97
N LYS A 143 8.07 -27.51 -9.67
CA LYS A 143 7.29 -28.04 -8.55
C LYS A 143 6.78 -26.90 -7.67
N SER A 144 5.71 -27.15 -6.92
CA SER A 144 5.07 -26.17 -6.05
C SER A 144 5.91 -25.89 -4.81
N VAL A 145 6.23 -24.62 -4.55
CA VAL A 145 6.84 -24.15 -3.31
C VAL A 145 5.87 -23.19 -2.63
N VAL A 146 5.33 -23.58 -1.48
CA VAL A 146 4.32 -22.82 -0.74
C VAL A 146 4.90 -22.31 0.58
N ILE A 147 4.99 -21.00 0.74
CA ILE A 147 5.44 -20.37 1.98
C ILE A 147 4.20 -19.96 2.79
N THR A 148 4.21 -20.26 4.08
CA THR A 148 3.09 -19.94 4.96
C THR A 148 3.54 -19.71 6.40
N GLY A 149 2.61 -19.25 7.24
CA GLY A 149 2.81 -18.96 8.65
C GLY A 149 1.48 -18.75 9.34
N SER A 150 1.47 -18.02 10.45
CA SER A 150 0.23 -17.62 11.13
C SER A 150 0.41 -16.35 11.96
N GLN A 151 -0.71 -15.72 12.33
CA GLN A 151 -0.73 -14.67 13.36
C GLN A 151 -0.82 -15.25 14.77
N ILE A 152 -1.39 -16.45 14.93
CA ILE A 152 -1.54 -17.12 16.23
C ILE A 152 -0.95 -18.53 16.15
N PRO A 153 -0.21 -19.03 17.16
CA PRO A 153 0.37 -20.38 17.13
C PRO A 153 -0.66 -21.48 16.83
N ILE A 154 -0.25 -22.49 16.05
CA ILE A 154 -1.15 -23.46 15.39
C ILE A 154 -2.07 -24.25 16.34
N PHE A 155 -1.68 -24.40 17.61
CA PHE A 155 -2.40 -25.19 18.60
C PHE A 155 -3.26 -24.34 19.57
N GLU A 156 -3.30 -23.02 19.40
CA GLU A 156 -4.28 -22.20 20.11
C GLU A 156 -5.69 -22.49 19.58
N THR A 157 -6.71 -22.44 20.46
CA THR A 157 -8.08 -22.83 20.12
C THR A 157 -8.62 -22.07 18.90
N ARG A 158 -8.30 -20.77 18.80
CA ARG A 158 -8.56 -19.90 17.66
C ARG A 158 -7.23 -19.51 17.00
N SER A 159 -6.79 -20.31 16.03
CA SER A 159 -5.60 -20.06 15.21
C SER A 159 -5.89 -20.23 13.72
N ASP A 160 -5.36 -19.31 12.93
CA ASP A 160 -5.27 -19.31 11.47
C ASP A 160 -4.24 -20.33 10.93
N GLY A 161 -3.25 -20.70 11.75
CA GLY A 161 -2.15 -21.58 11.35
C GLY A 161 -2.57 -22.98 10.91
N ARG A 162 -3.70 -23.51 11.40
CA ARG A 162 -4.20 -24.84 11.00
C ARG A 162 -4.72 -24.86 9.57
N GLU A 163 -5.47 -23.83 9.20
CA GLU A 163 -6.01 -23.68 7.84
C GLU A 163 -4.85 -23.41 6.87
N ASN A 164 -4.05 -22.38 7.16
CA ASN A 164 -2.87 -21.99 6.39
C ASN A 164 -1.92 -23.19 6.12
N PHE A 165 -1.58 -23.98 7.15
CA PHE A 165 -0.71 -25.15 6.97
C PHE A 165 -1.37 -26.28 6.17
N THR A 166 -2.62 -26.62 6.47
CA THR A 166 -3.35 -27.70 5.76
C THR A 166 -3.54 -27.37 4.28
N SER A 167 -3.97 -26.14 3.96
CA SER A 167 -4.09 -25.67 2.58
C SER A 167 -2.74 -25.65 1.87
N SER A 168 -1.65 -25.25 2.56
CA SER A 168 -0.30 -25.28 1.97
C SER A 168 0.17 -26.69 1.62
N LEU A 169 -0.09 -27.67 2.49
CA LEU A 169 0.16 -29.08 2.19
C LEU A 169 -0.64 -29.54 0.97
N ILE A 170 -1.93 -29.20 0.88
CA ILE A 170 -2.80 -29.54 -0.26
C ILE A 170 -2.27 -28.91 -1.56
N PHE A 171 -1.94 -27.62 -1.57
CA PHE A 171 -1.36 -26.97 -2.75
C PHE A 171 -0.02 -27.57 -3.16
N ALA A 172 0.87 -27.86 -2.22
CA ALA A 172 2.17 -28.46 -2.51
C ALA A 172 2.06 -29.92 -2.99
N GLY A 173 1.12 -30.69 -2.43
CA GLY A 173 0.97 -32.12 -2.69
C GLY A 173 0.13 -32.43 -3.93
N ASN A 174 -1.03 -31.79 -4.10
CA ASN A 174 -2.00 -32.15 -5.14
C ASN A 174 -1.88 -31.33 -6.44
N TYR A 175 -1.45 -30.06 -6.36
CA TYR A 175 -1.44 -29.12 -7.48
C TYR A 175 -0.01 -28.86 -7.98
N VAL A 176 0.17 -28.75 -9.30
CA VAL A 176 1.46 -28.41 -9.92
C VAL A 176 1.44 -26.94 -10.36
N ILE A 177 1.86 -26.08 -9.44
CA ILE A 177 1.97 -24.63 -9.59
C ILE A 177 3.47 -24.30 -9.49
N PRO A 178 4.20 -24.22 -10.63
CA PRO A 178 5.68 -24.15 -10.67
C PRO A 178 6.24 -22.79 -10.24
N GLU A 179 5.80 -22.29 -9.08
CA GLU A 179 6.11 -20.98 -8.54
C GLU A 179 6.43 -21.07 -7.04
N VAL A 180 7.15 -20.05 -6.54
CA VAL A 180 7.14 -19.72 -5.11
C VAL A 180 5.88 -18.93 -4.83
N THR A 181 5.05 -19.44 -3.92
CA THR A 181 3.72 -18.92 -3.60
C THR A 181 3.59 -18.64 -2.11
N VAL A 182 2.65 -17.77 -1.75
CA VAL A 182 2.27 -17.52 -0.35
C VAL A 182 0.84 -17.97 -0.14
N CYS A 183 0.61 -18.87 0.82
CA CYS A 183 -0.73 -19.29 1.23
C CYS A 183 -1.10 -18.66 2.57
N PHE A 184 -2.16 -17.84 2.58
CA PHE A 184 -2.65 -17.15 3.77
C PHE A 184 -4.13 -16.75 3.60
N GLY A 185 -4.94 -16.86 4.66
CA GLY A 185 -6.31 -16.35 4.66
C GLY A 185 -7.18 -16.91 3.53
N SER A 186 -7.16 -18.23 3.35
CA SER A 186 -7.88 -18.97 2.30
C SER A 186 -7.52 -18.62 0.84
N HIS A 187 -6.40 -17.94 0.60
CA HIS A 187 -5.90 -17.59 -0.75
C HIS A 187 -4.47 -18.08 -0.98
N LEU A 188 -4.13 -18.31 -2.25
CA LEU A 188 -2.78 -18.59 -2.73
C LEU A 188 -2.33 -17.48 -3.68
N PHE A 189 -1.24 -16.81 -3.37
CA PHE A 189 -0.69 -15.69 -4.13
C PHE A 189 0.67 -16.02 -4.73
N ARG A 190 1.05 -15.36 -5.85
CA ARG A 190 2.44 -15.36 -6.35
C ARG A 190 3.36 -14.70 -5.32
N GLY A 191 4.43 -15.37 -4.93
CA GLY A 191 5.32 -14.94 -3.84
C GLY A 191 5.89 -13.53 -4.02
N ASN A 192 6.49 -13.30 -5.19
CA ASN A 192 7.12 -12.03 -5.61
C ASN A 192 6.12 -10.90 -5.96
N ARG A 193 4.82 -11.09 -5.66
CA ARG A 193 3.76 -10.06 -5.75
C ARG A 193 3.10 -9.78 -4.39
N THR A 194 3.48 -10.50 -3.33
CA THR A 194 2.86 -10.34 -2.02
C THR A 194 3.50 -9.23 -1.19
N ILE A 195 2.68 -8.59 -0.34
CA ILE A 195 3.10 -7.67 0.72
C ILE A 195 2.35 -7.98 2.02
N LYS A 196 2.93 -7.64 3.18
CA LYS A 196 2.26 -7.75 4.49
C LYS A 196 1.41 -6.51 4.75
N MET A 197 0.13 -6.57 4.38
CA MET A 197 -0.85 -5.48 4.52
C MET A 197 -1.23 -5.17 5.96
N LYS A 198 -1.39 -6.19 6.82
CA LYS A 198 -1.94 -5.99 8.17
C LYS A 198 -1.02 -6.61 9.23
N ALA A 199 -0.78 -5.87 10.31
CA ALA A 199 0.13 -6.29 11.36
C ALA A 199 -0.39 -7.49 12.18
N SER A 200 -1.72 -7.56 12.40
CA SER A 200 -2.34 -8.44 13.41
C SER A 200 -3.62 -9.18 12.97
N ALA A 201 -4.03 -9.08 11.70
CA ALA A 201 -5.26 -9.71 11.18
C ALA A 201 -4.99 -11.02 10.42
N PHE A 202 -5.97 -11.93 10.37
CA PHE A 202 -5.82 -13.21 9.65
C PHE A 202 -5.71 -13.06 8.13
N ASP A 203 -6.21 -11.96 7.54
CA ASP A 203 -5.97 -11.59 6.15
C ASP A 203 -4.74 -10.66 6.03
N ALA A 204 -3.61 -11.10 6.62
CA ALA A 204 -2.39 -10.30 6.75
C ALA A 204 -1.70 -9.95 5.42
N PHE A 205 -1.86 -10.77 4.39
CA PHE A 205 -1.18 -10.63 3.10
C PHE A 205 -2.15 -10.31 1.98
N LYS A 206 -1.68 -9.51 1.02
CA LYS A 206 -2.37 -9.25 -0.26
C LYS A 206 -1.34 -9.31 -1.38
N SER A 207 -1.81 -9.61 -2.58
CA SER A 207 -1.12 -9.37 -3.85
C SER A 207 -1.83 -8.19 -4.54
N PRO A 208 -1.29 -6.95 -4.49
CA PRO A 208 -2.05 -5.77 -4.92
C PRO A 208 -2.25 -5.68 -6.43
N ASN A 209 -1.18 -5.90 -7.19
CA ASN A 209 -1.13 -5.71 -8.66
C ASN A 209 -1.29 -7.03 -9.45
N ASN A 210 -1.56 -8.16 -8.80
CA ASN A 210 -1.76 -9.46 -9.44
C ASN A 210 -2.85 -10.24 -8.70
N PRO A 211 -3.84 -10.86 -9.38
CA PRO A 211 -4.86 -11.69 -8.73
C PRO A 211 -4.28 -12.85 -7.89
N ALA A 212 -5.10 -13.44 -7.02
CA ALA A 212 -4.75 -14.70 -6.37
C ALA A 212 -4.70 -15.84 -7.41
N LEU A 213 -3.66 -16.68 -7.34
CA LEU A 213 -3.50 -17.86 -8.21
C LEU A 213 -4.50 -18.96 -7.87
N ALA A 214 -4.92 -19.04 -6.60
CA ALA A 214 -6.01 -19.91 -6.18
C ALA A 214 -6.78 -19.33 -5.00
N LYS A 215 -8.03 -19.77 -4.85
CA LYS A 215 -8.90 -19.49 -3.70
C LYS A 215 -9.43 -20.81 -3.13
N VAL A 216 -9.36 -20.94 -1.81
CA VAL A 216 -9.92 -22.05 -1.04
C VAL A 216 -11.35 -21.68 -0.63
N GLY A 217 -12.30 -22.57 -0.94
CA GLY A 217 -13.69 -22.48 -0.51
C GLY A 217 -14.27 -23.88 -0.35
N ILE A 218 -15.54 -24.09 -0.74
CA ILE A 218 -16.13 -25.44 -0.84
C ILE A 218 -15.34 -26.30 -1.85
N ASN A 219 -14.83 -25.67 -2.91
CA ASN A 219 -13.87 -26.23 -3.84
C ASN A 219 -12.61 -25.36 -3.83
N ILE A 220 -11.48 -25.90 -4.29
CA ILE A 220 -10.27 -25.12 -4.59
C ILE A 220 -10.34 -24.65 -6.05
N ASP A 221 -10.53 -23.34 -6.25
CA ASP A 221 -10.53 -22.72 -7.56
C ASP A 221 -9.13 -22.16 -7.88
N VAL A 222 -8.43 -22.78 -8.83
CA VAL A 222 -7.10 -22.36 -9.34
C VAL A 222 -7.26 -21.67 -10.69
N ASP A 223 -6.70 -20.46 -10.86
CA ASP A 223 -6.59 -19.81 -12.17
C ASP A 223 -5.28 -20.22 -12.86
N TYR A 224 -5.35 -21.32 -13.61
CA TYR A 224 -4.21 -21.87 -14.33
C TYR A 224 -3.64 -20.95 -15.42
N ARG A 225 -4.36 -19.89 -15.82
CA ARG A 225 -3.89 -18.90 -16.82
C ARG A 225 -2.89 -17.93 -16.18
N GLY A 226 -3.19 -17.46 -14.98
CA GLY A 226 -2.32 -16.54 -14.23
C GLY A 226 -1.01 -17.17 -13.74
N ILE A 227 -0.84 -18.49 -13.86
CA ILE A 227 0.37 -19.21 -13.43
C ILE A 227 1.53 -18.97 -14.42
N PHE A 228 2.62 -18.42 -13.90
CA PHE A 228 3.88 -18.24 -14.63
C PHE A 228 4.60 -19.59 -14.76
N ARG A 229 5.08 -19.91 -15.96
CA ARG A 229 5.68 -21.21 -16.28
C ARG A 229 7.05 -20.99 -16.95
N PRO A 230 8.10 -21.76 -16.60
CA PRO A 230 9.36 -21.67 -17.32
C PRO A 230 9.19 -22.13 -18.77
N CYS A 231 9.36 -21.21 -19.72
CA CYS A 231 9.37 -21.48 -21.16
C CYS A 231 10.78 -21.90 -21.63
N THR A 232 11.41 -22.85 -20.95
CA THR A 232 12.79 -23.29 -21.25
C THR A 232 12.91 -24.81 -21.18
N VAL A 233 13.94 -25.36 -21.84
CA VAL A 233 14.31 -26.78 -21.78
C VAL A 233 15.38 -27.07 -20.71
N ASN A 234 15.59 -26.14 -19.79
CA ASN A 234 16.62 -26.25 -18.75
C ASN A 234 16.02 -26.86 -17.48
N LYS A 235 16.74 -27.80 -16.86
CA LYS A 235 16.41 -28.31 -15.53
C LYS A 235 16.37 -27.19 -14.48
N PHE A 236 15.67 -27.49 -13.38
CA PHE A 236 15.70 -26.70 -12.17
C PHE A 236 17.15 -26.44 -11.71
N ASN A 237 17.45 -25.18 -11.40
CA ASN A 237 18.72 -24.70 -10.88
C ASN A 237 18.49 -23.71 -9.74
N VAL A 238 19.47 -23.59 -8.84
CA VAL A 238 19.37 -22.70 -7.68
C VAL A 238 20.56 -21.75 -7.63
N HIS A 239 20.27 -20.46 -7.66
CA HIS A 239 21.26 -19.40 -7.60
C HIS A 239 21.48 -18.94 -6.16
N LEU A 240 22.60 -19.37 -5.55
CA LEU A 240 22.89 -19.22 -4.12
C LEU A 240 23.65 -17.93 -3.74
N LYS A 241 24.07 -17.12 -4.72
CA LYS A 241 24.81 -15.86 -4.48
C LYS A 241 23.83 -14.69 -4.60
N LEU A 242 23.73 -13.81 -3.61
CA LEU A 242 22.97 -12.56 -3.71
C LEU A 242 23.87 -11.39 -3.28
N ASP A 243 23.76 -10.23 -3.93
CA ASP A 243 24.53 -9.06 -3.51
C ASP A 243 23.84 -8.35 -2.34
N LYS A 244 24.61 -8.07 -1.29
CA LYS A 244 24.14 -7.42 -0.06
C LYS A 244 24.26 -5.90 -0.07
N ASN A 245 24.91 -5.31 -1.08
CA ASN A 245 25.15 -3.87 -1.16
C ASN A 245 23.99 -3.17 -1.87
N ILE A 246 22.80 -3.37 -1.31
CA ILE A 246 21.53 -2.87 -1.82
C ILE A 246 20.77 -2.11 -0.73
N GLY A 247 19.79 -1.29 -1.11
CA GLY A 247 18.84 -0.77 -0.13
C GLY A 247 17.57 -0.18 -0.70
N VAL A 248 16.64 0.16 0.19
CA VAL A 248 15.39 0.86 -0.11
C VAL A 248 15.47 2.28 0.43
N LEU A 249 15.26 3.28 -0.41
CA LEU A 249 15.23 4.69 -0.05
C LEU A 249 13.84 5.27 -0.35
N ARG A 250 13.13 5.70 0.70
CA ARG A 250 11.82 6.34 0.57
C ARG A 250 11.96 7.85 0.45
N ILE A 251 11.39 8.42 -0.61
CA ILE A 251 11.33 9.88 -0.80
C ILE A 251 10.22 10.46 0.08
N PHE A 252 10.49 11.60 0.72
CA PHE A 252 9.51 12.36 1.50
C PHE A 252 9.71 13.86 1.22
N PRO A 253 8.68 14.71 1.43
CA PRO A 253 8.82 16.13 1.17
C PRO A 253 9.99 16.73 1.96
N HIS A 254 10.77 17.59 1.30
CA HIS A 254 11.94 18.23 1.88
C HIS A 254 13.12 17.32 2.26
N ILE A 255 13.20 16.08 1.74
CA ILE A 255 14.38 15.22 1.93
C ILE A 255 15.69 15.94 1.57
N CYS A 256 16.66 15.92 2.50
CA CYS A 256 17.95 16.58 2.33
C CYS A 256 18.87 15.80 1.38
N THR A 257 19.55 16.51 0.50
CA THR A 257 20.49 15.91 -0.48
C THR A 257 21.69 15.27 0.20
N SER A 258 22.13 15.78 1.34
CA SER A 258 23.13 15.13 2.20
C SER A 258 22.70 13.73 2.65
N THR A 259 21.41 13.52 2.97
CA THR A 259 20.85 12.21 3.34
C THR A 259 20.86 11.25 2.16
N ILE A 260 20.50 11.74 0.96
CA ILE A 260 20.53 10.95 -0.29
C ILE A 260 21.98 10.58 -0.66
N GLU A 261 22.89 11.56 -0.67
CA GLU A 261 24.31 11.31 -0.96
C GLU A 261 24.95 10.37 0.07
N ALA A 262 24.59 10.46 1.35
CA ALA A 262 25.03 9.55 2.41
C ALA A 262 24.51 8.12 2.20
N PHE A 263 23.25 7.95 1.81
CA PHE A 263 22.66 6.64 1.52
C PHE A 263 23.27 5.97 0.28
N LEU A 264 23.63 6.77 -0.73
CA LEU A 264 24.22 6.32 -2.00
C LEU A 264 25.76 6.16 -1.98
N GLN A 265 26.42 6.31 -0.82
CA GLN A 265 27.88 6.11 -0.73
C GLN A 265 28.29 4.66 -1.00
N PRO A 266 29.53 4.43 -1.49
CA PRO A 266 30.13 3.10 -1.50
C PRO A 266 30.06 2.43 -0.11
N PRO A 267 29.81 1.12 -0.02
CA PRO A 267 29.87 0.12 -1.09
C PRO A 267 28.55 -0.07 -1.89
N MET A 268 27.55 0.79 -1.74
CA MET A 268 26.24 0.63 -2.39
C MET A 268 26.33 0.41 -3.91
N LYS A 269 25.64 -0.63 -4.42
CA LYS A 269 25.62 -1.04 -5.84
C LYS A 269 24.24 -0.91 -6.49
N GLY A 270 23.17 -0.89 -5.71
CA GLY A 270 21.83 -0.62 -6.24
C GLY A 270 20.85 -0.17 -5.18
N VAL A 271 19.88 0.65 -5.56
CA VAL A 271 18.85 1.17 -4.66
C VAL A 271 17.48 1.07 -5.29
N VAL A 272 16.51 0.59 -4.51
CA VAL A 272 15.08 0.74 -4.80
C VAL A 272 14.63 2.07 -4.25
N LEU A 273 14.08 2.93 -5.10
CA LEU A 273 13.63 4.27 -4.78
C LEU A 273 12.10 4.29 -4.71
N GLU A 274 11.53 4.47 -3.53
CA GLU A 274 10.08 4.58 -3.34
C GLU A 274 9.66 6.05 -3.51
N THR A 275 9.02 6.38 -4.63
CA THR A 275 8.65 7.75 -5.04
C THR A 275 7.14 8.02 -4.91
N PHE A 276 6.72 9.27 -5.09
CA PHE A 276 5.30 9.64 -4.94
C PHE A 276 4.46 9.23 -6.15
N GLY A 277 3.20 8.90 -5.93
CA GLY A 277 2.22 8.75 -7.00
C GLY A 277 2.68 7.81 -8.12
N ALA A 278 2.63 8.29 -9.37
CA ALA A 278 2.97 7.50 -10.55
C ALA A 278 4.49 7.36 -10.83
N GLY A 279 5.36 7.70 -9.88
CA GLY A 279 6.82 7.62 -10.04
C GLY A 279 7.58 8.94 -9.80
N ASN A 280 6.97 9.90 -9.10
CA ASN A 280 7.29 11.32 -9.16
C ASN A 280 8.18 11.78 -7.99
N VAL A 281 9.05 12.76 -8.27
CA VAL A 281 9.96 13.43 -7.30
C VAL A 281 9.99 14.94 -7.56
N PRO A 282 10.49 15.76 -6.61
CA PRO A 282 10.70 17.19 -6.87
C PRO A 282 11.68 17.40 -8.05
N ILE A 283 11.24 18.10 -9.09
CA ILE A 283 12.05 18.44 -10.28
C ILE A 283 12.83 19.74 -10.12
N TYR A 284 12.34 20.70 -9.34
CA TYR A 284 13.06 21.95 -9.08
C TYR A 284 14.26 21.78 -8.11
N ARG A 285 14.67 20.54 -7.85
CA ARG A 285 15.78 20.13 -6.97
C ARG A 285 16.87 19.46 -7.81
N ASP A 286 17.54 20.27 -8.63
CA ASP A 286 18.69 19.81 -9.43
C ASP A 286 19.78 19.15 -8.57
N ASP A 287 19.94 19.56 -7.31
CA ASP A 287 20.87 18.97 -6.35
C ASP A 287 20.54 17.50 -6.03
N LEU A 288 19.25 17.16 -5.94
CA LEU A 288 18.76 15.79 -5.74
C LEU A 288 18.91 14.95 -7.01
N LEU A 289 18.59 15.51 -8.17
CA LEU A 289 18.77 14.86 -9.47
C LEU A 289 20.24 14.59 -9.78
N ASP A 290 21.12 15.53 -9.44
CA ASP A 290 22.57 15.36 -9.57
C ASP A 290 23.13 14.30 -8.62
N ALA A 291 22.58 14.13 -7.41
CA ALA A 291 22.94 13.03 -6.53
C ALA A 291 22.66 11.66 -7.18
N PHE A 292 21.51 11.51 -7.86
CA PHE A 292 21.18 10.31 -8.65
C PHE A 292 22.08 10.16 -9.88
N ARG A 293 22.25 11.22 -10.70
CA ARG A 293 23.16 11.20 -11.87
C ARG A 293 24.59 10.80 -11.47
N LYS A 294 25.11 11.32 -10.34
CA LYS A 294 26.42 10.93 -9.78
C LYS A 294 26.44 9.45 -9.39
N ALA A 295 25.39 8.92 -8.78
CA ALA A 295 25.29 7.51 -8.40
C ALA A 295 25.19 6.57 -9.61
N SER A 296 24.33 6.86 -10.59
CA SER A 296 24.22 6.07 -11.82
C SER A 296 25.54 6.12 -12.63
N LYS A 297 26.23 7.25 -12.68
CA LYS A 297 27.60 7.36 -13.25
C LYS A 297 28.67 6.55 -12.50
N ARG A 298 28.48 6.25 -11.20
CA ARG A 298 29.31 5.29 -10.45
C ARG A 298 28.95 3.82 -10.73
N GLY A 299 27.93 3.55 -11.55
CA GLY A 299 27.43 2.21 -11.84
C GLY A 299 26.39 1.68 -10.84
N VAL A 300 25.82 2.55 -9.98
CA VAL A 300 24.73 2.17 -9.07
C VAL A 300 23.44 2.02 -9.87
N ILE A 301 22.78 0.86 -9.80
CA ILE A 301 21.47 0.65 -10.45
C ILE A 301 20.36 1.18 -9.53
N ILE A 302 19.68 2.25 -9.92
CA ILE A 302 18.57 2.84 -9.15
C ILE A 302 17.24 2.48 -9.82
N VAL A 303 16.32 1.86 -9.09
CA VAL A 303 15.03 1.37 -9.59
C VAL A 303 13.88 2.12 -8.92
N ASN A 304 13.09 2.85 -9.71
CA ASN A 304 11.94 3.63 -9.23
C ASN A 304 10.68 2.77 -9.08
N ILE A 305 10.13 2.70 -7.88
CA ILE A 305 8.81 2.13 -7.58
C ILE A 305 7.94 3.17 -6.86
N THR A 306 6.62 2.98 -6.86
CA THR A 306 5.69 3.85 -6.16
C THR A 306 5.60 3.51 -4.66
N GLN A 307 5.33 4.52 -3.82
CA GLN A 307 4.89 4.34 -2.44
C GLN A 307 3.42 3.89 -2.31
N CYS A 308 2.63 3.99 -3.38
CA CYS A 308 1.26 3.50 -3.39
C CYS A 308 1.24 1.96 -3.34
N ILE A 309 0.22 1.42 -2.68
CA ILE A 309 0.05 -0.03 -2.54
C ILE A 309 -0.44 -0.66 -3.85
N GLU A 310 -1.21 0.08 -4.65
CA GLU A 310 -1.76 -0.37 -5.94
C GLU A 310 -1.40 0.58 -7.09
N GLY A 311 -1.17 -0.01 -8.27
CA GLY A 311 -0.77 0.71 -9.48
C GLY A 311 0.71 0.53 -9.82
N ALA A 312 1.16 1.31 -10.80
CA ALA A 312 2.48 1.20 -11.41
C ALA A 312 3.16 2.58 -11.52
N VAL A 313 4.49 2.56 -11.59
CA VAL A 313 5.29 3.68 -12.11
C VAL A 313 5.09 3.80 -13.62
N GLN A 314 4.75 5.00 -14.10
CA GLN A 314 4.44 5.29 -15.50
C GLN A 314 5.18 6.55 -15.98
N GLN A 315 5.81 6.47 -17.15
CA GLN A 315 6.54 7.57 -17.78
C GLN A 315 5.60 8.58 -18.51
N LEU A 316 4.49 8.96 -17.87
CA LEU A 316 3.47 9.86 -18.44
C LEU A 316 3.65 11.33 -18.03
N TYR A 317 4.42 11.59 -16.96
CA TYR A 317 4.63 12.93 -16.40
C TYR A 317 6.07 13.40 -16.61
N GLU A 318 6.25 14.71 -16.77
CA GLU A 318 7.55 15.37 -16.90
C GLU A 318 8.49 15.00 -15.74
N THR A 319 7.96 14.94 -14.51
CA THR A 319 8.66 14.52 -13.29
C THR A 319 9.21 13.09 -13.34
N GLY A 320 8.50 12.16 -13.98
CA GLY A 320 8.95 10.78 -14.19
C GLY A 320 10.01 10.64 -15.29
N MET A 321 9.95 11.47 -16.33
CA MET A 321 10.94 11.48 -17.42
C MET A 321 12.31 11.98 -16.95
N VAL A 322 12.34 13.02 -16.12
CA VAL A 322 13.60 13.59 -15.60
C VAL A 322 14.39 12.59 -14.74
N LEU A 323 13.72 11.69 -14.02
CA LEU A 323 14.37 10.58 -13.32
C LEU A 323 15.01 9.57 -14.28
N TYR A 324 14.35 9.27 -15.40
CA TYR A 324 14.90 8.37 -16.42
C TYR A 324 16.15 8.96 -17.07
N GLU A 325 16.13 10.25 -17.38
CA GLU A 325 17.31 11.01 -17.84
C GLU A 325 18.43 11.09 -16.79
N ALA A 326 18.08 11.09 -15.50
CA ALA A 326 19.05 10.99 -14.41
C ALA A 326 19.71 9.59 -14.27
N GLY A 327 19.25 8.60 -15.04
CA GLY A 327 19.74 7.22 -14.99
C GLY A 327 19.04 6.35 -13.95
N VAL A 328 17.77 6.66 -13.62
CA VAL A 328 16.92 5.85 -12.73
C VAL A 328 15.90 5.08 -13.58
N ILE A 329 15.84 3.76 -13.45
CA ILE A 329 15.01 2.90 -14.31
C ILE A 329 13.65 2.58 -13.67
N PRO A 330 12.56 2.44 -14.45
CA PRO A 330 11.25 2.11 -13.91
C PRO A 330 11.22 0.65 -13.39
N GLY A 331 10.66 0.46 -12.21
CA GLY A 331 10.30 -0.84 -11.63
C GLY A 331 8.85 -1.27 -11.90
N TYR A 332 8.11 -0.49 -12.69
CA TYR A 332 6.70 -0.71 -13.06
C TYR A 332 5.80 -0.93 -11.83
N ASP A 333 5.20 -2.11 -11.70
CA ASP A 333 4.23 -2.49 -10.66
C ASP A 333 4.77 -3.54 -9.67
N MET A 334 6.11 -3.67 -9.58
CA MET A 334 6.79 -4.48 -8.56
C MET A 334 6.55 -3.94 -7.14
N THR A 335 6.45 -4.85 -6.17
CA THR A 335 6.49 -4.51 -4.75
C THR A 335 7.92 -4.17 -4.31
N ALA A 336 8.09 -3.49 -3.17
CA ALA A 336 9.41 -3.17 -2.63
C ALA A 336 10.24 -4.43 -2.30
N GLU A 337 9.60 -5.46 -1.76
CA GLU A 337 10.20 -6.77 -1.47
C GLU A 337 10.72 -7.44 -2.76
N SER A 338 9.93 -7.35 -3.82
CA SER A 338 10.24 -7.93 -5.13
C SER A 338 11.36 -7.16 -5.83
N ALA A 339 11.26 -5.83 -5.91
CA ALA A 339 12.28 -4.98 -6.50
C ALA A 339 13.64 -5.13 -5.80
N LEU A 340 13.66 -5.18 -4.46
CA LEU A 340 14.90 -5.31 -3.68
C LEU A 340 15.56 -6.68 -3.88
N THR A 341 14.78 -7.76 -3.82
CA THR A 341 15.33 -9.12 -3.97
C THR A 341 15.72 -9.44 -5.42
N LYS A 342 14.97 -8.91 -6.40
CA LYS A 342 15.36 -8.93 -7.81
C LYS A 342 16.68 -8.20 -8.03
N LEU A 343 16.86 -7.01 -7.42
CA LEU A 343 18.10 -6.24 -7.50
C LEU A 343 19.28 -6.99 -6.88
N ALA A 344 19.09 -7.65 -5.73
CA ALA A 344 20.07 -8.53 -5.10
C ALA A 344 20.55 -9.66 -6.04
N TYR A 345 19.58 -10.29 -6.72
CA TYR A 345 19.83 -11.36 -7.69
C TYR A 345 20.52 -10.84 -8.96
N VAL A 346 19.98 -9.81 -9.61
CA VAL A 346 20.51 -9.25 -10.85
C VAL A 346 21.94 -8.70 -10.66
N LEU A 347 22.24 -8.04 -9.54
CA LEU A 347 23.60 -7.55 -9.26
C LEU A 347 24.60 -8.69 -9.07
N SER A 348 24.18 -9.83 -8.52
CA SER A 348 25.03 -10.98 -8.21
C SER A 348 25.44 -11.84 -9.41
N LYS A 349 24.79 -11.66 -10.56
CA LYS A 349 25.10 -12.33 -11.83
C LYS A 349 26.38 -11.74 -12.43
N ASP A 350 27.50 -12.43 -12.28
CA ASP A 350 28.80 -11.95 -12.75
C ASP A 350 28.92 -12.02 -14.28
N GLU A 351 28.16 -12.91 -14.91
CA GLU A 351 28.06 -13.10 -16.36
C GLU A 351 27.32 -11.97 -17.10
N TRP A 352 26.64 -11.07 -16.38
CA TRP A 352 25.90 -9.95 -16.96
C TRP A 352 26.66 -8.63 -16.82
N ASN A 353 26.88 -7.96 -17.95
CA ASN A 353 27.35 -6.58 -17.97
C ASN A 353 26.28 -5.60 -17.43
N HIS A 354 26.66 -4.35 -17.16
CA HIS A 354 25.78 -3.35 -16.53
C HIS A 354 24.49 -3.08 -17.34
N GLU A 355 24.59 -3.03 -18.66
CA GLU A 355 23.45 -2.84 -19.57
C GLU A 355 22.47 -4.03 -19.54
N THR A 356 22.99 -5.26 -19.57
CA THR A 356 22.18 -6.48 -19.38
C THR A 356 21.51 -6.46 -18.01
N LYS A 357 22.20 -6.04 -16.94
CA LYS A 357 21.60 -5.92 -15.59
C LYS A 357 20.44 -4.92 -15.57
N ILE A 358 20.58 -3.76 -16.20
CA ILE A 358 19.48 -2.80 -16.36
C ILE A 358 18.30 -3.45 -17.11
N LYS A 359 18.55 -4.08 -18.25
CA LYS A 359 17.51 -4.75 -19.05
C LYS A 359 16.80 -5.86 -18.27
N MET A 360 17.51 -6.62 -17.43
CA MET A 360 16.94 -7.68 -16.60
C MET A 360 16.15 -7.16 -15.39
N MET A 361 16.45 -5.95 -14.89
CA MET A 361 15.59 -5.29 -13.90
C MET A 361 14.23 -4.87 -14.50
N GLN A 362 14.21 -4.47 -15.78
CA GLN A 362 13.00 -4.03 -16.48
C GLN A 362 12.18 -5.18 -17.10
N SER A 363 12.77 -6.35 -17.36
CA SER A 363 12.06 -7.50 -17.92
C SER A 363 11.34 -8.33 -16.85
N ASN A 364 10.22 -8.96 -17.19
CA ASN A 364 9.51 -9.88 -16.29
C ASN A 364 10.24 -11.24 -16.23
N LEU A 365 10.88 -11.56 -15.10
CA LEU A 365 11.70 -12.77 -14.94
C LEU A 365 10.94 -13.96 -14.36
N ARG A 366 10.01 -13.70 -13.44
CA ARG A 366 9.33 -14.68 -12.56
C ARG A 366 7.86 -14.30 -12.27
N GLY A 367 7.25 -13.45 -13.09
CA GLY A 367 5.87 -13.00 -12.92
C GLY A 367 5.71 -11.76 -12.03
N GLU A 368 6.80 -11.06 -11.70
CA GLU A 368 6.85 -9.93 -10.78
C GLU A 368 6.41 -8.58 -11.38
N ILE A 369 6.39 -8.46 -12.71
CA ILE A 369 5.93 -7.29 -13.47
C ILE A 369 4.74 -7.69 -14.34
N THR A 370 3.75 -6.81 -14.47
CA THR A 370 2.64 -6.99 -15.41
C THR A 370 3.06 -6.55 -16.81
N THR A 371 3.04 -7.48 -17.76
CA THR A 371 3.44 -7.22 -19.16
C THR A 371 2.22 -6.93 -20.03
N GLU A 372 2.24 -5.84 -20.82
CA GLU A 372 1.14 -5.40 -21.70
C GLU A 372 0.80 -6.33 -22.89
N HIS A 373 1.34 -7.56 -22.90
CA HIS A 373 1.17 -8.57 -23.94
C HIS A 373 0.83 -9.94 -23.35
N GLU A 374 -0.30 -10.05 -22.66
CA GLU A 374 -1.21 -11.11 -23.11
C GLU A 374 -1.97 -10.54 -24.32
N PRO A 375 -2.01 -11.23 -25.46
CA PRO A 375 -2.86 -10.79 -26.56
C PRO A 375 -4.29 -10.74 -26.03
N VAL A 376 -4.93 -9.57 -26.13
CA VAL A 376 -6.39 -9.46 -26.01
C VAL A 376 -6.96 -10.58 -26.86
N MET A 377 -7.77 -11.46 -26.25
CA MET A 377 -8.42 -12.56 -26.94
C MET A 377 -8.99 -12.01 -28.25
N GLN A 378 -8.71 -12.67 -29.37
CA GLN A 378 -9.54 -12.44 -30.54
C GLN A 378 -10.97 -12.77 -30.09
N ASP A 379 -11.91 -11.82 -30.21
CA ASP A 379 -13.28 -11.84 -29.64
C ASP A 379 -14.20 -12.97 -30.19
N PHE A 380 -13.60 -14.00 -30.76
CA PHE A 380 -14.19 -15.29 -31.08
C PHE A 380 -13.96 -16.24 -29.90
N ASP A 381 -14.59 -15.97 -28.77
CA ASP A 381 -14.65 -16.94 -27.67
C ASP A 381 -15.43 -18.18 -28.16
N PHE A 382 -14.65 -19.20 -28.53
CA PHE A 382 -15.11 -20.48 -29.03
C PHE A 382 -16.02 -21.19 -28.02
N VAL A 383 -15.75 -21.04 -26.73
CA VAL A 383 -16.57 -21.62 -25.66
C VAL A 383 -17.93 -20.92 -25.64
N ASP A 384 -17.97 -19.59 -25.74
CA ASP A 384 -19.23 -18.82 -25.84
C ASP A 384 -19.99 -19.07 -27.15
N ALA A 385 -19.32 -19.35 -28.26
CA ALA A 385 -19.97 -19.71 -29.51
C ALA A 385 -20.68 -21.08 -29.39
N VAL A 386 -20.00 -22.08 -28.84
CA VAL A 386 -20.58 -23.40 -28.56
C VAL A 386 -21.66 -23.31 -27.48
N ALA A 387 -21.44 -22.53 -26.42
CA ALA A 387 -22.41 -22.33 -25.34
C ALA A 387 -23.69 -21.64 -25.81
N ARG A 388 -23.59 -20.60 -26.65
CA ARG A 388 -24.76 -19.98 -27.31
C ARG A 388 -25.55 -20.98 -28.16
N SER A 389 -24.84 -21.87 -28.85
CA SER A 389 -25.46 -22.94 -29.65
C SER A 389 -26.16 -23.99 -28.78
N LEU A 390 -25.61 -24.29 -27.60
CA LEU A 390 -26.16 -25.21 -26.60
C LEU A 390 -27.14 -24.55 -25.60
N LYS A 391 -27.36 -23.23 -25.69
CA LYS A 391 -28.14 -22.40 -24.75
C LYS A 391 -27.66 -22.45 -23.30
N LEU A 392 -26.37 -22.70 -23.09
CA LEU A 392 -25.73 -22.64 -21.76
C LEU A 392 -25.48 -21.17 -21.39
N THR A 393 -25.80 -20.79 -20.17
CA THR A 393 -25.71 -19.39 -19.70
C THR A 393 -25.04 -19.25 -18.33
N SER A 394 -24.81 -20.36 -17.61
CA SER A 394 -24.13 -20.31 -16.32
C SER A 394 -22.61 -20.21 -16.49
N PRO A 395 -21.90 -19.30 -15.78
CA PRO A 395 -20.44 -19.28 -15.76
C PRO A 395 -19.79 -20.62 -15.36
N LYS A 396 -20.50 -21.42 -14.56
CA LYS A 396 -20.05 -22.77 -14.18
C LYS A 396 -20.13 -23.75 -15.36
N GLU A 397 -21.19 -23.66 -16.18
CA GLU A 397 -21.35 -24.45 -17.40
C GLU A 397 -20.30 -24.07 -18.44
N LEU A 398 -20.03 -22.77 -18.63
CA LEU A 398 -18.98 -22.27 -19.52
C LEU A 398 -17.59 -22.80 -19.10
N LYS A 399 -17.24 -22.68 -17.82
CA LYS A 399 -15.97 -23.20 -17.27
C LYS A 399 -15.85 -24.72 -17.47
N GLN A 400 -16.95 -25.47 -17.27
CA GLN A 400 -16.97 -26.92 -17.44
C GLN A 400 -16.94 -27.36 -18.92
N LEU A 401 -17.57 -26.60 -19.82
CA LEU A 401 -17.53 -26.81 -21.27
C LEU A 401 -16.10 -26.62 -21.80
N GLY A 402 -15.45 -25.50 -21.46
CA GLY A 402 -14.04 -25.26 -21.81
C GLY A 402 -13.11 -26.34 -21.25
N ALA A 403 -13.27 -26.71 -19.98
CA ALA A 403 -12.51 -27.78 -19.35
C ALA A 403 -12.73 -29.18 -19.97
N THR A 404 -13.81 -29.39 -20.74
CA THR A 404 -14.08 -30.65 -21.44
C THR A 404 -13.58 -30.61 -22.89
N LEU A 405 -13.82 -29.51 -23.62
CA LEU A 405 -13.48 -29.37 -25.03
C LEU A 405 -11.97 -29.19 -25.25
N PHE A 406 -11.32 -28.28 -24.51
CA PHE A 406 -9.92 -27.94 -24.77
C PHE A 406 -8.97 -29.14 -24.63
N PRO A 407 -9.06 -30.00 -23.59
CA PRO A 407 -8.19 -31.17 -23.50
C PRO A 407 -8.43 -32.16 -24.65
N ALA A 408 -9.69 -32.38 -25.06
CA ALA A 408 -10.00 -33.29 -26.16
C ALA A 408 -9.44 -32.80 -27.51
N MET A 409 -9.63 -31.51 -27.82
CA MET A 409 -9.10 -30.89 -29.05
C MET A 409 -7.57 -30.83 -29.06
N LEU A 410 -6.95 -30.54 -27.91
CA LEU A 410 -5.50 -30.51 -27.74
C LEU A 410 -4.90 -31.91 -27.92
N ASN A 411 -5.54 -32.94 -27.37
CA ASN A 411 -5.09 -34.33 -27.54
C ASN A 411 -5.14 -34.78 -29.01
N SER A 412 -6.18 -34.41 -29.77
CA SER A 412 -6.21 -34.63 -31.23
C SER A 412 -5.04 -33.93 -31.91
N ALA A 413 -4.84 -32.63 -31.66
CA ALA A 413 -3.75 -31.87 -32.28
C ALA A 413 -2.35 -32.46 -31.99
N VAL A 414 -2.14 -33.01 -30.78
CA VAL A 414 -0.90 -33.70 -30.39
C VAL A 414 -0.69 -35.02 -31.15
N VAL A 415 -1.73 -35.85 -31.31
CA VAL A 415 -1.66 -37.11 -32.07
C VAL A 415 -1.39 -36.83 -33.55
N ASP A 416 -2.10 -35.86 -34.12
CA ASP A 416 -1.95 -35.39 -35.50
C ASP A 416 -0.56 -34.75 -35.73
N GLY A 417 0.03 -34.13 -34.70
CA GLY A 417 1.29 -33.38 -34.77
C GLY A 417 1.14 -31.91 -35.20
N ASP A 418 -0.08 -31.36 -35.14
CA ASP A 418 -0.41 -30.02 -35.62
C ASP A 418 -0.11 -28.92 -34.59
N ILE A 419 1.15 -28.47 -34.60
CA ILE A 419 1.64 -27.37 -33.75
C ILE A 419 0.83 -26.07 -33.97
N LYS A 420 0.39 -25.77 -35.20
CA LYS A 420 -0.36 -24.52 -35.49
C LYS A 420 -1.72 -24.53 -34.81
N LYS A 421 -2.42 -25.67 -34.84
CA LYS A 421 -3.69 -25.86 -34.15
C LYS A 421 -3.52 -25.82 -32.63
N MET A 422 -2.38 -26.26 -32.09
CA MET A 422 -2.06 -26.10 -30.66
C MET A 422 -1.87 -24.63 -30.27
N ASP A 423 -1.19 -23.83 -31.09
CA ASP A 423 -1.01 -22.39 -30.85
C ASP A 423 -2.34 -21.62 -30.98
N GLN A 424 -3.20 -21.98 -31.92
CA GLN A 424 -4.56 -21.46 -32.01
C GLN A 424 -5.40 -21.79 -30.77
N LEU A 425 -5.38 -23.06 -30.32
CA LEU A 425 -6.07 -23.47 -29.09
C LEU A 425 -5.55 -22.71 -27.86
N LYS A 426 -4.24 -22.50 -27.76
CA LYS A 426 -3.64 -21.66 -26.71
C LYS A 426 -4.15 -20.22 -26.78
N GLY A 427 -4.26 -19.65 -27.99
CA GLY A 427 -4.86 -18.33 -28.23
C GLY A 427 -6.34 -18.23 -27.82
N TYR A 428 -7.09 -19.32 -27.91
CA TYR A 428 -8.47 -19.43 -27.38
C TYR A 428 -8.52 -19.72 -25.85
N GLY A 429 -7.38 -19.73 -25.15
CA GLY A 429 -7.31 -19.94 -23.71
C GLY A 429 -7.12 -21.39 -23.25
N ALA A 430 -6.77 -22.32 -24.15
CA ALA A 430 -6.50 -23.72 -23.78
C ALA A 430 -5.24 -23.85 -22.89
N ASN A 431 -5.39 -24.43 -21.70
CA ASN A 431 -4.26 -24.79 -20.85
C ASN A 431 -3.55 -26.04 -21.39
N LEU A 432 -2.30 -25.89 -21.85
CA LEU A 432 -1.49 -26.98 -22.40
C LEU A 432 -1.13 -28.08 -21.37
N SER A 433 -1.21 -27.77 -20.08
CA SER A 433 -1.05 -28.73 -18.97
C SER A 433 -2.39 -29.22 -18.41
N ALA A 434 -3.50 -29.02 -19.12
CA ALA A 434 -4.80 -29.57 -18.71
C ALA A 434 -4.78 -31.11 -18.73
N LEU A 435 -5.60 -31.69 -17.85
CA LEU A 435 -5.69 -33.13 -17.61
C LEU A 435 -6.92 -33.70 -18.33
N ASN A 436 -6.78 -34.85 -18.97
CA ASN A 436 -7.90 -35.63 -19.45
C ASN A 436 -8.49 -36.55 -18.35
N GLN A 437 -9.44 -37.42 -18.70
CA GLN A 437 -10.10 -38.36 -17.77
C GLN A 437 -9.16 -39.40 -17.14
N ASP A 438 -8.00 -39.66 -17.75
CA ASP A 438 -6.94 -40.53 -17.23
C ASP A 438 -5.90 -39.76 -16.40
N LEU A 439 -6.12 -38.47 -16.16
CA LEU A 439 -5.15 -37.53 -15.58
C LEU A 439 -3.89 -37.32 -16.45
N ARG A 440 -3.93 -37.67 -17.74
CA ARG A 440 -2.83 -37.43 -18.68
C ARG A 440 -2.90 -36.02 -19.27
N THR A 441 -1.73 -35.40 -19.47
CA THR A 441 -1.59 -34.13 -20.21
C THR A 441 -1.22 -34.38 -21.68
N ALA A 442 -1.31 -33.32 -22.50
CA ALA A 442 -0.75 -33.29 -23.86
C ALA A 442 0.70 -33.82 -23.93
N LEU A 443 1.52 -33.50 -22.93
CA LEU A 443 2.92 -33.94 -22.87
C LEU A 443 3.08 -35.46 -22.64
N HIS A 444 2.16 -36.10 -21.89
CA HIS A 444 2.15 -37.56 -21.75
C HIS A 444 1.88 -38.24 -23.09
N ILE A 445 0.89 -37.74 -23.84
CA ILE A 445 0.48 -38.30 -25.14
C ILE A 445 1.60 -38.09 -26.16
N ALA A 446 2.15 -36.87 -26.27
CA ALA A 446 3.26 -36.58 -27.16
C ALA A 446 4.50 -37.46 -26.88
N ALA A 447 4.75 -37.75 -25.61
CA ALA A 447 5.84 -38.62 -25.17
C ALA A 447 5.61 -40.10 -25.51
N ALA A 448 4.39 -40.63 -25.36
CA ALA A 448 4.06 -42.00 -25.77
C ALA A 448 4.12 -42.19 -27.30
N GLU A 449 3.52 -41.26 -28.04
CA GLU A 449 3.45 -41.26 -29.52
C GLU A 449 4.80 -41.00 -30.21
N GLY A 450 5.84 -40.56 -29.47
CA GLY A 450 7.17 -40.33 -30.04
C GLY A 450 7.32 -39.01 -30.81
N LYS A 451 6.43 -38.04 -30.59
CA LYS A 451 6.35 -36.78 -31.38
C LYS A 451 7.34 -35.73 -30.86
N ILE A 452 8.63 -35.86 -31.18
CA ILE A 452 9.70 -35.04 -30.58
C ILE A 452 9.51 -33.53 -30.74
N ASP A 453 9.05 -33.04 -31.89
CA ASP A 453 8.89 -31.59 -32.11
C ASP A 453 7.67 -31.03 -31.36
N VAL A 454 6.61 -31.83 -31.19
CA VAL A 454 5.46 -31.50 -30.32
C VAL A 454 5.91 -31.47 -28.85
N VAL A 455 6.75 -32.41 -28.41
CA VAL A 455 7.34 -32.39 -27.06
C VAL A 455 8.18 -31.13 -26.85
N LYS A 456 9.08 -30.78 -27.77
CA LYS A 456 9.86 -29.52 -27.71
C LYS A 456 8.95 -28.29 -27.63
N HIS A 457 7.92 -28.23 -28.48
CA HIS A 457 6.97 -27.11 -28.51
C HIS A 457 6.20 -26.98 -27.19
N LEU A 458 5.71 -28.08 -26.64
CA LEU A 458 5.02 -28.11 -25.34
C LEU A 458 5.92 -27.63 -24.20
N LEU A 459 7.18 -28.08 -24.16
CA LEU A 459 8.16 -27.68 -23.14
C LEU A 459 8.53 -26.19 -23.25
N LEU A 460 8.77 -25.69 -24.46
CA LEU A 460 9.00 -24.27 -24.74
C LEU A 460 7.76 -23.40 -24.44
N ASN A 461 6.58 -23.99 -24.34
CA ASN A 461 5.34 -23.34 -23.90
C ASN A 461 4.97 -23.64 -22.43
N GLY A 462 5.91 -24.17 -21.63
CA GLY A 462 5.76 -24.33 -20.18
C GLY A 462 4.97 -25.55 -19.71
N ALA A 463 4.86 -26.61 -20.53
CA ALA A 463 4.23 -27.86 -20.13
C ALA A 463 5.01 -28.55 -18.98
N ALA A 464 4.31 -28.89 -17.89
CA ALA A 464 4.96 -29.41 -16.69
C ALA A 464 5.39 -30.89 -16.82
N VAL A 465 6.66 -31.17 -16.57
CA VAL A 465 7.29 -32.51 -16.69
C VAL A 465 7.03 -33.45 -15.51
N HIS A 466 6.52 -32.95 -14.38
CA HIS A 466 6.35 -33.71 -13.13
C HIS A 466 4.89 -34.14 -12.85
N ILE A 467 3.94 -33.81 -13.72
CA ILE A 467 2.56 -34.26 -13.56
C ILE A 467 2.51 -35.79 -13.69
N ARG A 468 1.70 -36.45 -12.84
CA ARG A 468 1.42 -37.89 -12.87
C ARG A 468 0.02 -38.17 -13.39
N ASP A 469 -0.14 -39.28 -14.11
CA ASP A 469 -1.43 -39.82 -14.54
C ASP A 469 -2.11 -40.71 -13.47
N ARG A 470 -3.24 -41.34 -13.83
CA ARG A 470 -3.98 -42.31 -12.98
C ARG A 470 -3.15 -43.52 -12.53
N TYR A 471 -2.03 -43.81 -13.19
CA TYR A 471 -1.13 -44.93 -12.90
C TYR A 471 0.19 -44.46 -12.25
N GLU A 472 0.24 -43.23 -11.72
CA GLU A 472 1.41 -42.56 -11.16
C GLU A 472 2.56 -42.30 -12.15
N ARG A 473 2.29 -42.37 -13.46
CA ARG A 473 3.28 -42.23 -14.53
C ARG A 473 3.42 -40.77 -14.94
N THR A 474 4.66 -40.29 -15.05
CA THR A 474 5.04 -39.01 -15.66
C THR A 474 5.24 -39.14 -17.17
N PRO A 475 5.34 -38.04 -17.94
CA PRO A 475 5.69 -38.09 -19.36
C PRO A 475 7.01 -38.81 -19.63
N LEU A 476 7.98 -38.73 -18.70
CA LEU A 476 9.24 -39.47 -18.81
C LEU A 476 9.01 -40.97 -18.72
N SER A 477 8.18 -41.43 -17.78
CA SER A 477 7.87 -42.87 -17.68
C SER A 477 7.04 -43.38 -18.87
N GLU A 478 6.17 -42.56 -19.47
CA GLU A 478 5.51 -42.92 -20.75
C GLU A 478 6.52 -43.03 -21.90
N ALA A 479 7.51 -42.13 -21.97
CA ALA A 479 8.60 -42.23 -22.95
C ALA A 479 9.46 -43.49 -22.75
N VAL A 480 9.75 -43.87 -21.51
CA VAL A 480 10.45 -45.13 -21.15
C VAL A 480 9.60 -46.36 -21.51
N LEU A 481 8.29 -46.33 -21.22
CA LEU A 481 7.38 -47.44 -21.53
C LEU A 481 7.10 -47.63 -23.04
N ASN A 482 7.53 -46.70 -23.89
CA ASN A 482 7.40 -46.74 -25.35
C ASN A 482 8.76 -46.62 -26.08
N ASP A 483 9.88 -46.78 -25.37
CA ASP A 483 11.26 -46.80 -25.90
C ASP A 483 11.67 -45.56 -26.72
N ARG A 484 11.24 -44.38 -26.27
CA ARG A 484 11.47 -43.10 -26.98
C ARG A 484 12.76 -42.41 -26.54
N HIS A 485 13.92 -43.00 -26.80
CA HIS A 485 15.24 -42.57 -26.29
C HIS A 485 15.52 -41.06 -26.42
N GLU A 486 15.23 -40.41 -27.54
CA GLU A 486 15.45 -38.96 -27.71
C GLU A 486 14.52 -38.08 -26.86
N ILE A 487 13.28 -38.53 -26.63
CA ILE A 487 12.33 -37.84 -25.75
C ILE A 487 12.71 -38.06 -24.28
N ILE A 488 13.22 -39.25 -23.93
CA ILE A 488 13.77 -39.54 -22.59
C ILE A 488 14.92 -38.56 -22.29
N LYS A 489 15.89 -38.41 -23.19
CA LYS A 489 17.01 -37.44 -23.05
C LYS A 489 16.50 -36.01 -22.86
N LEU A 490 15.57 -35.56 -23.70
CA LEU A 490 15.01 -34.20 -23.65
C LEU A 490 14.24 -33.92 -22.35
N LEU A 491 13.41 -34.86 -21.89
CA LEU A 491 12.66 -34.70 -20.63
C LEU A 491 13.59 -34.66 -19.41
N ILE A 492 14.69 -35.42 -19.41
CA ILE A 492 15.72 -35.36 -18.36
C ILE A 492 16.50 -34.05 -18.39
N GLN A 493 16.79 -33.52 -19.59
CA GLN A 493 17.40 -32.20 -19.74
C GLN A 493 16.52 -31.10 -19.10
N CYS A 494 15.19 -31.26 -19.18
CA CYS A 494 14.19 -30.42 -18.53
C CYS A 494 13.95 -30.76 -17.03
N GLY A 495 14.71 -31.68 -16.43
CA GLY A 495 14.61 -32.06 -15.01
C GLY A 495 13.65 -33.22 -14.69
N GLY A 496 13.05 -33.86 -15.70
CA GLY A 496 12.24 -35.06 -15.52
C GLY A 496 13.03 -36.22 -14.90
N HIS A 497 12.41 -36.92 -13.96
CA HIS A 497 12.97 -38.08 -13.25
C HIS A 497 11.92 -39.18 -13.12
N ILE A 498 12.38 -40.43 -12.95
CA ILE A 498 11.50 -41.58 -12.70
C ILE A 498 10.92 -41.43 -11.28
N THR A 499 9.59 -41.40 -11.18
CA THR A 499 8.87 -41.36 -9.89
C THR A 499 8.27 -42.71 -9.49
N VAL A 500 8.54 -43.75 -10.27
CA VAL A 500 8.04 -45.12 -10.04
C VAL A 500 8.64 -45.67 -8.74
N SER A 501 7.85 -46.38 -7.94
CA SER A 501 8.35 -46.97 -6.69
C SER A 501 9.49 -47.96 -6.96
N PRO A 502 10.48 -48.11 -6.05
CA PRO A 502 11.59 -49.05 -6.24
C PRO A 502 11.12 -50.48 -6.54
N ARG A 503 10.02 -50.91 -5.92
CA ARG A 503 9.37 -52.20 -6.19
C ARG A 503 8.85 -52.30 -7.62
N ALA A 504 8.06 -51.32 -8.08
CA ALA A 504 7.49 -51.33 -9.43
C ALA A 504 8.57 -51.13 -10.51
N LEU A 505 9.67 -50.44 -10.19
CA LEU A 505 10.85 -50.38 -11.04
C LEU A 505 11.51 -51.77 -11.17
N GLY A 506 11.77 -52.45 -10.05
CA GLY A 506 12.34 -53.81 -10.06
C GLY A 506 11.45 -54.83 -10.76
N ASP A 507 10.15 -54.83 -10.47
CA ASP A 507 9.15 -55.66 -11.16
C ASP A 507 9.16 -55.37 -12.69
N GLY A 508 9.30 -54.10 -13.10
CA GLY A 508 9.39 -53.65 -14.51
C GLY A 508 10.69 -54.04 -15.22
N LEU A 509 11.83 -53.93 -14.55
CA LEU A 509 13.14 -54.35 -15.05
C LEU A 509 13.20 -55.87 -15.24
N CYS A 510 12.74 -56.63 -14.25
CA CYS A 510 12.59 -58.08 -14.34
C CYS A 510 11.64 -58.49 -15.48
N ALA A 511 10.54 -57.76 -15.67
CA ALA A 511 9.58 -57.99 -16.75
C ALA A 511 10.14 -57.67 -18.16
N ALA A 512 11.08 -56.73 -18.27
CA ALA A 512 11.81 -56.45 -19.51
C ALA A 512 12.88 -57.52 -19.78
N ALA A 513 13.63 -57.91 -18.75
CA ALA A 513 14.67 -58.94 -18.82
C ALA A 513 14.12 -60.33 -19.18
N ALA A 514 12.95 -60.70 -18.63
CA ALA A 514 12.25 -61.94 -18.98
C ALA A 514 11.87 -62.03 -20.47
N ARG A 515 11.58 -60.88 -21.09
CA ARG A 515 11.11 -60.78 -22.48
C ARG A 515 12.21 -60.49 -23.51
N GLY A 516 13.47 -60.41 -23.11
CA GLY A 516 14.58 -60.09 -24.02
C GLY A 516 14.65 -58.62 -24.45
N LEU A 517 13.97 -57.69 -23.76
CA LEU A 517 13.81 -56.30 -24.23
C LEU A 517 15.00 -55.40 -23.87
N ILE A 518 16.14 -55.57 -24.56
CA ILE A 518 17.35 -54.77 -24.34
C ILE A 518 17.09 -53.27 -24.55
N THR A 519 16.31 -52.91 -25.58
CA THR A 519 15.92 -51.50 -25.84
C THR A 519 15.21 -50.86 -24.65
N ARG A 520 14.41 -51.63 -23.91
CA ARG A 520 13.70 -51.20 -22.69
C ARG A 520 14.63 -51.03 -21.50
N LEU A 521 15.61 -51.92 -21.34
CA LEU A 521 16.64 -51.78 -20.31
C LEU A 521 17.52 -50.54 -20.58
N GLU A 522 17.86 -50.27 -21.84
CA GLU A 522 18.53 -49.02 -22.24
C GLU A 522 17.62 -47.79 -22.03
N SER A 523 16.31 -47.88 -22.28
CA SER A 523 15.36 -46.80 -21.93
C SER A 523 15.37 -46.47 -20.43
N TYR A 524 15.36 -47.49 -19.56
CA TYR A 524 15.48 -47.32 -18.11
C TYR A 524 16.83 -46.71 -17.70
N LYS A 525 17.94 -47.18 -18.29
CA LYS A 525 19.30 -46.68 -18.04
C LYS A 525 19.47 -45.22 -18.47
N ILE A 526 19.02 -44.84 -19.67
CA ILE A 526 19.05 -43.44 -20.13
C ILE A 526 18.23 -42.57 -19.16
N ALA A 527 17.11 -43.10 -18.66
CA ALA A 527 16.28 -42.48 -17.62
C ALA A 527 16.85 -42.52 -16.20
N ARG A 528 18.12 -42.93 -16.03
CA ARG A 528 18.86 -43.00 -14.76
C ARG A 528 18.22 -43.91 -13.71
N ALA A 529 17.50 -44.94 -14.15
CA ALA A 529 17.04 -45.99 -13.26
C ALA A 529 18.22 -46.82 -12.73
N ASP A 530 18.13 -47.27 -11.49
CA ASP A 530 19.00 -48.29 -10.95
C ASP A 530 18.60 -49.67 -11.53
N LEU A 531 19.47 -50.24 -12.37
CA LEU A 531 19.26 -51.56 -12.99
C LEU A 531 19.44 -52.74 -12.01
N SER A 532 20.04 -52.50 -10.83
CA SER A 532 20.20 -53.51 -9.78
C SER A 532 18.93 -53.69 -8.94
N GLN A 533 17.97 -52.76 -9.04
CA GLN A 533 16.78 -52.70 -8.19
C GLN A 533 15.98 -54.03 -8.20
N PRO A 534 15.87 -54.73 -7.06
CA PRO A 534 15.18 -56.02 -7.00
C PRO A 534 13.65 -55.89 -7.04
N ASP A 535 13.03 -56.94 -7.56
CA ASP A 535 11.58 -57.16 -7.58
C ASP A 535 11.00 -57.47 -6.18
N SER A 536 9.69 -57.66 -6.11
CA SER A 536 9.00 -58.01 -4.85
C SER A 536 9.48 -59.31 -4.16
N CYS A 537 10.17 -60.20 -4.87
CA CYS A 537 10.79 -61.44 -4.36
C CYS A 537 12.29 -61.27 -4.03
N GLY A 538 12.88 -60.09 -4.21
CA GLY A 538 14.31 -59.86 -4.02
C GLY A 538 15.16 -60.20 -5.24
N ARG A 539 14.56 -60.57 -6.37
CA ARG A 539 15.27 -60.96 -7.60
C ARG A 539 15.58 -59.72 -8.42
N THR A 540 16.83 -59.56 -8.85
CA THR A 540 17.24 -58.51 -9.80
C THR A 540 16.94 -58.93 -11.24
N ALA A 541 17.00 -57.98 -12.18
CA ALA A 541 16.83 -58.25 -13.61
C ALA A 541 17.77 -59.39 -14.11
N LEU A 542 18.97 -59.49 -13.53
CA LEU A 542 19.96 -60.51 -13.86
C LEU A 542 19.53 -61.94 -13.45
N HIS A 543 18.89 -62.09 -12.29
CA HIS A 543 18.30 -63.39 -11.87
C HIS A 543 17.27 -63.89 -12.89
N VAL A 544 16.43 -62.98 -13.37
CA VAL A 544 15.34 -63.32 -14.29
C VAL A 544 15.87 -63.56 -15.71
N ALA A 545 16.85 -62.79 -16.17
CA ALA A 545 17.53 -63.04 -17.45
C ALA A 545 18.20 -64.43 -17.49
N ALA A 546 18.89 -64.81 -16.40
CA ALA A 546 19.55 -66.10 -16.24
C ALA A 546 18.56 -67.29 -16.20
N LEU A 547 17.44 -67.14 -15.49
CA LEU A 547 16.35 -68.13 -15.47
C LEU A 547 15.69 -68.29 -16.84
N CYS A 548 15.43 -67.19 -17.55
CA CYS A 548 14.75 -67.20 -18.85
C CYS A 548 15.66 -67.60 -20.02
N GLY A 549 16.97 -67.68 -19.83
CA GLY A 549 17.92 -68.11 -20.88
C GLY A 549 18.31 -67.00 -21.86
N ASN A 550 18.11 -65.72 -21.52
CA ASN A 550 18.35 -64.58 -22.41
C ASN A 550 19.81 -64.12 -22.34
N ALA A 551 20.72 -64.78 -23.07
CA ALA A 551 22.16 -64.51 -23.05
C ALA A 551 22.53 -63.05 -23.35
N ASP A 552 21.95 -62.46 -24.41
CA ASP A 552 22.18 -61.06 -24.81
C ASP A 552 21.80 -60.06 -23.69
N VAL A 553 20.75 -60.35 -22.92
CA VAL A 553 20.33 -59.53 -21.77
C VAL A 553 21.29 -59.68 -20.60
N VAL A 554 21.80 -60.89 -20.36
CA VAL A 554 22.84 -61.13 -19.35
C VAL A 554 24.10 -60.35 -19.71
N GLU A 555 24.61 -60.47 -20.94
CA GLU A 555 25.76 -59.69 -21.40
C GLU A 555 25.52 -58.17 -21.29
N TYR A 556 24.34 -57.68 -21.69
CA TYR A 556 23.98 -56.27 -21.53
C TYR A 556 24.01 -55.82 -20.07
N LEU A 557 23.40 -56.55 -19.14
CA LEU A 557 23.37 -56.18 -17.72
C LEU A 557 24.77 -56.20 -17.08
N LEU A 558 25.60 -57.18 -17.46
CA LEU A 558 26.99 -57.29 -17.01
C LEU A 558 27.86 -56.12 -17.52
N ASN A 559 27.69 -55.74 -18.79
CA ASN A 559 28.35 -54.57 -19.38
C ASN A 559 27.90 -53.23 -18.76
N ASN A 560 26.81 -53.22 -17.98
CA ASN A 560 26.34 -52.07 -17.21
C ASN A 560 26.61 -52.22 -15.69
N SER A 561 27.56 -53.09 -15.30
CA SER A 561 28.05 -53.26 -13.92
C SER A 561 26.99 -53.63 -12.89
N VAL A 562 25.94 -54.37 -13.28
CA VAL A 562 24.95 -54.91 -12.33
C VAL A 562 25.57 -56.01 -11.47
N GLU A 563 25.38 -55.94 -10.16
CA GLU A 563 25.96 -56.90 -9.21
C GLU A 563 25.53 -58.36 -9.50
N THR A 564 26.52 -59.25 -9.59
CA THR A 564 26.35 -60.66 -9.96
C THR A 564 26.10 -61.60 -8.77
N ASN A 565 26.47 -61.18 -7.56
CA ASN A 565 26.43 -61.99 -6.34
C ASN A 565 25.27 -61.65 -5.39
N VAL A 566 24.28 -60.86 -5.85
CA VAL A 566 23.08 -60.56 -5.08
C VAL A 566 22.28 -61.83 -4.83
N LEU A 567 21.80 -62.04 -3.60
CA LEU A 567 20.93 -63.15 -3.25
C LEU A 567 19.48 -62.68 -3.15
N ASP A 568 18.55 -63.46 -3.71
CA ASP A 568 17.11 -63.21 -3.55
C ASP A 568 16.58 -63.62 -2.16
N LYS A 569 15.27 -63.47 -1.90
CA LYS A 569 14.65 -63.87 -0.62
C LYS A 569 14.67 -65.38 -0.35
N LEU A 570 15.03 -66.20 -1.35
CA LEU A 570 15.21 -67.66 -1.22
C LEU A 570 16.68 -68.03 -1.00
N GLY A 571 17.60 -67.06 -1.01
CA GLY A 571 19.04 -67.28 -0.88
C GLY A 571 19.69 -67.79 -2.16
N LEU A 572 19.06 -67.61 -3.32
CA LEU A 572 19.59 -68.06 -4.62
C LEU A 572 20.27 -66.90 -5.35
N SER A 573 21.39 -67.18 -6.02
CA SER A 573 22.10 -66.25 -6.88
C SER A 573 21.65 -66.33 -8.35
N PRO A 574 21.97 -65.34 -9.21
CA PRO A 574 21.76 -65.44 -10.66
C PRO A 574 22.42 -66.67 -11.30
N LEU A 575 23.57 -67.11 -10.78
CA LEU A 575 24.26 -68.30 -11.26
C LEU A 575 23.51 -69.60 -10.92
N ASP A 576 22.86 -69.67 -9.75
CA ASP A 576 22.02 -70.83 -9.39
C ASP A 576 20.79 -70.92 -10.31
N TYR A 577 20.24 -69.77 -10.70
CA TYR A 577 19.17 -69.70 -11.71
C TYR A 577 19.65 -70.12 -13.11
N ALA A 578 20.87 -69.74 -13.54
CA ALA A 578 21.47 -70.21 -14.80
C ALA A 578 21.75 -71.72 -14.81
N ARG A 579 22.23 -72.27 -13.69
CA ARG A 579 22.43 -73.72 -13.52
C ARG A 579 21.11 -74.49 -13.55
N LYS A 580 20.03 -73.91 -13.01
CA LYS A 580 18.68 -74.49 -13.03
C LYS A 580 18.01 -74.47 -14.42
N SER A 581 18.44 -73.58 -15.32
CA SER A 581 17.96 -73.52 -16.71
C SER A 581 18.82 -74.32 -17.71
N ASP A 582 19.89 -75.00 -17.27
CA ASP A 582 20.89 -75.74 -18.07
C ASP A 582 21.49 -74.92 -19.24
N ASN A 583 21.51 -73.59 -19.11
CA ASN A 583 22.02 -72.70 -20.15
C ASN A 583 23.53 -72.49 -20.00
N LYS A 584 24.30 -73.38 -20.64
CA LYS A 584 25.78 -73.45 -20.57
C LYS A 584 26.50 -72.17 -21.01
N GLU A 585 25.89 -71.35 -21.85
CA GLU A 585 26.46 -70.08 -22.30
C GLU A 585 26.39 -69.01 -21.20
N ILE A 586 25.24 -68.88 -20.54
CA ILE A 586 25.03 -67.97 -19.41
C ILE A 586 25.85 -68.39 -18.19
N ILE A 587 25.92 -69.70 -17.89
CA ILE A 587 26.76 -70.23 -16.81
C ILE A 587 28.22 -69.79 -17.04
N LYS A 588 28.74 -69.95 -18.26
CA LYS A 588 30.11 -69.55 -18.61
C LYS A 588 30.33 -68.03 -18.49
N LEU A 589 29.38 -67.20 -18.93
CA LEU A 589 29.45 -65.74 -18.81
C LEU A 589 29.53 -65.30 -17.33
N LEU A 590 28.69 -65.88 -16.47
CA LEU A 590 28.67 -65.55 -15.04
C LEU A 590 29.90 -66.08 -14.29
N GLU A 591 30.33 -67.32 -14.56
CA GLU A 591 31.52 -67.92 -13.94
C GLU A 591 32.82 -67.23 -14.37
N GLN A 592 32.94 -66.76 -15.62
CA GLN A 592 34.09 -65.98 -16.08
C GLN A 592 34.25 -64.64 -15.34
N ILE A 593 33.14 -64.01 -14.94
CA ILE A 593 33.17 -62.75 -14.19
C ILE A 593 33.43 -62.99 -12.70
N GLN A 594 32.86 -64.06 -12.11
CA GLN A 594 33.19 -64.45 -10.74
C GLN A 594 34.69 -64.76 -10.56
N ALA A 595 35.30 -65.53 -11.46
CA ALA A 595 36.74 -65.82 -11.43
C ALA A 595 37.63 -64.57 -11.54
N ASN A 596 37.18 -63.54 -12.27
CA ASN A 596 37.88 -62.26 -12.37
C ASN A 596 37.69 -61.38 -11.11
N SER A 597 36.58 -61.53 -10.36
CA SER A 597 36.37 -60.82 -9.09
C SER A 597 37.18 -61.40 -7.93
N GLU A 598 37.27 -62.73 -7.80
CA GLU A 598 38.08 -63.39 -6.75
C GLU A 598 39.58 -63.08 -6.88
N SER A 599 40.05 -62.71 -8.07
CA SER A 599 41.43 -62.31 -8.34
C SER A 599 41.81 -60.90 -7.82
N ASN A 600 40.84 -60.08 -7.39
CA ASN A 600 41.05 -58.67 -7.04
C ASN A 600 40.77 -58.32 -5.56
N GLU A 601 40.48 -59.32 -4.71
CA GLU A 601 39.94 -59.13 -3.35
C GLU A 601 40.96 -58.70 -2.27
N VAL A 602 42.05 -58.00 -2.65
CA VAL A 602 43.12 -57.56 -1.72
C VAL A 602 43.33 -56.04 -1.70
N PHE A 603 42.61 -55.24 -2.51
CA PHE A 603 42.94 -53.80 -2.68
C PHE A 603 41.84 -52.76 -2.38
N TYR A 604 40.68 -53.14 -1.83
CA TYR A 604 39.55 -52.22 -1.63
C TYR A 604 39.28 -51.69 -0.21
N GLU A 605 40.25 -51.78 0.72
CA GLU A 605 40.25 -51.00 1.98
C GLU A 605 41.31 -49.88 2.00
N ARG A 606 41.34 -48.97 1.02
CA ARG A 606 42.14 -47.72 1.15
C ARG A 606 41.84 -46.57 0.17
N LYS A 607 40.60 -46.06 0.09
CA LYS A 607 40.35 -44.68 -0.39
C LYS A 607 39.01 -44.04 0.00
N LYS A 608 38.72 -43.98 1.30
CA LYS A 608 37.81 -42.95 1.84
C LYS A 608 38.65 -41.75 2.30
N GLY A 609 38.87 -40.79 1.41
CA GLY A 609 39.66 -39.59 1.68
C GLY A 609 39.89 -38.73 0.44
N LEU A 610 39.64 -37.42 0.60
CA LEU A 610 39.85 -36.32 -0.37
C LEU A 610 38.87 -36.25 -1.56
N MET A 611 37.77 -35.52 -1.31
CA MET A 611 37.28 -34.47 -2.21
C MET A 611 38.43 -33.64 -2.81
N MET A 612 38.29 -33.17 -4.06
CA MET A 612 38.33 -31.73 -4.41
C MET A 612 38.15 -31.43 -5.91
N LYS A 613 37.26 -30.47 -6.18
CA LYS A 613 37.21 -29.49 -7.30
C LYS A 613 37.05 -29.90 -8.77
N PRO A 614 36.44 -29.01 -9.60
CA PRO A 614 36.31 -29.18 -11.04
C PRO A 614 37.59 -28.76 -11.78
N LEU A 615 37.75 -29.25 -13.00
CA LEU A 615 38.85 -28.90 -13.92
C LEU A 615 38.39 -27.89 -14.96
N GLU A 616 39.25 -26.90 -15.19
CA GLU A 616 39.28 -26.06 -16.39
C GLU A 616 39.74 -26.91 -17.60
N ASN A 617 39.38 -26.49 -18.81
CA ASN A 617 39.90 -27.04 -20.06
C ASN A 617 40.55 -25.90 -20.84
N ASP A 618 41.80 -26.10 -21.27
CA ASP A 618 42.50 -25.26 -22.23
C ASP A 618 43.12 -26.14 -23.34
N ASP A 619 43.49 -25.48 -24.43
CA ASP A 619 44.47 -25.83 -25.48
C ASP A 619 44.10 -26.74 -26.67
N GLU A 620 43.77 -26.02 -27.76
CA GLU A 620 44.57 -25.87 -29.00
C GLU A 620 44.52 -26.86 -30.20
N ASP A 621 44.25 -26.21 -31.35
CA ASP A 621 44.79 -26.34 -32.71
C ASP A 621 44.84 -27.67 -33.49
N ASN A 622 44.14 -27.65 -34.64
CA ASN A 622 44.68 -28.21 -35.88
C ASN A 622 44.15 -27.51 -37.17
N LYS A 623 44.98 -27.46 -38.21
CA LYS A 623 44.80 -26.80 -39.54
C LYS A 623 45.39 -27.75 -40.62
N PRO A 624 45.33 -27.52 -41.97
CA PRO A 624 44.69 -26.45 -42.79
C PRO A 624 44.02 -26.93 -44.14
N ARG A 625 43.64 -25.96 -45.01
CA ARG A 625 43.58 -25.95 -46.53
C ARG A 625 42.24 -26.14 -47.32
N GLY A 626 42.10 -25.32 -48.38
CA GLY A 626 41.17 -25.42 -49.55
C GLY A 626 39.94 -24.49 -49.48
N VAL A 627 39.82 -23.30 -50.10
CA VAL A 627 39.86 -22.87 -51.53
C VAL A 627 38.83 -23.66 -52.38
N VAL A 628 37.71 -23.08 -52.87
CA VAL A 628 37.47 -22.26 -54.10
C VAL A 628 36.01 -21.71 -54.00
N SER A 629 35.72 -20.40 -54.10
CA SER A 629 35.09 -19.65 -55.25
C SER A 629 33.62 -20.08 -55.64
N GLN A 630 32.69 -19.22 -56.12
CA GLN A 630 32.73 -17.84 -56.63
C GLN A 630 31.34 -17.14 -56.67
N ASP A 631 31.36 -15.79 -56.72
CA ASP A 631 30.46 -14.84 -57.44
C ASP A 631 28.99 -14.67 -56.99
N SER A 632 28.33 -13.49 -57.11
CA SER A 632 28.58 -12.18 -57.79
C SER A 632 27.60 -11.12 -57.20
N LEU A 633 27.65 -9.77 -57.36
CA LEU A 633 28.53 -8.78 -58.02
C LEU A 633 28.19 -7.35 -57.49
N MET A 634 29.14 -6.39 -57.58
CA MET A 634 28.96 -4.92 -57.82
C MET A 634 28.25 -4.00 -56.78
N GLU A 635 28.64 -2.72 -56.58
CA GLU A 635 29.83 -1.96 -57.01
C GLU A 635 30.14 -0.71 -56.10
N GLU A 636 31.11 0.11 -56.51
CA GLU A 636 32.02 0.97 -55.73
C GLU A 636 31.59 2.41 -55.35
N VAL A 637 32.06 2.84 -54.15
CA VAL A 637 32.88 4.05 -53.84
C VAL A 637 32.57 5.41 -54.53
N LYS A 638 32.31 6.49 -53.73
CA LYS A 638 33.16 7.73 -53.66
C LYS A 638 32.74 8.83 -52.65
N SER A 639 33.66 9.08 -51.73
CA SER A 639 34.15 10.35 -51.13
C SER A 639 33.48 11.74 -51.34
N VAL A 640 33.18 12.42 -50.21
CA VAL A 640 33.72 13.73 -49.74
C VAL A 640 33.35 15.09 -50.43
N LYS A 641 33.05 16.08 -49.55
CA LYS A 641 33.25 17.57 -49.57
C LYS A 641 32.05 18.54 -49.75
N PHE A 642 31.94 19.46 -48.77
CA PHE A 642 31.52 20.88 -48.78
C PHE A 642 30.77 21.46 -50.00
N CYS A 643 29.67 22.22 -49.79
CA CYS A 643 29.72 23.69 -49.57
C CYS A 643 28.34 24.31 -49.21
N SER A 644 28.32 25.63 -49.03
CA SER A 644 27.25 26.51 -48.50
C SER A 644 26.26 27.09 -49.53
N SER A 645 25.29 27.90 -49.04
CA SER A 645 24.47 28.92 -49.75
C SER A 645 23.19 28.44 -50.47
N SER A 646 22.09 29.21 -50.67
CA SER A 646 21.55 30.44 -50.04
C SER A 646 20.23 30.90 -50.73
N VAL A 647 19.43 31.78 -50.09
CA VAL A 647 18.31 32.64 -50.64
C VAL A 647 17.09 31.90 -51.28
N VAL A 648 15.86 32.44 -51.46
CA VAL A 648 15.17 33.74 -51.20
C VAL A 648 13.69 33.47 -50.84
N SER A 649 13.04 34.32 -50.03
CA SER A 649 11.72 34.90 -50.40
C SER A 649 11.35 36.18 -49.61
N ASN A 650 11.21 37.26 -50.40
CA ASN A 650 10.87 38.68 -50.16
C ASN A 650 10.03 39.16 -48.96
N GLU A 651 10.28 40.45 -48.67
CA GLU A 651 9.59 41.38 -47.76
C GLU A 651 8.30 42.02 -48.35
N MET A 652 7.44 42.55 -47.46
CA MET A 652 6.89 43.94 -47.43
C MET A 652 5.84 44.02 -46.29
N SER A 653 6.10 44.72 -45.18
CA SER A 653 5.76 46.15 -44.90
C SER A 653 4.26 46.46 -45.04
N PHE A 654 3.52 47.10 -44.13
CA PHE A 654 3.79 47.99 -42.99
C PHE A 654 2.78 47.65 -41.84
N LEU A 655 2.62 48.33 -40.69
CA LEU A 655 3.07 49.64 -40.14
C LEU A 655 3.21 49.53 -38.60
N SER A 656 3.80 50.54 -37.95
CA SER A 656 4.02 50.66 -36.50
C SER A 656 2.98 51.53 -35.78
N VAL A 657 2.70 51.23 -34.50
CA VAL A 657 2.56 52.27 -33.46
C VAL A 657 3.33 51.82 -32.23
N ASN A 658 4.40 52.55 -31.88
CA ASN A 658 5.02 52.46 -30.56
C ASN A 658 4.14 53.19 -29.56
N ASP A 659 4.03 52.66 -28.34
CA ASP A 659 4.12 53.56 -27.19
C ASP A 659 4.99 52.93 -26.09
N THR A 660 5.94 53.71 -25.60
CA THR A 660 7.00 53.28 -24.69
C THR A 660 6.84 53.96 -23.35
N SER A 661 6.31 53.24 -22.36
CA SER A 661 6.45 53.60 -20.95
C SER A 661 6.91 52.39 -20.13
N ARG A 662 8.23 52.22 -20.03
CA ARG A 662 8.84 51.37 -19.00
C ARG A 662 8.69 52.08 -17.65
N SER A 663 7.62 51.79 -16.90
CA SER A 663 7.63 51.99 -15.46
C SER A 663 8.30 50.79 -14.78
N SER A 664 9.39 51.05 -14.07
CA SER A 664 10.05 50.06 -13.21
C SER A 664 9.13 49.72 -12.02
N PHE A 665 8.46 48.57 -12.06
CA PHE A 665 7.74 48.06 -10.89
C PHE A 665 8.75 47.54 -9.86
N ASN A 666 8.87 48.27 -8.75
CA ASN A 666 9.57 47.79 -7.55
C ASN A 666 8.82 46.58 -6.97
N ALA A 667 9.57 45.57 -6.52
CA ALA A 667 9.03 44.33 -5.97
C ALA A 667 8.46 44.45 -4.53
N SER A 668 7.96 45.63 -4.16
CA SER A 668 7.43 45.94 -2.82
C SER A 668 5.90 45.96 -2.72
N ASP A 669 5.17 46.08 -3.84
CA ASP A 669 3.70 46.02 -3.87
C ASP A 669 3.19 44.60 -4.18
N ARG A 670 3.47 43.65 -3.30
CA ARG A 670 2.62 42.45 -3.21
C ARG A 670 1.28 42.88 -2.61
N SER A 671 0.26 42.91 -3.44
CA SER A 671 -1.13 43.23 -3.08
C SER A 671 -1.55 42.51 -1.79
N THR A 672 -1.56 43.21 -0.66
CA THR A 672 -2.27 42.76 0.55
C THR A 672 -3.67 42.33 0.16
N MET A 673 -4.05 41.09 0.51
CA MET A 673 -5.30 40.45 0.10
C MET A 673 -6.46 41.46 0.22
N ARG A 674 -7.04 41.86 -0.94
CA ARG A 674 -7.91 43.05 -1.00
C ARG A 674 -9.09 42.85 -0.05
N ARG A 675 -9.14 43.64 1.02
CA ARG A 675 -10.21 43.59 2.04
C ARG A 675 -11.56 43.56 1.35
N ASN A 676 -12.28 42.44 1.47
CA ASN A 676 -13.48 42.15 0.70
C ASN A 676 -14.68 43.01 1.17
N THR A 677 -14.67 44.27 0.73
CA THR A 677 -15.70 45.27 0.96
C THR A 677 -16.90 44.97 0.07
N SER A 678 -17.89 44.24 0.61
CA SER A 678 -19.07 43.83 -0.15
C SER A 678 -20.03 45.01 -0.37
N TYR A 679 -19.87 45.74 -1.47
CA TYR A 679 -20.69 46.91 -1.85
C TYR A 679 -22.07 46.58 -2.47
N GLY A 680 -22.53 45.32 -2.41
CA GLY A 680 -23.79 44.87 -3.01
C GLY A 680 -24.96 44.79 -2.04
N VAL A 681 -26.19 45.04 -2.54
CA VAL A 681 -27.46 44.80 -1.81
C VAL A 681 -27.71 43.29 -1.68
N LEU A 682 -28.25 42.85 -0.54
CA LEU A 682 -28.68 41.45 -0.35
C LEU A 682 -30.02 41.20 -1.07
N PRO A 683 -30.10 40.26 -2.02
CA PRO A 683 -31.37 39.83 -2.60
C PRO A 683 -32.05 38.82 -1.67
N ASP A 684 -33.20 39.24 -1.13
CA ASP A 684 -34.05 38.49 -0.18
C ASP A 684 -33.40 38.13 1.18
N ASN A 685 -34.22 37.70 2.14
CA ASN A 685 -33.82 37.33 3.52
C ASN A 685 -33.06 35.98 3.60
N GLN A 686 -32.15 35.70 2.67
CA GLN A 686 -31.33 34.47 2.66
C GLN A 686 -29.98 34.69 3.34
N SER A 687 -29.57 33.80 4.25
CA SER A 687 -28.23 33.84 4.85
C SER A 687 -27.17 33.35 3.86
N GLU A 688 -25.97 33.95 3.92
CA GLU A 688 -24.80 33.63 3.10
C GLU A 688 -23.72 32.91 3.94
N ALA A 689 -23.14 31.83 3.41
CA ALA A 689 -21.94 31.18 3.92
C ALA A 689 -20.76 31.48 2.97
N LYS A 690 -19.58 31.78 3.53
CA LYS A 690 -18.39 32.18 2.74
C LYS A 690 -17.27 31.16 2.84
N VAL A 691 -16.79 30.66 1.72
CA VAL A 691 -15.64 29.71 1.66
C VAL A 691 -14.46 30.36 0.93
N LEU A 692 -13.26 30.24 1.49
CA LEU A 692 -12.03 30.54 0.76
C LEU A 692 -11.49 29.24 0.16
N ILE A 693 -11.16 29.27 -1.13
CA ILE A 693 -10.52 28.18 -1.85
C ILE A 693 -9.11 28.63 -2.20
N LEU A 694 -8.10 27.96 -1.65
CA LEU A 694 -6.70 28.14 -2.04
C LEU A 694 -6.38 27.12 -3.13
N TYR A 695 -6.11 27.59 -4.35
CA TYR A 695 -5.72 26.73 -5.48
C TYR A 695 -4.19 26.74 -5.62
N THR A 696 -3.56 25.69 -5.08
CA THR A 696 -2.10 25.54 -5.07
C THR A 696 -1.58 24.84 -6.32
N GLY A 697 -2.43 24.05 -6.99
CA GLY A 697 -2.12 23.37 -8.25
C GLY A 697 -2.69 21.95 -8.31
N GLY A 698 -1.93 21.03 -8.91
CA GLY A 698 -2.33 19.64 -9.11
C GLY A 698 -3.32 19.39 -10.24
N THR A 699 -3.54 18.10 -10.53
CA THR A 699 -4.30 17.59 -11.70
C THR A 699 -5.70 18.19 -11.86
N ILE A 700 -6.36 18.55 -10.76
CA ILE A 700 -7.73 19.08 -10.77
C ILE A 700 -7.90 20.33 -11.64
N GLY A 701 -6.90 21.21 -11.68
CA GLY A 701 -6.90 22.41 -12.53
C GLY A 701 -5.91 22.36 -13.71
N MET A 702 -5.22 21.24 -13.92
CA MET A 702 -4.38 21.04 -15.11
C MET A 702 -5.22 21.00 -16.39
N MET A 703 -4.61 21.38 -17.50
CA MET A 703 -5.21 21.31 -18.83
C MET A 703 -4.18 20.84 -19.85
N ARG A 704 -4.67 20.31 -20.98
CA ARG A 704 -3.84 19.90 -22.10
C ARG A 704 -3.24 21.14 -22.79
N ASN A 705 -1.91 21.16 -22.89
CA ASN A 705 -1.16 22.16 -23.65
C ASN A 705 -1.13 21.83 -25.16
N GLU A 706 -0.40 22.62 -25.95
CA GLU A 706 -0.26 22.43 -27.41
C GLU A 706 0.39 21.08 -27.80
N HIS A 707 1.14 20.46 -26.88
CA HIS A 707 1.74 19.13 -27.03
C HIS A 707 0.87 18.01 -26.44
N ASN A 708 -0.40 18.30 -26.09
CA ASN A 708 -1.36 17.38 -25.48
C ASN A 708 -0.96 16.83 -24.09
N ALA A 709 0.05 17.40 -23.44
CA ALA A 709 0.46 17.08 -22.07
C ALA A 709 -0.35 17.89 -21.05
N LEU A 710 -0.59 17.32 -19.87
CA LEU A 710 -1.28 18.01 -18.77
C LEU A 710 -0.32 18.94 -18.04
N ALA A 711 -0.65 20.23 -17.99
CA ALA A 711 0.11 21.25 -17.28
C ALA A 711 -0.82 22.23 -16.55
N PRO A 712 -0.41 22.83 -15.43
CA PRO A 712 -1.14 23.92 -14.80
C PRO A 712 -1.06 25.17 -15.69
N MET A 713 -2.19 25.86 -15.91
CA MET A 713 -2.24 27.11 -16.68
C MET A 713 -2.88 28.24 -15.85
N PRO A 714 -2.14 29.31 -15.53
CA PRO A 714 -2.63 30.39 -14.68
C PRO A 714 -3.90 31.09 -15.18
N ASN A 715 -4.73 31.52 -14.23
CA ASN A 715 -5.97 32.27 -14.41
C ASN A 715 -7.02 31.58 -15.28
N GLN A 716 -6.98 30.26 -15.46
CA GLN A 716 -7.93 29.52 -16.31
C GLN A 716 -9.03 28.80 -15.53
N LEU A 717 -8.73 28.26 -14.35
CA LEU A 717 -9.69 27.52 -13.51
C LEU A 717 -10.91 28.41 -13.19
N THR A 718 -10.66 29.57 -12.59
CA THR A 718 -11.69 30.55 -12.22
C THR A 718 -12.49 31.06 -13.43
N LYS A 719 -11.84 31.30 -14.58
CA LYS A 719 -12.51 31.73 -15.82
C LYS A 719 -13.47 30.68 -16.37
N ARG A 720 -13.11 29.39 -16.29
CA ARG A 720 -13.97 28.29 -16.73
C ARG A 720 -15.09 27.99 -15.73
N LEU A 721 -14.81 28.06 -14.42
CA LEU A 721 -15.83 27.89 -13.38
C LEU A 721 -16.95 28.93 -13.48
N ARG A 722 -16.63 30.21 -13.76
CA ARG A 722 -17.65 31.27 -14.03
C ARG A 722 -18.61 30.92 -15.17
N ARG A 723 -18.23 30.03 -16.09
CA ARG A 723 -19.03 29.62 -17.25
C ARG A 723 -19.74 28.27 -17.05
N TYR A 724 -19.62 27.65 -15.87
CA TYR A 724 -20.13 26.30 -15.61
C TYR A 724 -21.36 26.35 -14.68
N PRO A 725 -22.61 26.22 -15.19
CA PRO A 725 -23.81 26.52 -14.41
C PRO A 725 -23.99 25.71 -13.12
N HIS A 726 -23.46 24.47 -13.08
CA HIS A 726 -23.53 23.62 -11.89
C HIS A 726 -22.57 24.04 -10.76
N MET A 727 -21.62 24.96 -11.04
CA MET A 727 -20.67 25.49 -10.07
C MET A 727 -20.79 27.01 -9.90
N HIS A 728 -21.38 27.73 -10.87
CA HIS A 728 -21.63 29.16 -10.79
C HIS A 728 -23.05 29.55 -11.20
N ASP A 729 -23.82 30.11 -10.26
CA ASP A 729 -25.10 30.77 -10.50
C ASP A 729 -24.89 32.25 -10.85
N GLU A 730 -24.87 32.53 -12.15
CA GLU A 730 -24.67 33.87 -12.69
C GLU A 730 -25.85 34.82 -12.39
N GLU A 731 -27.08 34.31 -12.25
CA GLU A 731 -28.28 35.12 -11.98
C GLU A 731 -28.30 35.64 -10.54
N TYR A 732 -27.93 34.80 -9.58
CA TYR A 732 -27.72 35.23 -8.20
C TYR A 732 -26.57 36.23 -8.12
N ALA A 733 -25.43 35.95 -8.77
CA ALA A 733 -24.27 36.85 -8.77
C ALA A 733 -24.60 38.24 -9.36
N LYS A 734 -25.34 38.30 -10.48
CA LYS A 734 -25.80 39.56 -11.08
C LYS A 734 -26.75 40.35 -10.16
N ARG A 735 -27.71 39.69 -9.50
CA ARG A 735 -28.61 40.34 -8.52
C ARG A 735 -27.86 40.86 -7.30
N ARG A 736 -26.91 40.08 -6.78
CA ARG A 736 -26.17 40.35 -5.54
C ARG A 736 -25.08 41.41 -5.67
N PHE A 737 -24.42 41.48 -6.82
CA PHE A 737 -23.22 42.31 -7.04
C PHE A 737 -23.33 43.30 -8.22
N GLY A 738 -24.44 43.28 -8.97
CA GLY A 738 -24.70 44.20 -10.08
C GLY A 738 -23.60 44.14 -11.15
N ALA A 739 -23.13 45.32 -11.57
CA ALA A 739 -22.06 45.45 -12.57
C ALA A 739 -20.71 44.85 -12.15
N SER A 740 -20.50 44.56 -10.86
CA SER A 740 -19.26 43.95 -10.34
C SER A 740 -19.27 42.43 -10.35
N SER A 741 -20.34 41.77 -10.84
CA SER A 741 -20.51 40.31 -10.84
C SER A 741 -19.34 39.52 -11.44
N ASN A 742 -18.68 40.03 -12.49
CA ASN A 742 -17.52 39.41 -13.12
C ASN A 742 -16.27 39.34 -12.23
N MET A 743 -16.16 40.23 -11.23
CA MET A 743 -15.07 40.28 -10.25
C MET A 743 -15.50 39.79 -8.85
N ALA A 744 -16.79 39.51 -8.66
CA ALA A 744 -17.36 39.08 -7.39
C ALA A 744 -17.05 37.61 -7.07
N PRO A 745 -17.21 37.17 -5.81
CA PRO A 745 -17.15 35.75 -5.43
C PRO A 745 -18.04 34.86 -6.32
N LEU A 746 -17.60 33.64 -6.55
CA LEU A 746 -18.39 32.61 -7.21
C LEU A 746 -19.54 32.18 -6.28
N VAL A 747 -20.70 31.85 -6.85
CA VAL A 747 -21.88 31.45 -6.10
C VAL A 747 -22.26 30.04 -6.52
N LEU A 748 -22.21 29.07 -5.60
CA LEU A 748 -22.68 27.71 -5.90
C LEU A 748 -24.21 27.73 -6.08
N PRO A 749 -24.81 26.95 -7.01
CA PRO A 749 -26.26 26.76 -7.10
C PRO A 749 -26.92 26.37 -5.77
N TYR A 750 -28.24 26.56 -5.68
CA TYR A 750 -28.99 26.21 -4.47
C TYR A 750 -28.96 24.70 -4.21
N CYS A 751 -28.52 24.31 -3.01
CA CYS A 751 -28.54 22.93 -2.56
C CYS A 751 -29.83 22.66 -1.78
N GLU A 752 -30.62 21.69 -2.21
CA GLU A 752 -31.71 21.16 -1.37
C GLU A 752 -31.10 20.64 -0.06
N ASN A 753 -31.70 21.02 1.08
CA ASN A 753 -31.18 20.88 2.46
C ASN A 753 -30.11 21.90 2.92
N GLY A 754 -29.65 22.82 2.06
CA GLY A 754 -28.75 23.92 2.47
C GLY A 754 -29.51 25.09 3.12
N HIS A 755 -29.21 25.42 4.38
CA HIS A 755 -29.83 26.57 5.06
C HIS A 755 -29.25 27.94 4.65
N ARG A 756 -28.11 27.95 3.94
CA ARG A 756 -27.38 29.16 3.54
C ARG A 756 -26.96 29.08 2.08
N ARG A 757 -26.93 30.23 1.40
CA ARG A 757 -26.35 30.34 0.05
C ARG A 757 -24.83 30.33 0.14
N ILE A 758 -24.18 29.48 -0.65
CA ILE A 758 -22.72 29.33 -0.59
C ILE A 758 -22.05 30.25 -1.61
N LEU A 759 -21.26 31.19 -1.09
CA LEU A 759 -20.36 32.04 -1.85
C LEU A 759 -18.94 31.55 -1.61
N TYR A 760 -18.13 31.48 -2.66
CA TYR A 760 -16.74 31.06 -2.56
C TYR A 760 -15.81 31.93 -3.39
N THR A 761 -14.62 32.19 -2.85
CA THR A 761 -13.55 32.94 -3.52
C THR A 761 -12.41 31.98 -3.81
N ILE A 762 -11.88 31.98 -5.02
CA ILE A 762 -10.66 31.24 -5.37
C ILE A 762 -9.51 32.23 -5.34
N ASP A 763 -8.53 31.95 -4.49
CA ASP A 763 -7.19 32.54 -4.58
C ASP A 763 -6.28 31.54 -5.31
N GLU A 764 -5.52 32.01 -6.28
CA GLU A 764 -4.78 31.17 -7.23
C GLU A 764 -3.28 31.47 -7.10
N TYR A 765 -2.51 30.46 -6.69
CA TYR A 765 -1.09 30.62 -6.44
C TYR A 765 -0.28 30.80 -7.73
N ASP A 766 0.78 31.61 -7.65
CA ASP A 766 1.73 31.84 -8.74
C ASP A 766 3.17 31.62 -8.25
N PRO A 767 3.89 30.58 -8.73
CA PRO A 767 3.43 29.57 -9.69
C PRO A 767 2.47 28.55 -9.06
N LEU A 768 1.63 27.94 -9.90
CA LEU A 768 0.90 26.71 -9.58
C LEU A 768 1.86 25.52 -9.55
N LEU A 769 1.77 24.68 -8.53
CA LEU A 769 2.70 23.58 -8.30
C LEU A 769 2.08 22.20 -8.61
N ASP A 770 2.91 21.30 -9.13
CA ASP A 770 2.70 19.87 -8.90
C ASP A 770 3.04 19.58 -7.43
N SER A 771 2.18 18.83 -6.74
CA SER A 771 2.34 18.48 -5.32
C SER A 771 3.66 17.77 -5.00
N SER A 772 4.26 17.06 -5.96
CA SER A 772 5.59 16.44 -5.81
C SER A 772 6.73 17.46 -5.63
N ASN A 773 6.53 18.73 -5.98
CA ASN A 773 7.49 19.82 -5.77
C ASN A 773 7.28 20.62 -4.47
N MET A 774 6.21 20.35 -3.71
CA MET A 774 5.87 21.16 -2.53
C MET A 774 6.81 20.90 -1.35
N SER A 775 7.13 21.99 -0.66
CA SER A 775 8.08 22.10 0.44
C SER A 775 7.40 22.55 1.74
N ILE A 776 8.17 22.59 2.83
CA ILE A 776 7.72 23.17 4.12
C ILE A 776 7.31 24.64 3.94
N GLN A 777 8.02 25.39 3.09
CA GLN A 777 7.74 26.80 2.82
C GLN A 777 6.38 27.00 2.13
N ASP A 778 5.95 26.07 1.29
CA ASP A 778 4.62 26.10 0.66
C ASP A 778 3.50 25.81 1.68
N TRP A 779 3.74 24.90 2.64
CA TRP A 779 2.82 24.68 3.75
C TRP A 779 2.71 25.91 4.66
N VAL A 780 3.82 26.61 4.90
CA VAL A 780 3.85 27.89 5.64
C VAL A 780 3.04 28.98 4.93
N HIS A 781 3.13 29.07 3.59
CA HIS A 781 2.32 30.01 2.79
C HIS A 781 0.81 29.73 2.94
N ILE A 782 0.39 28.48 2.76
CA ILE A 782 -1.01 28.05 2.94
C ILE A 782 -1.51 28.33 4.36
N ALA A 783 -0.68 28.05 5.35
CA ALA A 783 -1.03 28.24 6.75
C ALA A 783 -1.18 29.73 7.12
N GLU A 784 -0.34 30.58 6.55
CA GLU A 784 -0.37 32.04 6.73
C GLU A 784 -1.58 32.69 6.04
N ASP A 785 -1.94 32.27 4.83
CA ASP A 785 -3.13 32.76 4.14
C ASP A 785 -4.42 32.41 4.87
N ILE A 786 -4.52 31.18 5.40
CA ILE A 786 -5.63 30.78 6.27
C ILE A 786 -5.62 31.59 7.58
N ARG A 787 -4.45 31.88 8.17
CA ARG A 787 -4.33 32.74 9.36
C ARG A 787 -4.86 34.15 9.12
N GLN A 788 -4.48 34.78 8.01
CA GLN A 788 -4.92 36.13 7.65
C GLN A 788 -6.41 36.18 7.28
N SER A 789 -6.92 35.09 6.69
CA SER A 789 -8.30 34.98 6.21
C SER A 789 -9.29 34.48 7.28
N TYR A 790 -8.81 34.04 8.44
CA TYR A 790 -9.57 33.17 9.35
C TYR A 790 -10.91 33.76 9.82
N GLU A 791 -10.98 35.07 10.07
CA GLU A 791 -12.20 35.73 10.57
C GLU A 791 -13.21 36.06 9.45
N PHE A 792 -12.79 36.08 8.18
CA PHE A 792 -13.63 36.54 7.05
C PHE A 792 -14.45 35.43 6.37
N PHE A 793 -14.08 34.16 6.58
CA PHE A 793 -14.69 32.99 5.93
C PHE A 793 -15.19 31.97 6.97
N ASP A 794 -16.22 31.21 6.62
CA ASP A 794 -16.81 30.14 7.44
C ASP A 794 -15.98 28.85 7.43
N GLY A 795 -15.30 28.58 6.31
CA GLY A 795 -14.44 27.42 6.12
C GLY A 795 -13.52 27.57 4.92
N PHE A 796 -12.60 26.61 4.78
CA PHE A 796 -11.49 26.65 3.83
C PHE A 796 -11.46 25.37 3.00
N VAL A 797 -11.17 25.51 1.70
CA VAL A 797 -10.87 24.41 0.80
C VAL A 797 -9.47 24.63 0.22
N ILE A 798 -8.65 23.58 0.17
CA ILE A 798 -7.33 23.62 -0.46
C ILE A 798 -7.37 22.66 -1.64
N LEU A 799 -7.24 23.18 -2.86
CA LEU A 799 -7.13 22.38 -4.08
C LEU A 799 -5.65 22.06 -4.33
N HIS A 800 -5.33 20.77 -4.29
CA HIS A 800 -3.96 20.26 -4.17
C HIS A 800 -3.74 19.06 -5.11
N GLY A 801 -2.50 18.83 -5.54
CA GLY A 801 -2.13 17.61 -6.28
C GLY A 801 -2.18 16.36 -5.40
N THR A 802 -2.44 15.19 -6.00
CA THR A 802 -2.72 13.97 -5.22
C THR A 802 -1.48 13.26 -4.68
N ASP A 803 -0.26 13.65 -5.06
CA ASP A 803 0.95 12.88 -4.77
C ASP A 803 1.51 13.06 -3.35
N THR A 804 1.45 14.28 -2.82
CA THR A 804 1.91 14.61 -1.45
C THR A 804 0.78 15.09 -0.53
N LEU A 805 -0.48 14.98 -0.98
CA LEU A 805 -1.67 15.49 -0.29
C LEU A 805 -1.73 15.07 1.19
N SER A 806 -1.45 13.79 1.49
CA SER A 806 -1.39 13.25 2.85
C SER A 806 -0.32 13.91 3.75
N TYR A 807 0.84 14.27 3.19
CA TYR A 807 1.89 15.00 3.90
C TYR A 807 1.45 16.44 4.20
N THR A 808 0.90 17.15 3.22
CA THR A 808 0.35 18.51 3.42
C THR A 808 -0.79 18.51 4.46
N ALA A 809 -1.71 17.55 4.39
CA ALA A 809 -2.81 17.41 5.34
C ALA A 809 -2.29 17.12 6.77
N SER A 810 -1.25 16.30 6.89
CA SER A 810 -0.59 16.02 8.16
C SER A 810 0.13 17.24 8.73
N ALA A 811 0.93 17.95 7.91
CA ALA A 811 1.66 19.14 8.31
C ALA A 811 0.72 20.26 8.78
N LEU A 812 -0.26 20.64 7.95
CA LEU A 812 -1.24 21.67 8.29
C LEU A 812 -2.05 21.30 9.55
N SER A 813 -2.33 20.01 9.78
CA SER A 813 -3.01 19.56 11.00
C SER A 813 -2.26 19.89 12.28
N PHE A 814 -0.92 19.79 12.29
CA PHE A 814 -0.12 20.20 13.46
C PHE A 814 0.11 21.71 13.52
N MET A 815 0.37 22.35 12.37
CA MET A 815 0.57 23.80 12.27
C MET A 815 -0.65 24.60 12.73
N PHE A 816 -1.86 24.06 12.53
CA PHE A 816 -3.09 24.65 13.05
C PHE A 816 -3.35 24.24 14.50
N GLU A 817 -3.13 25.18 15.41
CA GLU A 817 -3.38 25.05 16.84
C GLU A 817 -4.76 25.63 17.17
N ASN A 818 -5.57 24.91 17.96
CA ASN A 818 -6.93 25.34 18.33
C ASN A 818 -7.84 25.68 17.13
N LEU A 819 -7.75 24.89 16.05
CA LEU A 819 -8.61 25.03 14.88
C LEU A 819 -10.08 24.90 15.27
N GLY A 820 -10.92 25.83 14.81
CA GLY A 820 -12.36 25.88 15.11
C GLY A 820 -13.27 25.79 13.87
N LYS A 821 -12.69 25.83 12.66
CA LYS A 821 -13.39 25.84 11.36
C LYS A 821 -12.90 24.69 10.49
N SER A 822 -13.71 24.32 9.50
CA SER A 822 -13.42 23.24 8.56
C SER A 822 -12.34 23.65 7.56
N VAL A 823 -11.27 22.84 7.46
CA VAL A 823 -10.23 22.97 6.42
C VAL A 823 -10.21 21.67 5.61
N ILE A 824 -10.67 21.70 4.36
CA ILE A 824 -10.82 20.50 3.53
C ILE A 824 -9.83 20.53 2.37
N ILE A 825 -8.88 19.61 2.37
CA ILE A 825 -7.95 19.41 1.27
C ILE A 825 -8.57 18.41 0.29
N THR A 826 -8.54 18.73 -1.00
CA THR A 826 -9.03 17.85 -2.05
C THR A 826 -8.27 18.07 -3.35
N GLY A 827 -8.48 17.18 -4.32
CA GLY A 827 -7.85 17.18 -5.63
C GLY A 827 -8.62 16.27 -6.56
N SER A 828 -7.96 15.78 -7.61
CA SER A 828 -8.54 14.74 -8.47
C SER A 828 -7.47 13.94 -9.19
N GLN A 829 -7.84 12.77 -9.70
CA GLN A 829 -7.01 11.98 -10.60
C GLN A 829 -7.19 12.42 -12.06
N ILE A 830 -8.34 13.01 -12.41
CA ILE A 830 -8.64 13.52 -13.75
C ILE A 830 -9.02 15.01 -13.66
N PRO A 831 -8.56 15.91 -14.55
CA PRO A 831 -8.89 17.32 -14.49
C PRO A 831 -10.39 17.64 -14.46
N ILE A 832 -10.79 18.70 -13.75
CA ILE A 832 -12.20 19.03 -13.45
C ILE A 832 -13.07 19.33 -14.68
N PHE A 833 -12.46 19.69 -15.81
CA PHE A 833 -13.17 20.02 -17.06
C PHE A 833 -13.23 18.88 -18.07
N GLU A 834 -12.61 17.73 -17.79
CA GLU A 834 -12.80 16.54 -18.61
C GLU A 834 -14.24 16.01 -18.46
N THR A 835 -14.72 15.26 -19.46
CA THR A 835 -16.11 14.74 -19.47
C THR A 835 -16.35 13.76 -18.32
N ARG A 836 -15.44 12.79 -18.15
CA ARG A 836 -15.42 11.82 -17.04
C ARG A 836 -14.32 12.25 -16.07
N THR A 837 -14.69 12.72 -14.88
CA THR A 837 -13.75 13.23 -13.88
C THR A 837 -14.32 13.07 -12.48
N ASP A 838 -13.46 12.76 -11.51
CA ASP A 838 -13.73 12.78 -10.07
C ASP A 838 -13.66 14.21 -9.48
N GLY A 839 -12.96 15.13 -10.16
CA GLY A 839 -12.73 16.49 -9.66
C GLY A 839 -13.99 17.33 -9.48
N LYS A 840 -15.07 17.06 -10.23
CA LYS A 840 -16.34 17.81 -10.10
C LYS A 840 -17.04 17.51 -8.78
N ASP A 841 -17.10 16.23 -8.41
CA ASP A 841 -17.77 15.77 -7.20
C ASP A 841 -16.93 16.12 -5.98
N ASN A 842 -15.62 15.84 -6.03
CA ASN A 842 -14.65 16.24 -5.00
C ASN A 842 -14.70 17.75 -4.70
N PHE A 843 -14.63 18.61 -5.73
CA PHE A 843 -14.71 20.07 -5.57
C PHE A 843 -16.04 20.51 -4.95
N THR A 844 -17.17 20.07 -5.51
CA THR A 844 -18.50 20.52 -5.10
C THR A 844 -18.81 20.09 -3.67
N SER A 845 -18.49 18.84 -3.32
CA SER A 845 -18.67 18.32 -1.98
C SER A 845 -17.76 18.99 -0.95
N ALA A 846 -16.51 19.33 -1.29
CA ALA A 846 -15.61 20.07 -0.39
C ALA A 846 -16.17 21.46 -0.05
N VAL A 847 -16.67 22.19 -1.05
CA VAL A 847 -17.27 23.51 -0.86
C VAL A 847 -18.56 23.44 -0.03
N ILE A 848 -19.43 22.44 -0.27
CA ILE A 848 -20.64 22.23 0.53
C ILE A 848 -20.31 21.91 1.98
N LEU A 849 -19.33 21.02 2.22
CA LEU A 849 -18.93 20.62 3.57
C LEU A 849 -18.29 21.79 4.34
N ALA A 850 -17.34 22.50 3.72
CA ALA A 850 -16.65 23.63 4.34
C ALA A 850 -17.60 24.81 4.63
N ALA A 851 -18.64 25.02 3.82
CA ALA A 851 -19.62 26.07 4.03
C ALA A 851 -20.61 25.76 5.17
N ASN A 852 -21.16 24.54 5.20
CA ASN A 852 -22.33 24.23 6.03
C ASN A 852 -22.01 23.56 7.36
N TYR A 853 -20.89 22.84 7.48
CA TYR A 853 -20.58 22.03 8.65
C TYR A 853 -19.33 22.53 9.37
N VAL A 854 -19.35 22.51 10.70
CA VAL A 854 -18.23 22.90 11.56
C VAL A 854 -17.52 21.63 12.05
N ILE A 855 -16.54 21.18 11.27
CA ILE A 855 -15.65 20.06 11.54
C ILE A 855 -14.27 20.66 11.82
N PRO A 856 -13.87 20.90 13.08
CA PRO A 856 -12.68 21.68 13.47
C PRO A 856 -11.35 20.93 13.23
N GLU A 857 -11.16 20.39 12.03
CA GLU A 857 -10.03 19.56 11.63
C GLU A 857 -9.55 19.87 10.21
N VAL A 858 -8.28 19.57 9.95
CA VAL A 858 -7.78 19.41 8.58
C VAL A 858 -8.23 18.06 8.07
N CYS A 859 -9.08 18.07 7.05
CA CYS A 859 -9.70 16.89 6.48
C CYS A 859 -9.21 16.67 5.04
N VAL A 860 -9.30 15.43 4.57
CA VAL A 860 -9.07 15.06 3.16
C VAL A 860 -10.37 14.50 2.59
N LEU A 861 -10.82 15.04 1.46
CA LEU A 861 -12.04 14.60 0.78
C LEU A 861 -11.72 13.95 -0.56
N PHE A 862 -12.09 12.67 -0.72
CA PHE A 862 -11.99 11.92 -1.95
C PHE A 862 -13.08 10.84 -2.04
N ALA A 863 -13.56 10.53 -3.25
CA ALA A 863 -14.49 9.42 -3.51
C ALA A 863 -15.70 9.38 -2.54
N SER A 864 -16.32 10.54 -2.33
CA SER A 864 -17.47 10.74 -1.44
C SER A 864 -17.25 10.42 0.05
N LYS A 865 -15.99 10.36 0.51
CA LYS A 865 -15.61 10.13 1.91
C LYS A 865 -14.74 11.27 2.41
N LEU A 866 -15.07 11.80 3.60
CA LEU A 866 -14.26 12.78 4.31
C LEU A 866 -13.45 12.08 5.39
N TYR A 867 -12.13 12.17 5.32
CA TYR A 867 -11.20 11.56 6.26
C TYR A 867 -10.50 12.61 7.12
N ARG A 868 -10.03 12.23 8.32
CA ARG A 868 -9.06 13.03 9.10
C ARG A 868 -7.74 13.09 8.33
N GLY A 869 -7.21 14.29 8.07
CA GLY A 869 -6.06 14.48 7.19
C GLY A 869 -4.77 13.82 7.68
N ASN A 870 -4.46 13.94 8.97
CA ASN A 870 -3.31 13.27 9.60
C ASN A 870 -3.50 11.74 9.81
N ARG A 871 -4.46 11.13 9.12
CA ARG A 871 -4.71 9.68 9.09
C ARG A 871 -4.78 9.10 7.69
N THR A 872 -4.76 9.93 6.65
CA THR A 872 -4.85 9.45 5.26
C THR A 872 -3.51 9.09 4.64
N ILE A 873 -3.49 8.06 3.81
CA ILE A 873 -2.39 7.78 2.86
C ILE A 873 -2.92 7.70 1.42
N LYS A 874 -2.03 7.86 0.43
CA LYS A 874 -2.36 7.60 -0.99
C LYS A 874 -2.23 6.11 -1.31
N MET A 875 -3.37 5.45 -1.52
CA MET A 875 -3.45 4.01 -1.76
C MET A 875 -3.08 3.59 -3.18
N SER A 876 -3.48 4.39 -4.18
CA SER A 876 -3.43 4.00 -5.59
C SER A 876 -2.96 5.13 -6.49
N THR A 877 -2.18 4.78 -7.51
CA THR A 877 -1.74 5.74 -8.53
C THR A 877 -2.83 6.07 -9.56
N SER A 878 -3.81 5.18 -9.76
CA SER A 878 -4.79 5.26 -10.86
C SER A 878 -6.27 5.12 -10.47
N SER A 879 -6.58 4.57 -9.28
CA SER A 879 -7.97 4.49 -8.79
C SER A 879 -8.53 5.88 -8.45
N LEU A 880 -9.84 6.06 -8.63
CA LEU A 880 -10.58 7.25 -8.17
C LEU A 880 -10.79 7.24 -6.64
N ASP A 881 -10.86 6.06 -6.02
CA ASP A 881 -10.79 5.88 -4.56
C ASP A 881 -9.30 5.85 -4.14
N ALA A 882 -8.62 6.96 -4.42
CA ALA A 882 -7.15 7.08 -4.36
C ALA A 882 -6.58 7.15 -2.93
N PHE A 883 -7.42 7.52 -1.95
CA PHE A 883 -7.04 7.78 -0.57
C PHE A 883 -7.86 6.97 0.42
N ASN A 884 -7.23 6.56 1.51
CA ASN A 884 -7.88 5.81 2.57
C ASN A 884 -7.24 6.13 3.93
N SER A 885 -7.96 5.83 5.00
CA SER A 885 -7.58 6.03 6.40
C SER A 885 -7.52 4.65 7.09
N PRO A 886 -6.34 4.02 7.22
CA PRO A 886 -6.24 2.61 7.61
C PRO A 886 -6.76 2.29 9.02
N ASN A 887 -6.51 3.19 9.98
CA ASN A 887 -6.66 2.92 11.41
C ASN A 887 -7.85 3.66 12.06
N ILE A 888 -8.57 4.51 11.32
CA ILE A 888 -9.80 5.18 11.80
C ILE A 888 -10.80 5.33 10.63
N PRO A 889 -12.13 5.12 10.84
CA PRO A 889 -13.13 5.31 9.79
C PRO A 889 -13.19 6.77 9.26
N PRO A 890 -13.85 7.01 8.10
CA PRO A 890 -14.16 8.35 7.62
C PRO A 890 -14.96 9.15 8.65
N LEU A 891 -14.68 10.45 8.76
CA LEU A 891 -15.45 11.40 9.57
C LEU A 891 -16.84 11.68 8.97
N ALA A 892 -16.97 11.59 7.64
CA ALA A 892 -18.26 11.69 6.96
C ALA A 892 -18.31 10.85 5.67
N THR A 893 -19.51 10.42 5.31
CA THR A 893 -19.81 9.78 4.02
C THR A 893 -20.91 10.57 3.30
N ILE A 894 -20.73 10.81 2.00
CA ILE A 894 -21.65 11.57 1.16
C ILE A 894 -22.43 10.58 0.27
N GLY A 895 -23.72 10.44 0.53
CA GLY A 895 -24.66 9.69 -0.30
C GLY A 895 -25.88 10.56 -0.64
N ILE A 896 -27.08 9.97 -0.56
CA ILE A 896 -28.35 10.72 -0.63
C ILE A 896 -28.45 11.74 0.52
N HIS A 897 -27.81 11.43 1.64
CA HIS A 897 -27.60 12.32 2.78
C HIS A 897 -26.10 12.43 3.08
N ILE A 898 -25.70 13.48 3.78
CA ILE A 898 -24.34 13.65 4.30
C ILE A 898 -24.34 13.15 5.74
N ASP A 899 -23.83 11.94 5.95
CA ASP A 899 -23.77 11.29 7.26
C ASP A 899 -22.41 11.59 7.91
N ILE A 900 -22.42 12.31 9.03
CA ILE A 900 -21.21 12.76 9.77
C ILE A 900 -21.16 12.05 11.12
N ASP A 901 -20.05 11.37 11.40
CA ASP A 901 -19.79 10.82 12.73
C ASP A 901 -19.16 11.88 13.64
N TYR A 902 -20.03 12.67 14.28
CA TYR A 902 -19.63 13.67 15.27
C TYR A 902 -18.93 13.10 16.51
N ARG A 903 -18.97 11.78 16.76
CA ARG A 903 -18.27 11.12 17.87
C ARG A 903 -16.79 10.92 17.55
N SER A 904 -16.45 10.68 16.28
CA SER A 904 -15.07 10.51 15.82
C SER A 904 -14.30 11.84 15.65
N ILE A 905 -15.00 12.98 15.58
CA ILE A 905 -14.38 14.30 15.42
C ILE A 905 -13.53 14.68 16.65
N PHE A 906 -12.26 14.99 16.41
CA PHE A 906 -11.33 15.51 17.39
C PHE A 906 -11.59 17.02 17.58
N ARG A 907 -11.78 17.45 18.82
CA ARG A 907 -12.14 18.84 19.17
C ARG A 907 -11.08 19.41 20.11
N PRO A 908 -10.58 20.64 19.89
CA PRO A 908 -9.75 21.30 20.88
C PRO A 908 -10.52 21.49 22.19
N CYS A 909 -9.97 20.98 23.30
CA CYS A 909 -10.50 21.17 24.65
C CYS A 909 -9.88 22.39 25.36
N GLY A 910 -9.34 23.34 24.58
CA GLY A 910 -8.68 24.56 25.06
C GLY A 910 -9.62 25.77 25.07
N VAL A 911 -9.20 26.83 25.78
CA VAL A 911 -9.89 28.13 25.79
C VAL A 911 -9.13 29.22 25.03
N ASP A 912 -8.15 28.80 24.23
CA ASP A 912 -7.28 29.68 23.47
C ASP A 912 -7.75 29.75 22.01
N LYS A 913 -7.63 30.94 21.41
CA LYS A 913 -8.00 31.17 20.02
C LYS A 913 -7.14 30.36 19.05
N PHE A 914 -7.66 30.19 17.83
CA PHE A 914 -6.90 29.66 16.70
C PHE A 914 -5.56 30.38 16.54
N ASN A 915 -4.49 29.58 16.42
CA ASN A 915 -3.12 30.04 16.22
C ASN A 915 -2.44 29.18 15.14
N VAL A 916 -1.43 29.74 14.48
CA VAL A 916 -0.68 29.05 13.44
C VAL A 916 0.81 29.00 13.79
N HIS A 917 1.35 27.79 13.83
CA HIS A 917 2.75 27.52 14.10
C HIS A 917 3.52 27.37 12.78
N LEU A 918 4.22 28.44 12.38
CA LEU A 918 4.84 28.59 11.04
C LEU A 918 6.27 28.01 10.93
N LYS A 919 6.83 27.43 11.99
CA LYS A 919 8.20 26.88 12.01
C LYS A 919 8.13 25.36 12.07
N LEU A 920 8.75 24.64 11.15
CA LEU A 920 8.94 23.19 11.22
C LEU A 920 10.43 22.88 11.16
N ASP A 921 10.89 21.82 11.85
CA ASP A 921 12.31 21.42 11.76
C ASP A 921 12.53 20.53 10.53
N GLU A 922 13.40 20.99 9.64
CA GLU A 922 13.71 20.31 8.37
C GLU A 922 14.61 19.07 8.55
N ASN A 923 15.24 18.90 9.73
CA ASN A 923 16.22 17.85 9.99
C ASN A 923 15.55 16.55 10.47
N VAL A 924 14.55 16.12 9.71
CA VAL A 924 13.79 14.87 9.95
C VAL A 924 13.89 13.94 8.74
N GLY A 925 13.68 12.64 8.95
CA GLY A 925 13.58 11.71 7.83
C GLY A 925 12.92 10.37 8.15
N ILE A 926 12.56 9.65 7.10
CA ILE A 926 11.97 8.30 7.17
C ILE A 926 13.05 7.26 6.81
N LEU A 927 13.28 6.29 7.69
CA LEU A 927 14.20 5.17 7.47
C LEU A 927 13.41 3.85 7.48
N ARG A 928 13.34 3.19 6.32
CA ARG A 928 12.66 1.90 6.13
C ARG A 928 13.63 0.75 6.36
N ILE A 929 13.33 -0.15 7.29
CA ILE A 929 14.14 -1.34 7.55
C ILE A 929 13.84 -2.43 6.52
N PHE A 930 14.88 -3.11 6.03
CA PHE A 930 14.76 -4.26 5.15
C PHE A 930 15.77 -5.35 5.54
N PRO A 931 15.55 -6.63 5.19
CA PRO A 931 16.47 -7.71 5.53
C PRO A 931 17.89 -7.41 5.00
N ASN A 932 18.90 -7.61 5.86
CA ASN A 932 20.30 -7.28 5.57
C ASN A 932 20.63 -5.79 5.29
N ILE A 933 19.84 -4.84 5.80
CA ILE A 933 20.23 -3.42 5.80
C ILE A 933 21.66 -3.21 6.37
N PRO A 934 22.56 -2.51 5.64
CA PRO A 934 23.91 -2.23 6.12
C PRO A 934 23.94 -1.20 7.25
N THR A 935 24.64 -1.53 8.35
CA THR A 935 24.79 -0.62 9.50
C THR A 935 25.58 0.64 9.13
N THR A 936 26.45 0.58 8.12
CA THR A 936 27.10 1.77 7.54
C THR A 936 26.07 2.74 6.97
N THR A 937 25.08 2.25 6.21
CA THR A 937 23.99 3.08 5.66
C THR A 937 23.12 3.67 6.76
N VAL A 938 22.78 2.90 7.79
CA VAL A 938 22.00 3.41 8.95
C VAL A 938 22.79 4.44 9.75
N LYS A 939 24.07 4.19 10.05
CA LYS A 939 24.94 5.16 10.72
C LYS A 939 25.16 6.42 9.88
N ALA A 940 25.19 6.32 8.55
CA ALA A 940 25.29 7.46 7.64
C ALA A 940 23.99 8.30 7.62
N PHE A 941 22.82 7.65 7.54
CA PHE A 941 21.50 8.31 7.60
C PHE A 941 21.27 9.05 8.94
N LEU A 942 21.78 8.50 10.04
CA LEU A 942 21.65 9.08 11.38
C LEU A 942 22.67 10.19 11.71
N GLN A 943 23.59 10.56 10.79
CA GLN A 943 24.58 11.62 11.07
C GLN A 943 23.94 13.01 11.23
N PRO A 944 24.60 13.93 11.95
CA PRO A 944 24.26 15.35 11.92
C PRO A 944 24.17 15.88 10.47
N PRO A 945 23.20 16.75 10.15
CA PRO A 945 22.38 17.53 11.08
C PRO A 945 21.09 16.85 11.57
N MET A 946 20.85 15.57 11.26
CA MET A 946 19.61 14.84 11.61
C MET A 946 19.24 14.97 13.11
N LYS A 947 17.99 15.36 13.39
CA LYS A 947 17.44 15.55 14.75
C LYS A 947 16.30 14.58 15.08
N GLY A 948 15.62 14.02 14.08
CA GLY A 948 14.61 13.00 14.31
C GLY A 948 14.41 12.04 13.15
N VAL A 949 14.12 10.78 13.46
CA VAL A 949 13.88 9.75 12.44
C VAL A 949 12.59 8.99 12.73
N VAL A 950 11.74 8.88 11.72
CA VAL A 950 10.64 7.92 11.67
C VAL A 950 11.20 6.60 11.15
N LEU A 951 11.15 5.55 11.97
CA LEU A 951 11.70 4.24 11.68
C LEU A 951 10.56 3.29 11.29
N GLU A 952 10.49 2.88 10.02
CA GLU A 952 9.50 1.90 9.57
C GLU A 952 10.04 0.49 9.79
N THR A 953 9.44 -0.27 10.70
CA THR A 953 9.85 -1.62 11.09
C THR A 953 8.84 -2.70 10.67
N PHE A 954 9.20 -3.97 10.79
CA PHE A 954 8.36 -5.06 10.29
C PHE A 954 7.15 -5.33 11.18
N GLY A 955 6.04 -5.77 10.58
CA GLY A 955 4.92 -6.36 11.32
C GLY A 955 4.34 -5.49 12.43
N ALA A 956 4.48 -5.92 13.68
CA ALA A 956 3.96 -5.21 14.86
C ALA A 956 4.97 -4.25 15.51
N GLY A 957 6.02 -3.82 14.79
CA GLY A 957 7.06 -2.93 15.32
C GLY A 957 8.46 -3.56 15.45
N ASN A 958 8.71 -4.66 14.71
CA ASN A 958 9.76 -5.63 14.97
C ASN A 958 11.03 -5.40 14.13
N ILE A 959 12.18 -5.69 14.73
CA ILE A 959 13.52 -5.48 14.14
C ILE A 959 14.43 -6.69 14.42
N PRO A 960 15.46 -7.00 13.59
CA PRO A 960 16.42 -8.05 13.90
C PRO A 960 17.11 -7.83 15.27
N THR A 961 16.91 -8.76 16.20
CA THR A 961 17.53 -8.77 17.53
C THR A 961 18.94 -9.37 17.52
N ASN A 962 19.25 -10.21 16.52
CA ASN A 962 20.60 -10.72 16.29
C ASN A 962 21.59 -9.64 15.76
N ARG A 963 21.10 -8.45 15.40
CA ARG A 963 21.89 -7.31 14.90
C ARG A 963 22.13 -6.27 15.99
N VAL A 964 22.94 -6.63 16.98
CA VAL A 964 23.34 -5.72 18.07
C VAL A 964 24.00 -4.45 17.52
N ASP A 965 24.77 -4.56 16.42
CA ASP A 965 25.41 -3.44 15.72
C ASP A 965 24.42 -2.40 15.18
N LEU A 966 23.21 -2.82 14.80
CA LEU A 966 22.11 -1.96 14.36
C LEU A 966 21.42 -1.29 15.58
N LEU A 967 21.15 -2.06 16.64
CA LEU A 967 20.56 -1.55 17.88
C LEU A 967 21.48 -0.55 18.61
N ASP A 968 22.79 -0.74 18.51
CA ASP A 968 23.81 0.18 19.03
C ASP A 968 23.84 1.48 18.22
N ALA A 969 23.66 1.44 16.90
CA ALA A 969 23.57 2.65 16.06
C ALA A 969 22.38 3.54 16.44
N PHE A 970 21.21 2.96 16.76
CA PHE A 970 20.07 3.73 17.27
C PHE A 970 20.31 4.26 18.69
N CYS A 971 20.94 3.46 19.56
CA CYS A 971 21.29 3.91 20.91
C CYS A 971 22.32 5.06 20.89
N GLU A 972 23.31 5.00 20.00
CA GLU A 972 24.27 6.09 19.74
C GLU A 972 23.54 7.36 19.29
N ALA A 973 22.61 7.26 18.32
CA ALA A 973 21.85 8.41 17.83
C ALA A 973 20.91 9.00 18.90
N SER A 974 20.20 8.15 19.64
CA SER A 974 19.33 8.58 20.76
C SER A 974 20.15 9.31 21.84
N LYS A 975 21.34 8.80 22.19
CA LYS A 975 22.28 9.49 23.11
C LYS A 975 22.81 10.83 22.59
N ARG A 976 22.83 11.06 21.26
CA ARG A 976 23.11 12.37 20.66
C ARG A 976 21.90 13.32 20.68
N GLY A 977 20.75 12.88 21.20
CA GLY A 977 19.51 13.66 21.24
C GLY A 977 18.59 13.48 20.04
N VAL A 978 18.87 12.52 19.13
CA VAL A 978 18.01 12.23 17.98
C VAL A 978 16.75 11.51 18.45
N ILE A 979 15.57 12.07 18.20
CA ILE A 979 14.28 11.43 18.53
C ILE A 979 13.94 10.40 17.46
N ILE A 980 13.89 9.11 17.82
CA ILE A 980 13.58 8.02 16.88
C ILE A 980 12.19 7.46 17.23
N VAL A 981 11.28 7.47 16.26
CA VAL A 981 9.89 7.02 16.42
C VAL A 981 9.63 5.77 15.58
N ASN A 982 9.30 4.66 16.23
CA ASN A 982 9.00 3.39 15.57
C ASN A 982 7.55 3.35 15.06
N ILE A 983 7.35 3.12 13.76
CA ILE A 983 6.06 2.83 13.12
C ILE A 983 6.15 1.52 12.33
N THR A 984 5.00 0.92 12.01
CA THR A 984 4.95 -0.29 11.18
C THR A 984 5.04 0.02 9.68
N GLN A 985 5.65 -0.88 8.91
CA GLN A 985 5.57 -0.90 7.45
C GLN A 985 4.21 -1.41 6.93
N CYS A 986 3.40 -2.07 7.78
CA CYS A 986 2.08 -2.56 7.39
C CYS A 986 1.10 -1.40 7.19
N TYR A 987 0.20 -1.57 6.22
CA TYR A 987 -0.84 -0.60 5.93
C TYR A 987 -1.83 -0.41 7.09
N VAL A 988 -2.25 -1.49 7.75
CA VAL A 988 -3.18 -1.45 8.91
C VAL A 988 -2.53 -2.09 10.13
N GLY A 989 -2.70 -1.45 11.29
CA GLY A 989 -2.27 -1.95 12.59
C GLY A 989 -1.51 -0.90 13.40
N CYS A 990 -0.93 -1.37 14.51
CA CYS A 990 -0.14 -0.56 15.42
C CYS A 990 1.16 -1.25 15.80
N VAL A 991 2.15 -0.45 16.21
CA VAL A 991 3.32 -0.92 16.95
C VAL A 991 2.89 -1.42 18.34
N SER A 992 3.36 -2.60 18.73
CA SER A 992 2.93 -3.31 19.94
C SER A 992 4.11 -3.86 20.74
N GLU A 993 4.04 -3.73 22.06
CA GLU A 993 5.05 -4.20 23.01
C GLU A 993 4.97 -5.72 23.31
N LEU A 994 4.07 -6.45 22.64
CA LEU A 994 3.83 -7.89 22.86
C LEU A 994 5.01 -8.80 22.45
N TYR A 995 5.97 -8.28 21.68
CA TYR A 995 7.13 -9.01 21.17
C TYR A 995 8.44 -8.48 21.80
N GLU A 996 9.36 -9.41 22.10
CA GLU A 996 10.69 -9.12 22.67
C GLU A 996 11.50 -8.14 21.79
N THR A 997 11.37 -8.28 20.47
CA THR A 997 11.96 -7.43 19.43
C THR A 997 11.55 -5.94 19.58
N GLY A 998 10.27 -5.66 19.84
CA GLY A 998 9.74 -4.32 20.03
C GLY A 998 10.18 -3.69 21.35
N ARG A 999 10.25 -4.48 22.42
CA ARG A 999 10.73 -4.03 23.75
C ARG A 999 12.19 -3.57 23.71
N LEU A 1000 13.05 -4.29 22.99
CA LEU A 1000 14.47 -3.94 22.85
C LEU A 1000 14.68 -2.56 22.20
N LEU A 1001 13.82 -2.13 21.27
CA LEU A 1001 13.88 -0.78 20.70
C LEU A 1001 13.62 0.31 21.75
N ILE A 1002 12.64 0.10 22.63
CA ILE A 1002 12.30 1.02 23.73
C ILE A 1002 13.48 1.12 24.71
N GLU A 1003 14.08 0.00 25.08
CA GLU A 1003 15.27 -0.06 25.94
C GLU A 1003 16.52 0.61 25.32
N ARG A 1004 16.54 0.83 23.99
CA ARG A 1004 17.58 1.60 23.28
C ARG A 1004 17.23 3.06 23.00
N GLY A 1005 16.09 3.55 23.51
CA GLY A 1005 15.68 4.95 23.38
C GLY A 1005 14.93 5.29 22.08
N VAL A 1006 14.28 4.30 21.47
CA VAL A 1006 13.34 4.47 20.35
C VAL A 1006 11.91 4.41 20.88
N ILE A 1007 11.08 5.43 20.63
CA ILE A 1007 9.72 5.50 21.16
C ILE A 1007 8.68 4.90 20.19
N PRO A 1008 7.59 4.26 20.68
CA PRO A 1008 6.51 3.80 19.82
C PRO A 1008 5.70 4.97 19.23
N GLY A 1009 5.42 4.90 17.94
CA GLY A 1009 4.50 5.77 17.20
C GLY A 1009 3.07 5.23 17.08
N PHE A 1010 2.76 4.11 17.76
CA PHE A 1010 1.46 3.44 17.77
C PHE A 1010 0.93 3.13 16.35
N ASP A 1011 -0.19 3.76 15.95
CA ASP A 1011 -0.94 3.55 14.72
C ASP A 1011 -0.93 4.80 13.80
N MET A 1012 0.06 5.68 13.97
CA MET A 1012 0.33 6.80 13.06
C MET A 1012 0.72 6.31 11.67
N THR A 1013 0.33 7.05 10.63
CA THR A 1013 0.89 6.89 9.29
C THR A 1013 2.29 7.51 9.21
N ALA A 1014 3.06 7.18 8.17
CA ALA A 1014 4.41 7.74 7.98
C ALA A 1014 4.39 9.26 7.77
N GLU A 1015 3.39 9.76 7.05
CA GLU A 1015 3.14 11.19 6.80
C GLU A 1015 2.84 11.92 8.11
N ALA A 1016 1.97 11.35 8.94
CA ALA A 1016 1.60 11.91 10.24
C ALA A 1016 2.78 11.90 11.23
N ALA A 1017 3.52 10.80 11.32
CA ALA A 1017 4.68 10.68 12.18
C ALA A 1017 5.79 11.67 11.79
N LEU A 1018 6.06 11.86 10.49
CA LEU A 1018 7.06 12.80 10.00
C LEU A 1018 6.66 14.25 10.29
N ALA A 1019 5.41 14.62 9.96
CA ALA A 1019 4.89 15.97 10.21
C ALA A 1019 4.87 16.31 11.70
N LYS A 1020 4.43 15.36 12.55
CA LYS A 1020 4.45 15.50 14.00
C LYS A 1020 5.86 15.68 14.53
N LEU A 1021 6.83 14.91 14.04
CA LEU A 1021 8.22 14.98 14.46
C LEU A 1021 8.85 16.34 14.10
N ALA A 1022 8.61 16.84 12.89
CA ALA A 1022 9.06 18.18 12.47
C ALA A 1022 8.44 19.30 13.34
N TYR A 1023 7.15 19.19 13.68
CA TYR A 1023 6.46 20.12 14.58
C TYR A 1023 7.02 20.04 16.01
N VAL A 1024 7.09 18.85 16.61
CA VAL A 1024 7.57 18.67 18.00
C VAL A 1024 9.02 19.11 18.15
N LEU A 1025 9.89 18.86 17.17
CA LEU A 1025 11.28 19.31 17.20
C LEU A 1025 11.40 20.84 17.14
N SER A 1026 10.53 21.51 16.38
CA SER A 1026 10.54 22.97 16.19
C SER A 1026 10.10 23.80 17.40
N LYS A 1027 9.46 23.17 18.40
CA LYS A 1027 9.02 23.80 19.65
C LYS A 1027 10.20 24.04 20.58
N ASP A 1028 10.74 25.25 20.58
CA ASP A 1028 11.93 25.62 21.37
C ASP A 1028 11.62 25.69 22.88
N GLU A 1029 10.34 25.88 23.24
CA GLU A 1029 9.83 25.92 24.61
C GLU A 1029 9.75 24.54 25.29
N TRP A 1030 9.90 23.45 24.53
CA TRP A 1030 9.84 22.08 25.06
C TRP A 1030 11.24 21.48 25.24
N ASN A 1031 11.53 21.00 26.46
CA ASN A 1031 12.71 20.18 26.72
C ASN A 1031 12.58 18.79 26.08
N HIS A 1032 13.68 18.03 26.01
CA HIS A 1032 13.74 16.74 25.32
C HIS A 1032 12.69 15.73 25.86
N ASP A 1033 12.54 15.62 27.19
CA ASP A 1033 11.55 14.73 27.80
C ASP A 1033 10.10 15.11 27.47
N THR A 1034 9.81 16.42 27.37
CA THR A 1034 8.51 16.90 26.91
C THR A 1034 8.31 16.56 25.43
N LYS A 1035 9.33 16.72 24.57
CA LYS A 1035 9.26 16.33 23.16
C LYS A 1035 8.97 14.83 22.99
N LEU A 1036 9.62 13.96 23.75
CA LEU A 1036 9.35 12.52 23.77
C LEU A 1036 7.88 12.22 24.16
N LYS A 1037 7.39 12.83 25.25
CA LYS A 1037 5.99 12.68 25.70
C LYS A 1037 4.99 13.18 24.65
N MET A 1038 5.26 14.32 24.01
CA MET A 1038 4.39 14.91 22.98
C MET A 1038 4.34 14.06 21.71
N MET A 1039 5.44 13.39 21.33
CA MET A 1039 5.43 12.40 20.24
C MET A 1039 4.54 11.19 20.56
N GLN A 1040 4.47 10.76 21.82
CA GLN A 1040 3.64 9.63 22.25
C GLN A 1040 2.16 10.01 22.52
N SER A 1041 1.86 11.26 22.86
CA SER A 1041 0.48 11.72 23.13
C SER A 1041 -0.29 12.10 21.86
N ASN A 1042 -1.59 11.81 21.80
CA ASN A 1042 -2.47 12.27 20.71
C ASN A 1042 -2.65 13.80 20.73
N LEU A 1043 -2.15 14.51 19.71
CA LEU A 1043 -2.18 15.99 19.64
C LEU A 1043 -3.28 16.55 18.74
N ARG A 1044 -3.69 15.81 17.70
CA ARG A 1044 -4.56 16.26 16.60
C ARG A 1044 -5.46 15.13 16.05
N GLY A 1045 -5.60 14.03 16.77
CA GLY A 1045 -6.33 12.84 16.32
C GLY A 1045 -5.52 11.84 15.50
N GLU A 1046 -4.20 12.04 15.39
CA GLU A 1046 -3.26 11.28 14.54
C GLU A 1046 -2.94 9.86 15.02
N LEU A 1047 -3.19 9.58 16.31
CA LEU A 1047 -2.87 8.29 16.93
C LEU A 1047 -3.91 7.88 17.98
N THR A 1048 -3.93 6.59 18.30
CA THR A 1048 -4.83 5.93 19.24
C THR A 1048 -4.01 5.25 20.34
N CYS A 1049 -3.82 5.94 21.48
CA CYS A 1049 -3.15 5.34 22.64
C CYS A 1049 -4.09 4.36 23.37
N GLY A 1050 -3.78 3.06 23.29
CA GLY A 1050 -4.45 2.02 24.06
C GLY A 1050 -5.84 1.65 23.54
N SER A 1051 -6.48 0.68 24.21
CA SER A 1051 -7.88 0.35 23.95
C SER A 1051 -8.74 1.59 24.14
N ALA A 1052 -9.56 1.93 23.13
CA ALA A 1052 -10.58 2.97 23.26
C ALA A 1052 -11.33 2.77 24.59
N PRO A 1053 -11.59 3.84 25.37
CA PRO A 1053 -12.23 3.70 26.67
C PRO A 1053 -13.53 2.93 26.48
N LEU A 1054 -13.61 1.76 27.14
CA LEU A 1054 -14.82 0.94 27.16
C LEU A 1054 -15.94 1.85 27.66
N MET A 1055 -16.79 2.29 26.73
CA MET A 1055 -17.99 3.05 27.07
C MET A 1055 -18.75 2.20 28.08
N GLN A 1056 -19.18 2.82 29.19
CA GLN A 1056 -19.96 2.09 30.19
C GLN A 1056 -21.17 1.48 29.48
N GLU A 1057 -21.37 0.16 29.61
CA GLU A 1057 -22.32 -0.66 28.85
C GLU A 1057 -23.80 -0.39 29.24
N PHE A 1058 -24.21 0.88 29.11
CA PHE A 1058 -25.56 1.38 29.27
C PHE A 1058 -25.76 2.53 28.29
N ASP A 1059 -25.77 2.24 26.98
CA ASP A 1059 -26.21 3.23 26.00
C ASP A 1059 -27.68 3.58 26.30
N LEU A 1060 -27.88 4.84 26.69
CA LEU A 1060 -29.17 5.43 27.00
C LEU A 1060 -30.12 5.33 25.79
N VAL A 1061 -29.59 5.47 24.58
CA VAL A 1061 -30.34 5.33 23.33
C VAL A 1061 -30.80 3.89 23.17
N ASP A 1062 -29.96 2.89 23.41
CA ASP A 1062 -30.36 1.47 23.35
C ASP A 1062 -31.34 1.06 24.45
N ALA A 1063 -31.25 1.68 25.64
CA ALA A 1063 -32.22 1.47 26.71
C ALA A 1063 -33.60 2.00 26.30
N VAL A 1064 -33.68 3.25 25.82
CA VAL A 1064 -34.92 3.87 25.36
C VAL A 1064 -35.45 3.17 24.10
N ALA A 1065 -34.58 2.81 23.16
CA ALA A 1065 -34.94 2.10 21.94
C ALA A 1065 -35.52 0.71 22.20
N ARG A 1066 -34.95 -0.06 23.15
CA ARG A 1066 -35.54 -1.34 23.60
C ARG A 1066 -36.93 -1.15 24.19
N SER A 1067 -37.16 -0.07 24.96
CA SER A 1067 -38.51 0.26 25.45
C SER A 1067 -39.47 0.68 24.33
N LEU A 1068 -38.99 1.40 23.31
CA LEU A 1068 -39.77 1.82 22.14
C LEU A 1068 -39.87 0.74 21.03
N ARG A 1069 -39.18 -0.39 21.19
CA ARG A 1069 -39.06 -1.49 20.20
C ARG A 1069 -38.48 -1.06 18.84
N LEU A 1070 -37.62 -0.05 18.83
CA LEU A 1070 -36.90 0.36 17.62
C LEU A 1070 -35.79 -0.66 17.33
N THR A 1071 -35.69 -1.10 16.08
CA THR A 1071 -34.70 -2.10 15.63
C THR A 1071 -33.86 -1.63 14.46
N SER A 1072 -34.22 -0.52 13.81
CA SER A 1072 -33.47 0.04 12.69
C SER A 1072 -32.34 0.96 13.18
N PRO A 1073 -31.08 0.79 12.71
CA PRO A 1073 -29.99 1.72 13.03
C PRO A 1073 -30.29 3.18 12.68
N LYS A 1074 -31.12 3.43 11.66
CA LYS A 1074 -31.55 4.78 11.28
C LYS A 1074 -32.46 5.41 12.34
N GLU A 1075 -33.35 4.61 12.94
CA GLU A 1075 -34.25 5.05 14.02
C GLU A 1075 -33.47 5.31 15.31
N LEU A 1076 -32.48 4.45 15.63
CA LEU A 1076 -31.57 4.65 16.77
C LEU A 1076 -30.80 5.97 16.65
N ASN A 1077 -30.19 6.22 15.48
CA ASN A 1077 -29.45 7.45 15.23
C ASN A 1077 -30.35 8.69 15.30
N GLN A 1078 -31.57 8.61 14.76
CA GLN A 1078 -32.55 9.71 14.81
C GLN A 1078 -33.07 9.97 16.23
N LEU A 1079 -33.26 8.91 17.03
CA LEU A 1079 -33.61 9.01 18.45
C LEU A 1079 -32.50 9.72 19.23
N GLY A 1080 -31.24 9.29 19.08
CA GLY A 1080 -30.08 9.93 19.70
C GLY A 1080 -29.92 11.40 19.30
N ALA A 1081 -30.06 11.71 18.01
CA ALA A 1081 -30.01 13.06 17.46
C ALA A 1081 -31.14 13.98 17.98
N THR A 1082 -32.25 13.42 18.46
CA THR A 1082 -33.37 14.18 19.05
C THR A 1082 -33.24 14.29 20.58
N LEU A 1083 -32.88 13.20 21.24
CA LEU A 1083 -32.86 13.06 22.69
C LEU A 1083 -31.68 13.82 23.32
N PHE A 1084 -30.45 13.66 22.79
CA PHE A 1084 -29.27 14.25 23.40
C PHE A 1084 -29.30 15.79 23.42
N PRO A 1085 -29.66 16.52 22.32
CA PRO A 1085 -29.76 17.97 22.37
C PRO A 1085 -30.80 18.45 23.39
N ALA A 1086 -31.96 17.79 23.47
CA ALA A 1086 -32.99 18.14 24.45
C ALA A 1086 -32.51 17.96 25.90
N MET A 1087 -31.86 16.85 26.21
CA MET A 1087 -31.33 16.57 27.56
C MET A 1087 -30.17 17.50 27.96
N VAL A 1088 -29.24 17.78 27.03
CA VAL A 1088 -28.14 18.73 27.27
C VAL A 1088 -28.69 20.14 27.47
N ASN A 1089 -29.68 20.57 26.67
CA ASN A 1089 -30.30 21.88 26.81
C ASN A 1089 -31.03 22.05 28.16
N SER A 1090 -31.74 21.02 28.64
CA SER A 1090 -32.29 21.01 30.01
C SER A 1090 -31.19 21.15 31.05
N ALA A 1091 -30.12 20.34 30.96
CA ALA A 1091 -29.01 20.40 31.92
C ALA A 1091 -28.31 21.78 31.93
N VAL A 1092 -28.23 22.47 30.79
CA VAL A 1092 -27.71 23.85 30.69
C VAL A 1092 -28.60 24.86 31.42
N LEU A 1093 -29.93 24.78 31.24
CA LEU A 1093 -30.88 25.67 31.93
C LEU A 1093 -30.82 25.46 33.46
N ASP A 1094 -30.85 24.20 33.88
CA ASP A 1094 -30.73 23.75 35.28
C ASP A 1094 -29.33 24.02 35.87
N SER A 1095 -28.33 24.32 35.02
CA SER A 1095 -26.91 24.51 35.38
C SER A 1095 -26.24 23.27 35.98
N ASP A 1096 -26.72 22.08 35.61
CA ASP A 1096 -26.22 20.77 36.07
C ASP A 1096 -25.03 20.29 35.23
N ILE A 1097 -23.83 20.71 35.63
CA ILE A 1097 -22.56 20.32 35.02
C ILE A 1097 -22.35 18.79 35.08
N LYS A 1098 -22.76 18.12 36.17
CA LYS A 1098 -22.55 16.67 36.33
C LYS A 1098 -23.37 15.87 35.32
N LYS A 1099 -24.60 16.30 35.05
CA LYS A 1099 -25.46 15.72 34.01
C LYS A 1099 -24.93 15.98 32.60
N ILE A 1100 -24.29 17.13 32.35
CA ILE A 1100 -23.59 17.39 31.08
C ILE A 1100 -22.43 16.40 30.89
N ASP A 1101 -21.63 16.14 31.92
CA ASP A 1101 -20.53 15.16 31.87
C ASP A 1101 -21.03 13.73 31.67
N GLN A 1102 -22.10 13.33 32.36
CA GLN A 1102 -22.75 12.03 32.15
C GLN A 1102 -23.27 11.88 30.71
N LEU A 1103 -23.96 12.89 30.19
CA LEU A 1103 -24.44 12.89 28.80
C LEU A 1103 -23.30 12.80 27.80
N LYS A 1104 -22.20 13.53 28.01
CA LYS A 1104 -20.98 13.38 27.20
C LYS A 1104 -20.40 11.96 27.29
N GLY A 1105 -20.40 11.35 28.47
CA GLY A 1105 -20.02 9.94 28.69
C GLY A 1105 -20.90 8.94 27.91
N TYR A 1106 -22.19 9.24 27.73
CA TYR A 1106 -23.11 8.49 26.86
C TYR A 1106 -22.99 8.87 25.36
N GLY A 1107 -21.98 9.64 24.95
CA GLY A 1107 -21.74 10.00 23.56
C GLY A 1107 -22.52 11.22 23.04
N ALA A 1108 -23.08 12.06 23.92
CA ALA A 1108 -23.76 13.29 23.52
C ALA A 1108 -22.78 14.31 22.89
N ASN A 1109 -23.06 14.73 21.66
CA ASN A 1109 -22.34 15.84 21.03
C ASN A 1109 -22.81 17.18 21.62
N LEU A 1110 -21.97 17.83 22.43
CA LEU A 1110 -22.26 19.14 23.06
C LEU A 1110 -22.40 20.30 22.05
N SER A 1111 -21.95 20.10 20.81
CA SER A 1111 -22.15 21.04 19.69
C SER A 1111 -23.36 20.69 18.82
N ALA A 1112 -24.16 19.68 19.18
CA ALA A 1112 -25.39 19.36 18.47
C ALA A 1112 -26.43 20.49 18.62
N THR A 1113 -27.27 20.63 17.61
CA THR A 1113 -28.25 21.70 17.51
C THR A 1113 -29.67 21.21 17.79
N ASN A 1114 -30.53 22.12 18.25
CA ASN A 1114 -31.98 21.91 18.32
C ASN A 1114 -32.66 22.28 16.98
N GLN A 1115 -34.00 22.27 16.95
CA GLN A 1115 -34.81 22.60 15.76
C GLN A 1115 -34.67 24.05 15.25
N ASP A 1116 -34.11 24.95 16.07
CA ASP A 1116 -33.78 26.34 15.72
C ASP A 1116 -32.31 26.50 15.31
N LEU A 1117 -31.59 25.39 15.14
CA LEU A 1117 -30.14 25.31 14.92
C LEU A 1117 -29.29 25.89 16.07
N ARG A 1118 -29.88 26.08 17.27
CA ARG A 1118 -29.17 26.54 18.48
C ARG A 1118 -28.49 25.37 19.19
N THR A 1119 -27.24 25.58 19.60
CA THR A 1119 -26.48 24.65 20.45
C THR A 1119 -26.66 24.97 21.94
N ALA A 1120 -26.26 24.03 22.80
CA ALA A 1120 -26.12 24.21 24.24
C ALA A 1120 -25.40 25.53 24.63
N LEU A 1121 -24.36 25.89 23.86
CA LEU A 1121 -23.56 27.10 24.07
C LEU A 1121 -24.34 28.40 23.76
N HIS A 1122 -25.25 28.39 22.79
CA HIS A 1122 -26.13 29.55 22.52
C HIS A 1122 -27.06 29.83 23.71
N ILE A 1123 -27.63 28.77 24.29
CA ILE A 1123 -28.55 28.87 25.43
C ILE A 1123 -27.79 29.35 26.67
N ALA A 1124 -26.65 28.73 26.99
CA ALA A 1124 -25.81 29.14 28.11
C ALA A 1124 -25.36 30.62 28.02
N ALA A 1125 -25.05 31.09 26.80
CA ALA A 1125 -24.66 32.47 26.55
C ALA A 1125 -25.83 33.48 26.73
N ALA A 1126 -27.04 33.17 26.25
CA ALA A 1126 -28.21 34.03 26.44
C ALA A 1126 -28.61 34.14 27.93
N GLU A 1127 -28.68 33.00 28.63
CA GLU A 1127 -29.06 32.91 30.04
C GLU A 1127 -28.00 33.48 31.01
N GLY A 1128 -26.78 33.75 30.52
CA GLY A 1128 -25.71 34.34 31.34
C GLY A 1128 -24.96 33.34 32.23
N LYS A 1129 -24.99 32.04 31.90
CA LYS A 1129 -24.45 30.95 32.74
C LYS A 1129 -22.94 30.76 32.54
N THR A 1130 -22.12 31.67 33.09
CA THR A 1130 -20.65 31.70 32.92
C THR A 1130 -19.94 30.36 33.14
N ASP A 1131 -20.24 29.66 34.23
CA ASP A 1131 -19.56 28.40 34.57
C ASP A 1131 -19.92 27.27 33.60
N VAL A 1132 -21.18 27.23 33.15
CA VAL A 1132 -21.65 26.28 32.13
C VAL A 1132 -21.01 26.58 30.77
N VAL A 1133 -20.90 27.86 30.38
CA VAL A 1133 -20.17 28.25 29.16
C VAL A 1133 -18.72 27.79 29.24
N LYS A 1134 -18.01 28.06 30.34
CA LYS A 1134 -16.62 27.63 30.55
C LYS A 1134 -16.48 26.11 30.48
N HIS A 1135 -17.39 25.37 31.09
CA HIS A 1135 -17.39 23.90 31.07
C HIS A 1135 -17.64 23.34 29.67
N LEU A 1136 -18.60 23.89 28.92
CA LEU A 1136 -18.88 23.50 27.53
C LEU A 1136 -17.67 23.74 26.62
N LEU A 1137 -16.99 24.88 26.77
CA LEU A 1137 -15.79 25.22 25.99
C LEU A 1137 -14.62 24.29 26.29
N LEU A 1138 -14.31 24.03 27.57
CA LEU A 1138 -13.30 23.05 27.99
C LEU A 1138 -13.63 21.62 27.54
N ASN A 1139 -14.88 21.34 27.16
CA ASN A 1139 -15.32 20.06 26.62
C ASN A 1139 -15.46 20.04 25.09
N GLY A 1140 -15.03 21.09 24.38
CA GLY A 1140 -14.94 21.15 22.91
C GLY A 1140 -16.17 21.73 22.19
N ALA A 1141 -17.02 22.51 22.88
CA ALA A 1141 -18.19 23.14 22.25
C ALA A 1141 -17.77 24.21 21.20
N ALA A 1142 -18.28 24.08 19.97
CA ALA A 1142 -17.90 24.95 18.87
C ALA A 1142 -18.52 26.37 18.98
N VAL A 1143 -17.67 27.40 18.92
CA VAL A 1143 -18.05 28.82 19.04
C VAL A 1143 -18.57 29.46 17.74
N HIS A 1144 -18.38 28.80 16.59
CA HIS A 1144 -18.71 29.35 15.27
C HIS A 1144 -20.03 28.82 14.66
N ILE A 1145 -20.71 27.88 15.31
CA ILE A 1145 -22.02 27.41 14.83
C ILE A 1145 -23.02 28.57 14.87
N ARG A 1146 -23.86 28.67 13.82
CA ARG A 1146 -24.90 29.69 13.69
C ARG A 1146 -26.29 29.08 13.79
N ASP A 1147 -27.21 29.80 14.42
CA ASP A 1147 -28.62 29.41 14.49
C ASP A 1147 -29.42 29.75 13.22
N ARG A 1148 -30.72 29.43 13.21
CA ARG A 1148 -31.67 29.70 12.09
C ARG A 1148 -31.65 31.15 11.61
N TYR A 1149 -31.23 32.10 12.45
CA TYR A 1149 -31.20 33.54 12.18
C TYR A 1149 -29.77 34.05 11.95
N ASP A 1150 -28.83 33.15 11.63
CA ASP A 1150 -27.41 33.43 11.39
C ASP A 1150 -26.63 33.96 12.62
N ARG A 1151 -27.17 33.76 13.83
CA ARG A 1151 -26.58 34.25 15.09
C ARG A 1151 -25.63 33.21 15.69
N THR A 1152 -24.50 33.67 16.21
CA THR A 1152 -23.53 32.86 16.97
C THR A 1152 -23.79 32.93 18.49
N PRO A 1153 -23.18 32.08 19.32
CA PRO A 1153 -23.22 32.23 20.79
C PRO A 1153 -22.69 33.58 21.27
N LEU A 1154 -21.70 34.15 20.56
CA LEU A 1154 -21.18 35.49 20.83
C LEU A 1154 -22.22 36.58 20.58
N TYR A 1155 -23.03 36.46 19.52
CA TYR A 1155 -24.14 37.38 19.27
C TYR A 1155 -25.15 37.38 20.43
N GLU A 1156 -25.50 36.20 20.96
CA GLU A 1156 -26.40 36.10 22.12
C GLU A 1156 -25.81 36.74 23.38
N ALA A 1157 -24.51 36.59 23.61
CA ALA A 1157 -23.80 37.22 24.73
C ALA A 1157 -23.79 38.76 24.60
N ILE A 1158 -23.54 39.30 23.40
CA ILE A 1158 -23.63 40.75 23.10
C ILE A 1158 -25.07 41.24 23.23
N HIS A 1159 -26.05 40.50 22.73
CA HIS A 1159 -27.46 40.91 22.74
C HIS A 1159 -28.05 40.98 24.16
N ASN A 1160 -27.44 40.30 25.13
CA ASN A 1160 -27.86 40.27 26.54
C ASN A 1160 -26.83 40.93 27.50
N ASP A 1161 -25.86 41.70 26.98
CA ASP A 1161 -24.81 42.40 27.73
C ASP A 1161 -24.04 41.53 28.75
N ARG A 1162 -23.68 40.31 28.34
CA ARG A 1162 -23.00 39.31 29.16
C ARG A 1162 -21.48 39.42 29.06
N HIS A 1163 -20.92 40.54 29.54
CA HIS A 1163 -19.50 40.90 29.38
C HIS A 1163 -18.48 39.79 29.68
N GLU A 1164 -18.63 39.04 30.77
CA GLU A 1164 -17.71 37.92 31.10
C GLU A 1164 -17.78 36.75 30.11
N ILE A 1165 -18.97 36.48 29.56
CA ILE A 1165 -19.15 35.46 28.51
C ILE A 1165 -18.58 35.96 27.18
N ILE A 1166 -18.70 37.25 26.87
CA ILE A 1166 -18.08 37.88 25.69
C ILE A 1166 -16.56 37.71 25.78
N LYS A 1167 -15.92 38.12 26.89
CA LYS A 1167 -14.48 37.95 27.13
C LYS A 1167 -14.03 36.50 26.94
N LEU A 1168 -14.79 35.55 27.50
CA LEU A 1168 -14.48 34.12 27.42
C LEU A 1168 -14.61 33.56 25.98
N LEU A 1169 -15.70 33.87 25.28
CA LEU A 1169 -15.92 33.42 23.90
C LEU A 1169 -14.90 34.04 22.94
N THR A 1170 -14.59 35.33 23.08
CA THR A 1170 -13.56 36.01 22.28
C THR A 1170 -12.16 35.47 22.59
N LYS A 1171 -11.85 35.08 23.84
CA LYS A 1171 -10.61 34.35 24.15
C LYS A 1171 -10.51 33.03 23.38
N CYS A 1172 -11.61 32.29 23.24
CA CYS A 1172 -11.72 31.09 22.41
C CYS A 1172 -11.79 31.37 20.89
N GLY A 1173 -11.55 32.61 20.43
CA GLY A 1173 -11.53 32.97 19.01
C GLY A 1173 -12.89 33.30 18.39
N ALA A 1174 -13.96 33.41 19.17
CA ALA A 1174 -15.24 33.88 18.65
C ALA A 1174 -15.14 35.36 18.21
N HIS A 1175 -15.59 35.64 17.00
CA HIS A 1175 -15.58 36.95 16.36
C HIS A 1175 -16.97 37.33 15.86
N ILE A 1176 -17.20 38.63 15.65
CA ILE A 1176 -18.47 39.18 15.18
C ILE A 1176 -18.68 38.79 13.71
N THR A 1177 -19.81 38.16 13.40
CA THR A 1177 -20.22 37.85 12.03
C THR A 1177 -21.05 38.98 11.43
N GLY A 1178 -20.77 39.36 10.18
CA GLY A 1178 -21.50 40.38 9.44
C GLY A 1178 -20.62 41.22 8.51
N SER A 1179 -21.24 42.17 7.81
CA SER A 1179 -20.49 43.25 7.12
C SER A 1179 -20.25 44.42 8.08
N ALA A 1180 -19.19 45.21 7.86
CA ALA A 1180 -18.91 46.40 8.66
C ALA A 1180 -20.11 47.38 8.72
N ARG A 1181 -20.87 47.50 7.63
CA ARG A 1181 -22.12 48.29 7.55
C ARG A 1181 -23.22 47.76 8.47
N ALA A 1182 -23.36 46.43 8.58
CA ALA A 1182 -24.35 45.80 9.47
C ALA A 1182 -23.94 45.85 10.95
N VAL A 1183 -22.63 45.96 11.24
CA VAL A 1183 -22.13 46.25 12.59
C VAL A 1183 -22.33 47.73 12.91
N GLY A 1184 -21.95 48.65 12.02
CA GLY A 1184 -22.19 50.09 12.14
C GLY A 1184 -23.66 50.45 12.38
N GLU A 1185 -24.59 49.81 11.67
CA GLU A 1185 -26.04 49.97 11.91
C GLU A 1185 -26.44 49.54 13.34
N LYS A 1186 -25.89 48.42 13.85
CA LYS A 1186 -26.15 47.95 15.22
C LYS A 1186 -25.53 48.88 16.28
N LEU A 1187 -24.34 49.42 16.02
CA LEU A 1187 -23.68 50.42 16.88
C LEU A 1187 -24.51 51.71 16.94
N CYS A 1188 -24.90 52.26 15.78
CA CYS A 1188 -25.77 53.43 15.69
C CYS A 1188 -27.15 53.20 16.33
N GLY A 1189 -27.71 51.99 16.21
CA GLY A 1189 -28.95 51.60 16.89
C GLY A 1189 -28.83 51.45 18.41
N ALA A 1190 -27.63 51.20 18.95
CA ALA A 1190 -27.38 51.25 20.39
C ALA A 1190 -27.13 52.70 20.86
N ALA A 1191 -26.43 53.50 20.04
CA ALA A 1191 -26.18 54.91 20.28
C ALA A 1191 -27.48 55.74 20.34
N SER A 1192 -28.42 55.54 19.41
CA SER A 1192 -29.71 56.28 19.41
C SER A 1192 -30.55 56.02 20.67
N ARG A 1193 -30.41 54.82 21.26
CA ARG A 1193 -31.10 54.41 22.49
C ARG A 1193 -30.33 54.77 23.78
N GLY A 1194 -29.14 55.35 23.69
CA GLY A 1194 -28.33 55.71 24.86
C GLY A 1194 -27.74 54.53 25.66
N ILE A 1195 -27.70 53.31 25.10
CA ILE A 1195 -27.30 52.10 25.84
C ILE A 1195 -25.77 51.92 25.83
N VAL A 1196 -25.04 52.64 26.68
CA VAL A 1196 -23.56 52.62 26.75
C VAL A 1196 -23.02 51.19 26.92
N LYS A 1197 -23.61 50.42 27.85
CA LYS A 1197 -23.25 49.02 28.12
C LYS A 1197 -23.27 48.12 26.87
N ARG A 1198 -24.12 48.44 25.88
CA ARG A 1198 -24.21 47.71 24.62
C ARG A 1198 -23.05 48.02 23.67
N LEU A 1199 -22.58 49.26 23.63
CA LEU A 1199 -21.36 49.60 22.87
C LEU A 1199 -20.12 48.99 23.53
N GLU A 1200 -20.06 48.96 24.86
CA GLU A 1200 -19.04 48.21 25.60
C GLU A 1200 -19.08 46.71 25.27
N SER A 1201 -20.27 46.08 25.22
CA SER A 1201 -20.42 44.69 24.78
C SER A 1201 -19.89 44.46 23.36
N TYR A 1202 -20.13 45.38 22.43
CA TYR A 1202 -19.55 45.32 21.07
C TYR A 1202 -18.03 45.51 21.08
N LYS A 1203 -17.50 46.46 21.86
CA LYS A 1203 -16.04 46.71 22.00
C LYS A 1203 -15.31 45.50 22.57
N LEU A 1204 -15.85 44.88 23.63
CA LEU A 1204 -15.31 43.64 24.23
C LEU A 1204 -15.30 42.46 23.25
N ALA A 1205 -16.25 42.42 22.31
CA ALA A 1205 -16.30 41.43 21.23
C ALA A 1205 -15.40 41.77 20.02
N GLY A 1206 -14.58 42.83 20.11
CA GLY A 1206 -13.66 43.24 19.06
C GLY A 1206 -14.25 44.16 17.98
N ALA A 1207 -15.42 44.75 18.20
CA ALA A 1207 -15.98 45.70 17.24
C ALA A 1207 -15.16 47.01 17.16
N ASP A 1208 -14.94 47.46 15.94
CA ASP A 1208 -14.50 48.83 15.66
C ASP A 1208 -15.69 49.78 15.77
N LEU A 1209 -15.64 50.67 16.77
CA LEU A 1209 -16.71 51.63 17.09
C LEU A 1209 -16.81 52.79 16.08
N SER A 1210 -15.82 52.96 15.20
CA SER A 1210 -15.85 53.96 14.12
C SER A 1210 -16.69 53.52 12.92
N GLN A 1211 -17.10 52.24 12.84
CA GLN A 1211 -17.78 51.71 11.66
C GLN A 1211 -19.09 52.46 11.36
N PRO A 1212 -19.23 53.04 10.15
CA PRO A 1212 -20.39 53.84 9.81
C PRO A 1212 -21.60 52.99 9.43
N ASP A 1213 -22.77 53.59 9.64
CA ASP A 1213 -24.06 53.06 9.22
C ASP A 1213 -24.29 53.19 7.70
N PRO A 1214 -25.45 52.76 7.18
CA PRO A 1214 -25.81 52.91 5.78
C PRO A 1214 -25.67 54.30 5.14
N SER A 1215 -25.70 55.37 5.93
CA SER A 1215 -25.63 56.78 5.54
C SER A 1215 -24.25 57.42 5.80
N GLY A 1216 -23.25 56.64 6.22
CA GLY A 1216 -21.92 57.16 6.57
C GLY A 1216 -21.81 57.66 8.02
N ARG A 1217 -22.87 57.56 8.83
CA ARG A 1217 -22.89 58.10 10.19
C ARG A 1217 -22.27 57.10 11.16
N THR A 1218 -21.30 57.55 11.96
CA THR A 1218 -20.74 56.74 13.06
C THR A 1218 -21.65 56.75 14.28
N ALA A 1219 -21.39 55.86 15.26
CA ALA A 1219 -22.13 55.86 16.53
C ALA A 1219 -22.08 57.24 17.24
N LEU A 1220 -21.00 58.00 17.05
CA LEU A 1220 -20.82 59.34 17.62
C LEU A 1220 -21.77 60.37 17.01
N HIS A 1221 -21.98 60.35 15.69
CA HIS A 1221 -22.99 61.20 15.01
C HIS A 1221 -24.38 60.97 15.60
N VAL A 1222 -24.74 59.70 15.83
CA VAL A 1222 -26.08 59.33 16.30
C VAL A 1222 -26.25 59.62 17.80
N ALA A 1223 -25.21 59.44 18.61
CA ALA A 1223 -25.20 59.85 20.02
C ALA A 1223 -25.37 61.37 20.15
N ALA A 1224 -24.67 62.14 19.30
CA ALA A 1224 -24.73 63.60 19.26
C ALA A 1224 -26.11 64.13 18.83
N LEU A 1225 -26.71 63.53 17.79
CA LEU A 1225 -28.07 63.86 17.31
C LEU A 1225 -29.16 63.64 18.38
N HIS A 1226 -28.95 62.75 19.36
CA HIS A 1226 -29.93 62.46 20.42
C HIS A 1226 -29.57 63.05 21.79
N GLY A 1227 -28.42 63.76 21.91
CA GLY A 1227 -28.02 64.42 23.15
C GLY A 1227 -27.45 63.51 24.24
N HIS A 1228 -27.03 62.28 23.91
CA HIS A 1228 -26.59 61.28 24.89
C HIS A 1228 -25.17 61.57 25.42
N VAL A 1229 -25.08 62.45 26.43
CA VAL A 1229 -23.81 62.95 26.99
C VAL A 1229 -22.83 61.84 27.39
N ASP A 1230 -23.26 60.83 28.14
CA ASP A 1230 -22.35 59.78 28.63
C ASP A 1230 -21.91 58.82 27.52
N MET A 1231 -22.74 58.65 26.50
CA MET A 1231 -22.39 57.91 25.27
C MET A 1231 -21.30 58.64 24.48
N VAL A 1232 -21.40 59.97 24.36
CA VAL A 1232 -20.40 60.80 23.67
C VAL A 1232 -19.07 60.73 24.42
N LYS A 1233 -19.06 60.87 25.76
CA LYS A 1233 -17.86 60.68 26.58
C LYS A 1233 -17.23 59.29 26.38
N PHE A 1234 -18.04 58.24 26.44
CA PHE A 1234 -17.56 56.86 26.23
C PHE A 1234 -16.92 56.68 24.85
N LEU A 1235 -17.55 57.17 23.78
CA LEU A 1235 -17.04 57.04 22.42
C LEU A 1235 -15.74 57.82 22.19
N LEU A 1236 -15.63 59.04 22.74
CA LEU A 1236 -14.40 59.83 22.68
C LEU A 1236 -13.26 59.18 23.48
N ASN A 1237 -13.55 58.58 24.62
CA ASN A 1237 -12.60 57.77 25.41
C ASN A 1237 -12.22 56.43 24.74
N GLN A 1238 -12.71 56.15 23.52
CA GLN A 1238 -12.40 54.96 22.73
C GLN A 1238 -11.76 55.30 21.37
N ASP A 1239 -11.17 56.50 21.26
CA ASP A 1239 -10.49 57.03 20.07
C ASP A 1239 -11.36 57.07 18.80
N VAL A 1240 -12.69 57.23 18.96
CA VAL A 1240 -13.59 57.44 17.81
C VAL A 1240 -13.44 58.88 17.32
N ASP A 1241 -13.07 59.02 16.04
CA ASP A 1241 -12.87 60.30 15.37
C ASP A 1241 -14.09 61.24 15.54
N LYS A 1242 -13.82 62.41 16.15
CA LYS A 1242 -14.81 63.46 16.42
C LYS A 1242 -15.14 64.32 15.20
N ASP A 1243 -14.25 64.33 14.20
CA ASP A 1243 -14.32 65.17 13.00
C ASP A 1243 -14.70 64.36 11.75
N ALA A 1244 -14.92 63.04 11.89
CA ALA A 1244 -15.44 62.17 10.84
C ALA A 1244 -16.74 62.72 10.24
N THR A 1245 -16.83 62.74 8.91
CA THR A 1245 -18.00 63.26 8.17
C THR A 1245 -18.86 62.13 7.60
N ASP A 1246 -20.18 62.28 7.67
CA ASP A 1246 -21.13 61.38 6.98
C ASP A 1246 -21.18 61.62 5.44
N LEU A 1247 -22.06 60.89 4.73
CA LEU A 1247 -22.21 61.03 3.27
C LEU A 1247 -22.81 62.39 2.83
N LEU A 1248 -23.25 63.24 3.76
CA LEU A 1248 -23.72 64.60 3.51
C LEU A 1248 -22.65 65.65 3.89
N GLY A 1249 -21.49 65.22 4.37
CA GLY A 1249 -20.41 66.10 4.84
C GLY A 1249 -20.65 66.68 6.23
N LEU A 1250 -21.59 66.12 7.02
CA LEU A 1250 -21.92 66.60 8.36
C LEU A 1250 -21.10 65.86 9.41
N THR A 1251 -20.63 66.59 10.43
CA THR A 1251 -19.88 66.07 11.58
C THR A 1251 -20.80 65.76 12.77
N PRO A 1252 -20.36 64.99 13.78
CA PRO A 1252 -21.07 64.87 15.06
C PRO A 1252 -21.39 66.21 15.73
N HIS A 1253 -20.54 67.23 15.57
CA HIS A 1253 -20.75 68.58 16.10
C HIS A 1253 -21.95 69.27 15.44
N ASP A 1254 -22.07 69.20 14.11
CA ASP A 1254 -23.22 69.72 13.35
C ASP A 1254 -24.53 69.08 13.83
N TYR A 1255 -24.51 67.77 14.09
CA TYR A 1255 -25.65 67.04 14.63
C TYR A 1255 -26.02 67.47 16.06
N ALA A 1256 -25.04 67.73 16.93
CA ALA A 1256 -25.28 68.23 18.29
C ALA A 1256 -25.85 69.67 18.29
N LEU A 1257 -25.33 70.55 17.43
CA LEU A 1257 -25.83 71.90 17.22
C LEU A 1257 -27.28 71.89 16.72
N LYS A 1258 -27.57 71.07 15.69
CA LYS A 1258 -28.91 70.93 15.11
C LYS A 1258 -29.94 70.35 16.09
N GLY A 1259 -29.50 69.50 17.02
CA GLY A 1259 -30.33 68.99 18.13
C GLY A 1259 -30.49 69.96 19.31
N GLY A 1260 -29.69 71.03 19.39
CA GLY A 1260 -29.71 72.01 20.48
C GLY A 1260 -29.02 71.54 21.78
N PHE A 1261 -28.24 70.45 21.72
CA PHE A 1261 -27.68 69.79 22.90
C PHE A 1261 -26.38 70.44 23.39
N LYS A 1262 -26.49 71.61 24.03
CA LYS A 1262 -25.34 72.43 24.51
C LYS A 1262 -24.26 71.64 25.26
N ALA A 1263 -24.64 70.68 26.11
CA ALA A 1263 -23.68 69.86 26.87
C ALA A 1263 -22.84 68.94 25.97
N VAL A 1264 -23.41 68.42 24.87
CA VAL A 1264 -22.67 67.61 23.89
C VAL A 1264 -21.77 68.49 23.02
N VAL A 1265 -22.27 69.64 22.57
CA VAL A 1265 -21.49 70.63 21.81
C VAL A 1265 -20.22 71.02 22.59
N GLN A 1266 -20.35 71.36 23.88
CA GLN A 1266 -19.22 71.69 24.76
C GLN A 1266 -18.22 70.54 24.95
N ILE A 1267 -18.64 69.28 24.82
CA ILE A 1267 -17.75 68.12 24.93
C ILE A 1267 -16.99 67.89 23.62
N LEU A 1268 -17.63 68.09 22.47
CA LEU A 1268 -17.01 67.96 21.15
C LEU A 1268 -16.06 69.13 20.83
N GLU A 1269 -16.32 70.32 21.37
CA GLU A 1269 -15.48 71.52 21.24
C GLU A 1269 -14.23 71.52 22.16
N LYS A 1270 -14.14 70.62 23.14
CA LYS A 1270 -12.92 70.48 23.96
C LYS A 1270 -11.86 69.70 23.17
N ASP A 1271 -10.65 70.27 23.08
CA ASP A 1271 -9.53 69.65 22.35
C ASP A 1271 -8.68 68.66 23.17
N GLN A 1272 -9.01 68.42 24.44
CA GLN A 1272 -8.44 67.32 25.23
C GLN A 1272 -9.48 66.73 26.21
N PRO A 1273 -9.49 65.40 26.43
CA PRO A 1273 -10.23 64.79 27.53
C PRO A 1273 -9.51 65.06 28.87
N GLU A 1274 -10.27 65.44 29.90
CA GLU A 1274 -9.76 65.51 31.27
C GLU A 1274 -9.53 64.08 31.80
N PRO A 1275 -8.37 63.78 32.44
CA PRO A 1275 -8.14 62.47 33.03
C PRO A 1275 -9.07 62.27 34.23
N ILE A 1276 -9.92 61.25 34.16
CA ILE A 1276 -10.73 60.80 35.30
C ILE A 1276 -9.79 60.11 36.27
N ILE A 1277 -9.67 60.66 37.48
CA ILE A 1277 -9.02 60.00 38.62
C ILE A 1277 -10.06 59.04 39.20
N GLU A 1278 -9.77 57.75 39.20
CA GLU A 1278 -10.56 56.75 39.94
C GLU A 1278 -10.21 56.87 41.44
N GLU A 1279 -11.23 57.14 42.27
CA GLU A 1279 -11.19 56.83 43.70
C GLU A 1279 -11.78 55.43 43.91
N GLU A 1280 -11.22 54.70 44.90
CA GLU A 1280 -11.23 53.24 45.12
C GLU A 1280 -12.55 52.45 44.92
#